data_AF-A0A2E9GMJ7-F1
#
_entry.id   AF-A0A2E9GMJ7-F1
#
_cell.length_a   1.000
_cell.length_b   1.000
_cell.length_c   1.000
_cell.angle_alpha   90.00
_cell.angle_beta   90.00
_cell.angle_gamma   90.00
#
_symmetry.space_group_name_H-M   'P 1'
#
loop_
_entity.id
_entity.type
_entity.pdbx_description
1 polymer ?
#
loop_
_entity_poly.entity_id
_entity_poly.type
_entity_poly.pdbx_seq_one_letter_code
_entity_poly.pdbx_strand_id
1 'polypeptide(L)'
;MSQGHLMGLDLGGSGIRCLLVDIATGETQTATRPWTPHPVPGLPSAAEYDAEATWRVFADVTREALARARPERVLGIAASSVRHASAVLDAAGREILVSSNRDARGVAVAFELASTRGAALHRETGHWPNAVQPAARLRWMHTEHPDLLDRCAVHLSLSDWIAFRLCGEIATDASQASETGLLRIAECEWAGNLADALELPRTLLPELRVSGTRLGELTPDAAEALGLPAGTPVCVGGADTQCALLGTGVVAPGELGLVAGTTAPLLQVQGQPTLDDEGRLWAVHHTVPGRWALESNAGALGESLEWLAGLLHPDVDHPVLHLMAEAWAAPAGSAGLVSTFGADLMDARQMVLPVGNLTLNQTTTAGDRGARRHLSRAVVEGMAFAIRANAEQITRVTGIESETLRVSGGVARNAAFTQFLADVLARPVEVAGDIGSTALGAAICAGVGAGALESLEHGARALVKVTRTHTPDATRRDVYADLYPGWRSLRDEQATANSRASGFAIRTLVAGSATNADGPSDFRPRILVTADLDEATLETLRRFGDVEHASYRKAMRLLTGPSLAKALRGVHVFVSEVDVIDARALVEAKDLRVIGVCRGDAVNVDLEACAALGIPVFHTPGRNADAVADLTLAFLLALARRLPAANAFLREPGGTAGDMGRMGRAFGTLRGHELWRKNVGLIGLGAVGRKVVERLRPFGARCRVHDPFLDADAVRLAGAEPAELDALLAESDFVSLHAAVTDASRGLIGTRELGLMREGACLINTARAALVDEAALIEALRSGHLAGAALDVFSVEPPAWDDPILQLENVIATPHVGGNTAEVSTHQGQIVADEIGRLAQGERVRHAIGTGTPPGFDWSRPRPEPAPELVERLRGSGAPAVTDLQRDTKKPAAGPAIRPERENRAGQEDGDVQEIREAMEHVLAAFVERAGDDTQLGAFAADSDPVTLHFSLTDLGIDLHLGWRDGAVFAALGAPPDSDDVVKLAMRADLFDGMLTGRSNAMRAAMNGDLSFSGDTAKAMTLQQINADMSRLYRDAREAVGDPGDLSALPDPNAAAHAATGPSPGGGDDVRTEICRVIDDLYTAQLITATGGNVSARVPDAPDEAWITPSQLFKGALNPEILVRIGTDGKALDAGARSPSSEALMHMAVFEAKPEAQAVIHCHAPNATVLVNSDLPFLPVSTEAAFFVGIGRIPFVMPGTRELADAVVAAMGDGWAVLMRNHGLLVAGRTLRRAADMAEIIERTAQIILGCHAVGKQPPVLPDEVVGMLAKYGDLMA
;
A
#
# COMPACT_ATOMS: atom_id res chain seq x y z
N MET A 1 28.49 22.89 42.54
CA MET A 1 28.25 23.25 41.13
C MET A 1 26.80 23.71 41.03
N SER A 2 26.51 24.84 40.38
CA SER A 2 25.11 25.27 40.18
C SER A 2 24.34 24.20 39.42
N GLN A 3 23.07 23.96 39.77
CA GLN A 3 22.16 23.14 38.97
C GLN A 3 22.07 23.73 37.55
N GLY A 4 22.36 22.93 36.53
CA GLY A 4 22.41 23.41 35.15
C GLY A 4 22.86 22.32 34.18
N HIS A 5 22.42 22.45 32.94
CA HIS A 5 22.72 21.49 31.88
C HIS A 5 23.71 22.07 30.87
N LEU A 6 24.54 21.22 30.29
CA LEU A 6 25.37 21.54 29.13
C LEU A 6 24.70 20.96 27.88
N MET A 7 24.74 21.69 26.77
CA MET A 7 24.15 21.26 25.51
C MET A 7 25.23 20.94 24.48
N GLY A 8 25.10 19.78 23.86
CA GLY A 8 25.88 19.37 22.71
C GLY A 8 24.98 19.13 21.50
N LEU A 9 25.25 19.84 20.41
CA LEU A 9 24.62 19.61 19.11
C LEU A 9 25.56 18.77 18.24
N ASP A 10 25.01 17.82 17.48
CA ASP A 10 25.79 16.92 16.65
C ASP A 10 25.10 16.65 15.32
N LEU A 11 25.76 16.97 14.21
CA LEU A 11 25.38 16.54 12.86
C LEU A 11 26.18 15.29 12.51
N GLY A 12 25.65 14.12 12.88
CA GLY A 12 26.26 12.82 12.62
C GLY A 12 25.90 12.25 11.23
N GLY A 13 26.61 11.19 10.82
CA GLY A 13 26.43 10.58 9.49
C GLY A 13 25.08 9.90 9.27
N SER A 14 24.33 9.60 10.33
CA SER A 14 23.00 8.98 10.27
C SER A 14 21.87 9.90 10.75
N GLY A 15 22.18 11.10 11.24
CA GLY A 15 21.17 12.03 11.75
C GLY A 15 21.70 13.18 12.60
N ILE A 16 20.78 14.10 12.91
CA ILE A 16 21.02 15.27 13.76
C ILE A 16 20.57 14.97 15.19
N ARG A 17 21.39 15.38 16.16
CA ARG A 17 21.17 15.12 17.58
C ARG A 17 21.37 16.36 18.44
N CYS A 18 20.54 16.47 19.47
CA CYS A 18 20.76 17.34 20.61
C CYS A 18 20.90 16.49 21.88
N LEU A 19 21.92 16.76 22.68
CA LEU A 19 22.18 16.15 23.97
C LEU A 19 22.23 17.23 25.04
N LEU A 20 21.52 16.99 26.15
CA LEU A 20 21.62 17.75 27.38
C LEU A 20 22.24 16.87 28.46
N VAL A 21 23.27 17.34 29.15
CA VAL A 21 23.87 16.65 30.30
C VAL A 21 23.77 17.52 31.55
N ASP A 22 23.21 16.97 32.60
CA ASP A 22 23.20 17.60 33.92
C ASP A 22 24.61 17.54 34.52
N ILE A 23 25.17 18.71 34.87
CA ILE A 23 26.57 18.79 35.30
C ILE A 23 26.81 18.17 36.68
N ALA A 24 25.79 18.07 37.54
CA ALA A 24 25.91 17.58 38.91
C ALA A 24 25.81 16.06 38.97
N THR A 25 24.93 15.47 38.17
CA THR A 25 24.63 14.04 38.16
C THR A 25 25.32 13.31 37.01
N GLY A 26 25.68 14.02 35.93
CA GLY A 26 26.13 13.42 34.67
C GLY A 26 25.04 12.57 34.00
N GLU A 27 23.76 12.84 34.29
CA GLU A 27 22.63 12.23 33.57
C GLU A 27 22.41 12.96 32.26
N THR A 28 22.04 12.21 31.22
CA THR A 28 21.90 12.75 29.88
C THR A 28 20.50 12.53 29.32
N GLN A 29 20.06 13.49 28.52
CA GLN A 29 18.81 13.46 27.78
C GLN A 29 19.10 13.79 26.32
N THR A 30 18.55 12.98 25.42
CA THR A 30 18.84 13.11 23.98
C THR A 30 17.56 13.17 23.16
N ALA A 31 17.64 13.90 22.06
CA ALA A 31 16.70 13.86 20.95
C ALA A 31 17.48 13.69 19.65
N THR A 32 16.96 12.92 18.72
CA THR A 32 17.64 12.63 17.45
C THR A 32 16.60 12.55 16.32
N ARG A 33 17.00 12.98 15.13
CA ARG A 33 16.25 12.82 13.88
C ARG A 33 17.14 12.24 12.78
N PRO A 34 16.68 11.24 12.02
CA PRO A 34 17.37 10.81 10.81
C PRO A 34 17.54 12.00 9.87
N TRP A 35 18.73 12.15 9.32
CA TRP A 35 19.07 13.23 8.40
C TRP A 35 20.21 12.77 7.50
N THR A 36 20.04 12.91 6.19
CA THR A 36 21.03 12.48 5.20
C THR A 36 21.21 13.55 4.13
N PRO A 37 22.42 13.69 3.57
CA PRO A 37 22.64 14.59 2.46
C PRO A 37 21.92 14.08 1.21
N HIS A 38 21.57 15.00 0.32
CA HIS A 38 20.95 14.69 -0.97
C HIS A 38 22.00 14.71 -2.09
N PRO A 39 21.88 13.83 -3.10
CA PRO A 39 22.76 13.88 -4.27
C PRO A 39 22.50 15.13 -5.11
N VAL A 40 23.53 15.65 -5.76
CA VAL A 40 23.41 16.80 -6.64
C VAL A 40 23.08 16.35 -8.07
N PRO A 41 22.01 16.89 -8.69
CA PRO A 41 21.63 16.56 -10.06
C PRO A 41 22.74 16.84 -11.07
N GLY A 42 22.92 15.93 -12.03
CA GLY A 42 23.94 16.07 -13.06
C GLY A 42 25.39 15.96 -12.56
N LEU A 43 25.61 15.81 -11.24
CA LEU A 43 26.92 15.62 -10.65
C LEU A 43 26.88 14.48 -9.60
N PRO A 44 26.87 13.20 -10.02
CA PRO A 44 26.68 12.05 -9.13
C PRO A 44 27.72 11.89 -8.01
N SER A 45 28.89 12.51 -8.16
CA SER A 45 29.94 12.54 -7.14
C SER A 45 29.66 13.55 -6.02
N ALA A 46 28.67 14.43 -6.17
CA ALA A 46 28.38 15.50 -5.23
C ALA A 46 27.17 15.16 -4.33
N ALA A 47 27.28 15.56 -3.06
CA ALA A 47 26.24 15.35 -2.06
C ALA A 47 26.20 16.52 -1.07
N GLU A 48 25.03 17.14 -0.92
CA GLU A 48 24.83 18.42 -0.21
C GLU A 48 23.77 18.31 0.89
N TYR A 49 23.76 19.27 1.80
CA TYR A 49 22.69 19.45 2.79
C TYR A 49 21.92 20.72 2.47
N ASP A 50 20.59 20.70 2.64
CA ASP A 50 19.80 21.93 2.65
C ASP A 50 20.07 22.64 3.98
N ALA A 51 20.64 23.85 3.92
CA ALA A 51 21.05 24.63 5.09
C ALA A 51 19.87 24.96 6.02
N GLU A 52 18.75 25.41 5.45
CA GLU A 52 17.58 25.84 6.20
C GLU A 52 16.82 24.66 6.79
N ALA A 53 16.67 23.58 6.01
CA ALA A 53 16.06 22.36 6.52
C ALA A 53 16.91 21.72 7.62
N THR A 54 18.24 21.71 7.46
CA THR A 54 19.19 21.24 8.49
C THR A 54 19.03 22.06 9.78
N TRP A 55 18.93 23.40 9.67
CA TRP A 55 18.72 24.28 10.82
C TRP A 55 17.37 24.05 11.53
N ARG A 56 16.29 23.85 10.76
CA ARG A 56 14.97 23.51 11.33
C ARG A 56 15.00 22.21 12.11
N VAL A 57 15.68 21.18 11.59
CA VAL A 57 15.81 19.91 12.31
C VAL A 57 16.58 20.08 13.61
N PHE A 58 17.63 20.91 13.65
CA PHE A 58 18.31 21.29 14.90
C PHE A 58 17.34 21.92 15.89
N ALA A 59 16.55 22.91 15.46
CA ALA A 59 15.54 23.54 16.30
C ALA A 59 14.56 22.53 16.88
N ASP A 60 14.05 21.61 16.07
CA ASP A 60 13.10 20.58 16.51
C ASP A 60 13.71 19.63 17.56
N VAL A 61 14.91 19.09 17.30
CA VAL A 61 15.56 18.19 18.27
C VAL A 61 15.94 18.90 19.55
N THR A 62 16.34 20.17 19.48
CA THR A 62 16.68 20.94 20.67
C THR A 62 15.45 21.19 21.52
N ARG A 63 14.32 21.61 20.93
CA ARG A 63 13.06 21.81 21.66
C ARG A 63 12.55 20.52 22.29
N GLU A 64 12.66 19.39 21.59
CA GLU A 64 12.31 18.08 22.13
C GLU A 64 13.20 17.70 23.33
N ALA A 65 14.52 17.87 23.21
CA ALA A 65 15.45 17.59 24.29
C ALA A 65 15.16 18.46 25.52
N LEU A 66 14.89 19.75 25.31
CA LEU A 66 14.51 20.69 26.38
C LEU A 66 13.18 20.30 27.03
N ALA A 67 12.17 19.89 26.27
CA ALA A 67 10.89 19.46 26.80
C ALA A 67 11.00 18.19 27.67
N ARG A 68 11.93 17.29 27.33
CA ARG A 68 12.23 16.06 28.09
C ARG A 68 13.03 16.33 29.36
N ALA A 69 14.13 17.08 29.24
CA ALA A 69 15.03 17.36 30.36
C ALA A 69 14.47 18.40 31.33
N ARG A 70 13.67 19.36 30.84
CA ARG A 70 13.14 20.52 31.57
C ARG A 70 14.23 21.21 32.41
N PRO A 71 15.37 21.58 31.79
CA PRO A 71 16.49 22.11 32.56
C PRO A 71 16.10 23.48 33.14
N GLU A 72 16.51 23.73 34.38
CA GLU A 72 16.37 25.07 34.99
C GLU A 72 17.18 26.11 34.19
N ARG A 73 18.35 25.70 33.68
CA ARG A 73 19.23 26.53 32.87
C ARG A 73 20.13 25.66 31.99
N VAL A 74 20.34 26.12 30.75
CA VAL A 74 21.44 25.65 29.89
C VAL A 74 22.62 26.61 30.06
N LEU A 75 23.77 26.09 30.49
CA LEU A 75 24.94 26.89 30.85
C LEU A 75 25.80 27.26 29.64
N GLY A 76 25.79 26.45 28.59
CA GLY A 76 26.51 26.67 27.35
C GLY A 76 26.16 25.66 26.28
N ILE A 77 26.47 26.00 25.04
CA ILE A 77 26.21 25.18 23.84
C ILE A 77 27.50 25.07 23.02
N ALA A 78 27.77 23.89 22.48
CA ALA A 78 28.75 23.72 21.42
C ALA A 78 28.25 22.67 20.41
N ALA A 79 28.80 22.72 19.20
CA ALA A 79 28.42 21.84 18.11
C ALA A 79 29.56 20.93 17.67
N SER A 80 29.22 19.72 17.25
CA SER A 80 30.07 18.79 16.54
C SER A 80 29.41 18.38 15.22
N SER A 81 30.19 17.86 14.30
CA SER A 81 29.68 17.39 13.01
C SER A 81 30.62 16.38 12.37
N VAL A 82 30.08 15.63 11.41
CA VAL A 82 30.86 14.75 10.54
C VAL A 82 32.07 15.47 9.92
N ARG A 83 33.23 14.81 9.99
CA ARG A 83 34.48 15.29 9.39
C ARG A 83 34.34 15.51 7.89
N HIS A 84 35.14 16.41 7.33
CA HIS A 84 35.15 16.79 5.92
C HIS A 84 33.89 17.53 5.42
N ALA A 85 32.74 17.43 6.08
CA ALA A 85 31.58 18.21 5.66
C ALA A 85 31.82 19.71 5.89
N SER A 86 31.28 20.56 5.02
CA SER A 86 31.66 21.98 5.00
C SER A 86 30.58 22.90 4.46
N ALA A 87 30.49 24.10 5.02
CA ALA A 87 29.76 25.22 4.47
C ALA A 87 30.73 26.27 3.94
N VAL A 88 30.46 26.82 2.76
CA VAL A 88 31.20 27.95 2.20
C VAL A 88 30.26 29.15 2.18
N LEU A 89 30.70 30.27 2.74
CA LEU A 89 29.88 31.46 2.94
C LEU A 89 30.37 32.63 2.08
N ASP A 90 29.44 33.50 1.68
CA ASP A 90 29.77 34.79 1.07
C ASP A 90 30.10 35.87 2.12
N ALA A 91 30.49 37.05 1.66
CA ALA A 91 30.86 38.17 2.55
C ALA A 91 29.68 38.70 3.41
N ALA A 92 28.44 38.34 3.07
CA ALA A 92 27.24 38.66 3.85
C ALA A 92 26.86 37.52 4.83
N GLY A 93 27.68 36.46 4.91
CA GLY A 93 27.43 35.29 5.75
C GLY A 93 26.40 34.31 5.18
N ARG A 94 26.04 34.43 3.91
CA ARG A 94 25.06 33.53 3.26
C ARG A 94 25.75 32.31 2.69
N GLU A 95 25.11 31.16 2.83
CA GLU A 95 25.61 29.90 2.32
C GLU A 95 25.66 29.89 0.78
N ILE A 96 26.84 29.63 0.22
CA ILE A 96 27.05 29.38 -1.22
C ILE A 96 26.94 27.87 -1.50
N LEU A 97 27.53 27.06 -0.62
CA LEU A 97 27.59 25.61 -0.73
C LEU A 97 27.58 24.99 0.65
N VAL A 98 26.70 24.02 0.90
CA VAL A 98 26.70 23.20 2.13
C VAL A 98 26.85 21.74 1.74
N SER A 99 28.07 21.26 1.86
CA SER A 99 28.54 19.99 1.32
C SER A 99 28.73 18.94 2.41
N SER A 100 28.43 17.68 2.09
CA SER A 100 28.57 16.56 3.02
C SER A 100 29.97 15.92 2.96
N ASN A 101 30.23 15.02 3.90
CA ASN A 101 31.43 14.19 3.90
C ASN A 101 31.40 13.04 2.87
N ARG A 102 30.32 12.93 2.09
CA ARG A 102 30.18 12.02 0.94
C ARG A 102 30.40 12.74 -0.40
N ASP A 103 30.60 14.05 -0.36
CA ASP A 103 30.83 14.86 -1.54
C ASP A 103 32.25 14.62 -2.07
N ALA A 104 32.33 13.86 -3.16
CA ALA A 104 33.55 13.52 -3.87
C ALA A 104 33.71 14.29 -5.19
N ARG A 105 33.08 15.48 -5.36
CA ARG A 105 33.26 16.28 -6.60
C ARG A 105 34.72 16.65 -6.87
N GLY A 106 35.54 16.76 -5.82
CA GLY A 106 36.98 16.97 -5.90
C GLY A 106 37.80 15.75 -6.30
N VAL A 107 37.20 14.63 -6.75
CA VAL A 107 37.91 13.37 -6.98
C VAL A 107 39.08 13.48 -7.96
N ALA A 108 38.92 14.19 -9.08
CA ALA A 108 39.99 14.37 -10.05
C ALA A 108 41.20 15.11 -9.44
N VAL A 109 40.94 16.16 -8.67
CA VAL A 109 41.96 16.93 -7.95
C VAL A 109 42.66 16.06 -6.91
N ALA A 110 41.92 15.26 -6.15
CA ALA A 110 42.50 14.38 -5.14
C ALA A 110 43.45 13.35 -5.76
N PHE A 111 43.09 12.75 -6.90
CA PHE A 111 43.99 11.83 -7.63
C PHE A 111 45.26 12.54 -8.14
N GLU A 112 45.12 13.77 -8.66
CA GLU A 112 46.26 14.58 -9.07
C GLU A 112 47.21 14.86 -7.89
N LEU A 113 46.67 15.34 -6.77
CA LEU A 113 47.45 15.65 -5.56
C LEU A 113 48.09 14.40 -4.97
N ALA A 114 47.37 13.28 -4.90
CA ALA A 114 47.88 12.00 -4.43
C ALA A 114 49.07 11.52 -5.27
N SER A 115 48.98 11.63 -6.61
CA SER A 115 50.01 11.16 -7.53
C SER A 115 51.25 12.07 -7.60
N THR A 116 51.08 13.37 -7.41
CA THR A 116 52.17 14.35 -7.57
C THR A 116 52.80 14.79 -6.25
N ARG A 117 52.02 14.85 -5.17
CA ARG A 117 52.41 15.47 -3.89
C ARG A 117 51.99 14.68 -2.64
N GLY A 118 51.41 13.49 -2.77
CA GLY A 118 50.81 12.74 -1.66
C GLY A 118 51.70 12.61 -0.41
N ALA A 119 52.94 12.14 -0.57
CA ALA A 119 53.87 11.97 0.55
C ALA A 119 54.38 13.30 1.17
N ALA A 120 54.40 14.38 0.41
CA ALA A 120 54.73 15.70 0.96
C ALA A 120 53.56 16.25 1.77
N LEU A 121 52.35 16.14 1.24
CA LEU A 121 51.11 16.56 1.91
C LEU A 121 50.87 15.77 3.18
N HIS A 122 51.04 14.44 3.15
CA HIS A 122 50.93 13.60 4.35
C HIS A 122 51.90 14.01 5.46
N ARG A 123 53.16 14.32 5.12
CA ARG A 123 54.16 14.77 6.11
C ARG A 123 53.83 16.13 6.72
N GLU A 124 53.21 17.01 5.94
CA GLU A 124 52.89 18.38 6.38
C GLU A 124 51.55 18.45 7.12
N THR A 125 50.53 17.75 6.63
CA THR A 125 49.14 17.88 7.10
C THR A 125 48.61 16.66 7.86
N GLY A 126 49.41 15.59 7.94
CA GLY A 126 48.99 14.32 8.53
C GLY A 126 48.03 13.51 7.66
N HIS A 127 47.62 14.01 6.48
CA HIS A 127 46.63 13.37 5.62
C HIS A 127 47.17 13.06 4.22
N TRP A 128 46.86 11.87 3.74
CA TRP A 128 46.94 11.60 2.31
C TRP A 128 45.79 12.29 1.57
N PRO A 129 46.00 12.90 0.39
CA PRO A 129 44.94 13.59 -0.35
C PRO A 129 43.74 12.70 -0.64
N ASN A 130 42.53 13.20 -0.35
CA ASN A 130 41.27 12.49 -0.54
C ASN A 130 40.20 13.42 -1.16
N ALA A 131 39.30 12.86 -1.97
CA ALA A 131 38.27 13.59 -2.71
C ALA A 131 37.26 14.34 -1.83
N VAL A 132 37.01 13.84 -0.63
CA VAL A 132 36.06 14.45 0.31
C VAL A 132 36.66 15.63 1.08
N GLN A 133 37.98 15.80 1.04
CA GLN A 133 38.63 16.88 1.78
C GLN A 133 38.28 18.26 1.20
N PRO A 134 38.06 19.27 2.05
CA PRO A 134 37.91 20.67 1.65
C PRO A 134 38.94 21.16 0.64
N ALA A 135 40.24 20.85 0.80
CA ALA A 135 41.28 21.26 -0.14
C ALA A 135 40.97 20.85 -1.60
N ALA A 136 40.57 19.59 -1.81
CA ALA A 136 40.24 19.07 -3.13
C ALA A 136 38.97 19.70 -3.70
N ARG A 137 37.94 19.90 -2.87
CA ARG A 137 36.65 20.50 -3.30
C ARG A 137 36.75 21.99 -3.59
N LEU A 138 37.48 22.74 -2.79
CA LEU A 138 37.74 24.17 -3.03
C LEU A 138 38.56 24.36 -4.30
N ARG A 139 39.55 23.48 -4.55
CA ARG A 139 40.33 23.51 -5.81
C ARG A 139 39.49 23.12 -7.04
N TRP A 140 38.58 22.16 -6.88
CA TRP A 140 37.57 21.87 -7.91
C TRP A 140 36.70 23.09 -8.19
N MET A 141 36.23 23.79 -7.15
CA MET A 141 35.42 25.01 -7.30
C MET A 141 36.19 26.10 -8.04
N HIS A 142 37.46 26.31 -7.73
CA HIS A 142 38.34 27.22 -8.49
C HIS A 142 38.37 26.89 -9.98
N THR A 143 38.42 25.60 -10.33
CA THR A 143 38.64 25.14 -11.71
C THR A 143 37.36 25.11 -12.53
N GLU A 144 36.27 24.58 -11.97
CA GLU A 144 35.00 24.39 -12.67
C GLU A 144 34.01 25.56 -12.49
N HIS A 145 34.11 26.29 -11.37
CA HIS A 145 33.20 27.37 -11.01
C HIS A 145 33.92 28.58 -10.38
N PRO A 146 34.87 29.22 -11.10
CA PRO A 146 35.66 30.33 -10.56
C PRO A 146 34.79 31.49 -10.05
N ASP A 147 33.68 31.80 -10.74
CA ASP A 147 32.73 32.84 -10.33
C ASP A 147 32.11 32.60 -8.95
N LEU A 148 31.94 31.33 -8.56
CA LEU A 148 31.45 30.99 -7.22
C LEU A 148 32.55 31.19 -6.19
N LEU A 149 33.78 30.78 -6.49
CA LEU A 149 34.91 30.95 -5.58
C LEU A 149 35.21 32.44 -5.31
N ASP A 150 35.07 33.31 -6.30
CA ASP A 150 35.26 34.76 -6.16
C ASP A 150 34.27 35.39 -5.16
N ARG A 151 33.12 34.77 -4.95
CA ARG A 151 32.11 35.20 -3.96
C ARG A 151 32.38 34.65 -2.57
N CYS A 152 33.21 33.62 -2.45
CA CYS A 152 33.48 32.95 -1.19
C CYS A 152 34.34 33.83 -0.28
N ALA A 153 33.83 34.11 0.90
CA ALA A 153 34.56 34.85 1.94
C ALA A 153 35.26 33.91 2.91
N VAL A 154 34.59 32.82 3.32
CA VAL A 154 35.11 31.88 4.31
C VAL A 154 34.62 30.45 4.08
N HIS A 155 35.46 29.47 4.38
CA HIS A 155 35.14 28.05 4.49
C HIS A 155 35.01 27.68 5.96
N LEU A 156 33.94 26.96 6.31
CA LEU A 156 33.67 26.46 7.65
C LEU A 156 33.44 24.95 7.59
N SER A 157 33.89 24.20 8.60
CA SER A 157 33.33 22.86 8.83
C SER A 157 31.86 22.99 9.24
N LEU A 158 31.07 21.91 9.17
CA LEU A 158 29.66 22.02 9.55
C LEU A 158 29.45 22.35 11.04
N SER A 159 30.33 21.93 11.94
CA SER A 159 30.25 22.32 13.35
C SER A 159 30.52 23.81 13.54
N ASP A 160 31.44 24.37 12.75
CA ASP A 160 31.75 25.79 12.79
C ASP A 160 30.63 26.61 12.15
N TRP A 161 30.01 26.10 11.08
CA TRP A 161 28.81 26.70 10.51
C TRP A 161 27.64 26.70 11.50
N ILE A 162 27.43 25.60 12.25
CA ILE A 162 26.42 25.58 13.32
C ILE A 162 26.76 26.64 14.38
N ALA A 163 28.02 26.73 14.82
CA ALA A 163 28.44 27.76 15.77
C ALA A 163 28.21 29.18 15.23
N PHE A 164 28.55 29.43 13.96
CA PHE A 164 28.28 30.68 13.27
C PHE A 164 26.77 31.00 13.21
N ARG A 165 25.91 30.02 12.90
CA ARG A 165 24.44 30.19 12.93
C ARG A 165 23.92 30.49 14.34
N LEU A 166 24.59 30.01 15.38
CA LEU A 166 24.21 30.25 16.78
C LEU A 166 24.59 31.66 17.25
N CYS A 167 25.81 32.14 16.97
CA CYS A 167 26.34 33.39 17.56
C CYS A 167 26.88 34.44 16.56
N GLY A 168 26.98 34.12 15.28
CA GLY A 168 27.51 35.02 14.23
C GLY A 168 29.04 35.08 14.14
N GLU A 169 29.77 34.35 14.99
CA GLU A 169 31.23 34.37 15.03
C GLU A 169 31.84 33.29 14.14
N ILE A 170 32.96 33.63 13.47
CA ILE A 170 33.70 32.76 12.55
C ILE A 170 34.96 32.25 13.24
N ALA A 171 35.04 30.95 13.48
CA ALA A 171 36.23 30.28 13.98
C ALA A 171 36.18 28.79 13.65
N THR A 172 37.33 28.14 13.62
CA THR A 172 37.44 26.66 13.59
C THR A 172 38.34 26.19 14.71
N ASP A 173 38.14 24.94 15.12
CA ASP A 173 39.06 24.25 16.00
C ASP A 173 40.14 23.47 15.21
N ALA A 174 41.20 23.06 15.91
CA ALA A 174 42.31 22.32 15.33
C ALA A 174 41.90 20.92 14.83
N SER A 175 40.93 20.26 15.48
CA SER A 175 40.44 18.95 15.05
C SER A 175 39.75 19.04 13.69
N GLN A 176 38.83 19.98 13.48
CA GLN A 176 38.21 20.19 12.16
C GLN A 176 39.20 20.72 11.13
N ALA A 177 40.09 21.64 11.52
CA ALA A 177 41.11 22.17 10.63
C ALA A 177 42.05 21.08 10.11
N SER A 178 42.35 20.05 10.91
CA SER A 178 43.16 18.89 10.50
C SER A 178 42.55 18.15 9.31
N GLU A 179 41.22 18.08 9.24
CA GLU A 179 40.48 17.34 8.20
C GLU A 179 40.41 18.10 6.86
N THR A 180 40.85 19.36 6.83
CA THR A 180 40.79 20.19 5.62
C THR A 180 41.81 19.79 4.56
N GLY A 181 42.92 19.18 4.98
CA GLY A 181 44.13 19.02 4.16
C GLY A 181 44.93 20.31 4.00
N LEU A 182 44.65 21.36 4.78
CA LEU A 182 45.31 22.67 4.73
C LEU A 182 45.91 23.12 6.06
N LEU A 183 45.84 22.30 7.12
CA LEU A 183 46.48 22.59 8.40
C LEU A 183 47.84 21.88 8.48
N ARG A 184 48.87 22.55 8.97
CA ARG A 184 50.15 21.91 9.33
C ARG A 184 50.01 21.23 10.69
N ILE A 185 50.15 19.91 10.70
CA ILE A 185 49.78 19.08 11.85
C ILE A 185 50.70 19.28 13.06
N ALA A 186 51.97 19.65 12.85
CA ALA A 186 52.92 19.81 13.94
C ALA A 186 52.81 21.19 14.62
N GLU A 187 52.67 22.25 13.83
CA GLU A 187 52.62 23.63 14.31
C GLU A 187 51.23 24.11 14.71
N CYS A 188 50.17 23.42 14.28
CA CYS A 188 48.78 23.88 14.43
C CYS A 188 48.57 25.26 13.79
N GLU A 189 49.05 25.41 12.56
CA GLU A 189 48.92 26.63 11.76
C GLU A 189 48.45 26.29 10.36
N TRP A 190 47.69 27.19 9.74
CA TRP A 190 47.30 27.04 8.34
C TRP A 190 48.52 26.96 7.42
N ALA A 191 48.52 25.98 6.52
CA ALA A 191 49.53 25.78 5.49
C ALA A 191 49.34 26.80 4.35
N GLY A 192 49.63 28.08 4.61
CA GLY A 192 49.42 29.16 3.63
C GLY A 192 50.13 28.94 2.30
N ASN A 193 51.33 28.33 2.31
CA ASN A 193 52.05 27.99 1.09
C ASN A 193 51.33 26.90 0.27
N LEU A 194 50.65 25.96 0.94
CA LEU A 194 49.86 24.93 0.28
C LEU A 194 48.57 25.52 -0.30
N ALA A 195 47.89 26.39 0.45
CA ALA A 195 46.74 27.13 -0.05
C ALA A 195 47.09 27.93 -1.31
N ASP A 196 48.20 28.68 -1.30
CA ASP A 196 48.70 29.40 -2.47
C ASP A 196 49.00 28.45 -3.64
N ALA A 197 49.61 27.30 -3.37
CA ALA A 197 49.95 26.32 -4.39
C ALA A 197 48.73 25.60 -5.00
N LEU A 198 47.59 25.64 -4.30
CA LEU A 198 46.28 25.21 -4.80
C LEU A 198 45.46 26.38 -5.38
N GLU A 199 46.05 27.58 -5.45
CA GLU A 199 45.42 28.83 -5.89
C GLU A 199 44.14 29.14 -5.09
N LEU A 200 44.17 28.85 -3.79
CA LEU A 200 43.07 29.12 -2.88
C LEU A 200 43.32 30.43 -2.12
N PRO A 201 42.36 31.37 -2.08
CA PRO A 201 42.48 32.57 -1.26
C PRO A 201 42.65 32.22 0.21
N ARG A 202 43.71 32.74 0.86
CA ARG A 202 43.96 32.54 2.29
C ARG A 202 42.84 33.07 3.18
N THR A 203 42.03 34.02 2.69
CA THR A 203 40.85 34.56 3.37
C THR A 203 39.80 33.50 3.64
N LEU A 204 39.79 32.40 2.88
CA LEU A 204 38.87 31.28 3.10
C LEU A 204 39.12 30.56 4.43
N LEU A 205 40.32 30.68 4.99
CA LEU A 205 40.73 29.94 6.18
C LEU A 205 40.31 30.70 7.44
N PRO A 206 39.40 30.14 8.26
CA PRO A 206 38.89 30.82 9.45
C PRO A 206 39.95 30.88 10.56
N GLU A 207 39.72 31.73 11.56
CA GLU A 207 40.62 31.84 12.70
C GLU A 207 40.65 30.54 13.53
N LEU A 208 41.85 30.09 13.89
CA LEU A 208 42.03 28.92 14.76
C LEU A 208 41.75 29.28 16.22
N ARG A 209 40.85 28.53 16.84
CA ARG A 209 40.50 28.63 18.26
C ARG A 209 40.61 27.26 18.92
N VAL A 210 40.88 27.27 20.22
CA VAL A 210 40.96 26.04 21.00
C VAL A 210 39.54 25.53 21.26
N SER A 211 39.29 24.22 21.12
CA SER A 211 38.00 23.62 21.50
C SER A 211 37.64 23.98 22.94
N GLY A 212 36.37 24.31 23.16
CA GLY A 212 35.87 24.82 24.43
C GLY A 212 36.17 26.29 24.70
N THR A 213 36.73 27.04 23.74
CA THR A 213 36.79 28.51 23.85
C THR A 213 35.40 29.10 23.67
N ARG A 214 35.01 30.08 24.49
CA ARG A 214 33.77 30.84 24.28
C ARG A 214 33.90 31.71 23.02
N LEU A 215 32.98 31.54 22.08
CA LEU A 215 32.90 32.38 20.87
C LEU A 215 32.05 33.61 21.11
N GLY A 216 30.85 33.42 21.64
CA GLY A 216 29.90 34.50 21.84
C GLY A 216 28.69 34.05 22.64
N GLU A 217 27.55 34.63 22.31
CA GLU A 217 26.25 34.34 22.91
C GLU A 217 25.24 34.02 21.81
N LEU A 218 24.21 33.24 22.14
CA LEU A 218 23.10 33.00 21.23
C LEU A 218 22.52 34.32 20.73
N THR A 219 22.44 34.45 19.41
CA THR A 219 21.69 35.54 18.76
C THR A 219 20.20 35.44 19.13
N PRO A 220 19.44 36.55 19.07
CA PRO A 220 18.00 36.52 19.31
C PRO A 220 17.25 35.50 18.42
N ASP A 221 17.60 35.45 17.14
CA ASP A 221 16.95 34.55 16.17
C ASP A 221 17.27 33.07 16.48
N ALA A 222 18.52 32.74 16.81
CA ALA A 222 18.89 31.39 17.21
C ALA A 222 18.26 31.00 18.55
N ALA A 223 18.19 31.93 19.51
CA ALA A 223 17.53 31.72 20.80
C ALA A 223 16.04 31.41 20.62
N GLU A 224 15.34 32.18 19.81
CA GLU A 224 13.94 31.93 19.45
C GLU A 224 13.79 30.56 18.79
N ALA A 225 14.60 30.26 17.76
CA ALA A 225 14.53 29.01 17.00
C ALA A 225 14.75 27.77 17.88
N LEU A 226 15.73 27.80 18.79
CA LEU A 226 16.05 26.67 19.66
C LEU A 226 15.16 26.58 20.92
N GLY A 227 14.39 27.62 21.23
CA GLY A 227 13.61 27.69 22.47
C GLY A 227 14.47 27.91 23.72
N LEU A 228 15.55 28.68 23.59
CA LEU A 228 16.50 29.01 24.64
C LEU A 228 16.52 30.52 24.91
N PRO A 229 16.98 30.97 26.09
CA PRO A 229 17.19 32.39 26.32
C PRO A 229 18.37 32.92 25.50
N ALA A 230 18.19 34.11 24.91
CA ALA A 230 19.28 34.89 24.36
C ALA A 230 20.34 35.13 25.45
N GLY A 231 21.61 35.18 25.06
CA GLY A 231 22.73 35.31 26.03
C GLY A 231 23.34 33.99 26.50
N THR A 232 22.77 32.82 26.13
CA THR A 232 23.41 31.53 26.41
C THR A 232 24.77 31.45 25.72
N PRO A 233 25.87 31.14 26.43
CA PRO A 233 27.21 31.03 25.83
C PRO A 233 27.27 29.99 24.69
N VAL A 234 27.88 30.39 23.58
CA VAL A 234 28.22 29.50 22.46
C VAL A 234 29.73 29.32 22.44
N CYS A 235 30.18 28.07 22.37
CA CYS A 235 31.58 27.69 22.49
C CYS A 235 32.03 26.89 21.26
N VAL A 236 33.33 26.94 20.97
CA VAL A 236 33.97 26.12 19.94
C VAL A 236 33.83 24.64 20.32
N GLY A 237 33.33 23.82 19.41
CA GLY A 237 33.29 22.37 19.56
C GLY A 237 34.46 21.68 18.88
N GLY A 238 34.16 20.66 18.07
CA GLY A 238 35.16 19.96 17.27
C GLY A 238 34.60 18.88 16.36
N ALA A 239 35.48 18.16 15.68
CA ALA A 239 35.15 17.07 14.78
C ALA A 239 34.50 15.87 15.52
N ASP A 240 33.57 15.18 14.85
CA ASP A 240 32.73 14.13 15.46
C ASP A 240 33.51 13.05 16.22
N THR A 241 34.59 12.58 15.62
CA THR A 241 35.39 11.44 16.07
C THR A 241 36.26 11.86 17.26
N GLN A 242 36.80 13.07 17.23
CA GLN A 242 37.60 13.66 18.30
C GLN A 242 36.74 14.11 19.48
N CYS A 243 35.52 14.61 19.23
CA CYS A 243 34.50 14.80 20.25
C CYS A 243 34.06 13.46 20.84
N ALA A 244 33.96 12.39 20.06
CA ALA A 244 33.67 11.06 20.58
C ALA A 244 34.80 10.52 21.48
N LEU A 245 36.07 10.75 21.15
CA LEU A 245 37.19 10.43 22.06
C LEU A 245 37.04 11.16 23.40
N LEU A 246 36.74 12.46 23.36
CA LEU A 246 36.51 13.24 24.56
C LEU A 246 35.31 12.70 25.37
N GLY A 247 34.18 12.42 24.71
CA GLY A 247 32.98 11.84 25.33
C GLY A 247 33.09 10.35 25.69
N THR A 248 34.21 9.70 25.37
CA THR A 248 34.57 8.36 25.87
C THR A 248 35.66 8.40 26.93
N GLY A 249 36.16 9.59 27.27
CA GLY A 249 37.24 9.76 28.24
C GLY A 249 38.61 9.35 27.71
N VAL A 250 38.78 9.14 26.41
CA VAL A 250 40.07 8.88 25.77
C VAL A 250 40.74 10.23 25.52
N VAL A 251 41.64 10.64 26.43
CA VAL A 251 42.23 11.98 26.45
C VAL A 251 43.74 12.00 26.75
N ALA A 252 44.29 10.91 27.28
CA ALA A 252 45.69 10.79 27.67
C ALA A 252 46.50 10.03 26.60
N PRO A 253 47.79 10.40 26.38
CA PRO A 253 48.65 9.70 25.43
C PRO A 253 48.71 8.19 25.68
N GLY A 254 48.62 7.40 24.61
CA GLY A 254 48.60 5.94 24.64
C GLY A 254 47.21 5.33 24.85
N GLU A 255 46.20 6.11 25.24
CA GLU A 255 44.82 5.61 25.28
C GLU A 255 44.28 5.41 23.86
N LEU A 256 43.50 4.33 23.67
CA LEU A 256 42.94 3.92 22.39
C LEU A 256 41.41 3.98 22.44
N GLY A 257 40.83 4.71 21.49
CA GLY A 257 39.39 4.83 21.31
C GLY A 257 38.94 4.22 20.00
N LEU A 258 37.80 3.51 20.03
CA LEU A 258 37.06 3.05 18.85
C LEU A 258 35.69 3.74 18.82
N VAL A 259 35.37 4.37 17.70
CA VAL A 259 34.02 4.85 17.43
C VAL A 259 33.33 3.85 16.51
N ALA A 260 32.61 2.88 17.10
CA ALA A 260 31.90 1.83 16.37
C ALA A 260 30.52 2.32 15.88
N GLY A 261 30.54 3.17 14.85
CA GLY A 261 29.36 3.74 14.18
C GLY A 261 29.15 3.18 12.77
N THR A 262 28.76 4.04 11.83
CA THR A 262 28.66 3.70 10.38
C THR A 262 29.97 3.12 9.87
N THR A 263 31.08 3.75 10.26
CA THR A 263 32.45 3.26 10.10
C THR A 263 33.07 2.94 11.46
N ALA A 264 34.30 2.43 11.47
CA ALA A 264 35.03 2.07 12.68
C ALA A 264 36.42 2.72 12.77
N PRO A 265 36.51 4.07 12.88
CA PRO A 265 37.77 4.74 13.12
C PRO A 265 38.29 4.39 14.53
N LEU A 266 39.58 4.11 14.58
CA LEU A 266 40.34 3.68 15.74
C LEU A 266 41.49 4.67 15.92
N LEU A 267 41.54 5.34 17.07
CA LEU A 267 42.45 6.45 17.30
C LEU A 267 43.20 6.27 18.61
N GLN A 268 44.53 6.35 18.55
CA GLN A 268 45.37 6.38 19.74
C GLN A 268 45.85 7.81 19.99
N VAL A 269 45.57 8.34 21.18
CA VAL A 269 45.99 9.70 21.57
C VAL A 269 47.52 9.75 21.67
N GLN A 270 48.11 10.81 21.14
CA GLN A 270 49.54 11.05 21.12
C GLN A 270 49.87 12.34 21.89
N GLY A 271 51.01 12.32 22.58
CA GLY A 271 51.55 13.48 23.28
C GLY A 271 52.33 14.45 22.39
N GLN A 272 52.58 14.05 21.14
CA GLN A 272 53.30 14.82 20.12
C GLN A 272 52.73 14.44 18.74
N PRO A 273 52.98 15.24 17.68
CA PRO A 273 52.61 14.86 16.33
C PRO A 273 53.35 13.56 15.94
N THR A 274 52.59 12.50 15.69
CA THR A 274 53.12 11.20 15.26
C THR A 274 52.57 10.90 13.87
N LEU A 275 53.43 10.56 12.91
CA LEU A 275 53.07 10.24 11.54
C LEU A 275 53.49 8.80 11.21
N ASP A 276 52.75 8.15 10.31
CA ASP A 276 53.19 6.92 9.68
C ASP A 276 54.10 7.26 8.48
N ASP A 277 55.39 6.93 8.57
CA ASP A 277 56.36 7.18 7.49
C ASP A 277 55.96 6.52 6.15
N GLU A 278 55.15 5.46 6.20
CA GLU A 278 54.63 4.80 5.01
C GLU A 278 53.39 5.50 4.41
N GLY A 279 52.80 6.47 5.10
CA GLY A 279 51.65 7.25 4.65
C GLY A 279 50.29 6.54 4.72
N ARG A 280 50.18 5.43 5.45
CA ARG A 280 48.94 4.61 5.49
C ARG A 280 47.92 5.17 6.47
N LEU A 281 48.38 5.77 7.57
CA LEU A 281 47.54 6.29 8.65
C LEU A 281 47.39 7.80 8.58
N TRP A 282 46.31 8.32 9.18
CA TRP A 282 46.11 9.75 9.33
C TRP A 282 46.53 10.24 10.70
N ALA A 283 47.08 11.44 10.76
CA ALA A 283 47.35 12.14 12.00
C ALA A 283 46.47 13.38 12.08
N VAL A 284 45.79 13.53 13.21
CA VAL A 284 44.80 14.58 13.45
C VAL A 284 45.08 15.24 14.80
N HIS A 285 44.64 16.48 14.98
CA HIS A 285 44.56 17.05 16.32
C HIS A 285 43.42 16.42 17.11
N HIS A 286 43.62 16.22 18.40
CA HIS A 286 42.52 15.98 19.33
C HIS A 286 41.86 17.32 19.71
N THR A 287 40.62 17.29 20.19
CA THR A 287 39.97 18.44 20.84
C THR A 287 40.70 18.92 22.11
N VAL A 288 41.49 18.05 22.75
CA VAL A 288 42.25 18.40 23.95
C VAL A 288 43.50 19.19 23.52
N PRO A 289 43.75 20.38 24.07
CA PRO A 289 44.85 21.22 23.62
C PRO A 289 46.21 20.51 23.79
N GLY A 290 47.07 20.59 22.78
CA GLY A 290 48.39 19.95 22.81
C GLY A 290 48.35 18.42 22.72
N ARG A 291 47.26 17.84 22.22
CA ARG A 291 47.13 16.41 21.93
C ARG A 291 46.84 16.19 20.45
N TRP A 292 47.36 15.07 19.96
CA TRP A 292 47.10 14.55 18.62
C TRP A 292 46.46 13.18 18.74
N ALA A 293 45.99 12.64 17.63
CA ALA A 293 45.61 11.25 17.53
C ALA A 293 46.13 10.68 16.21
N LEU A 294 46.63 9.45 16.28
CA LEU A 294 46.95 8.65 15.10
C LEU A 294 45.77 7.74 14.82
N GLU A 295 45.20 7.85 13.62
CA GLU A 295 44.00 7.16 13.20
C GLU A 295 44.31 6.05 12.20
N SER A 296 43.70 4.90 12.46
CA SER A 296 43.46 3.83 11.50
C SER A 296 41.95 3.56 11.44
N ASN A 297 41.43 2.91 10.41
CA ASN A 297 40.01 2.68 10.26
C ASN A 297 39.72 1.25 9.80
N ALA A 298 38.83 0.56 10.49
CA ALA A 298 38.43 -0.81 10.16
C ALA A 298 37.34 -0.88 9.08
N GLY A 299 36.98 0.26 8.47
CA GLY A 299 36.06 0.35 7.34
C GLY A 299 34.60 0.56 7.77
N ALA A 300 33.68 0.25 6.86
CA ALA A 300 32.24 0.45 6.99
C ALA A 300 31.57 -0.57 7.94
N LEU A 301 31.89 -0.53 9.23
CA LEU A 301 31.39 -1.48 10.24
C LEU A 301 29.86 -1.51 10.32
N GLY A 302 29.23 -0.40 10.71
CA GLY A 302 27.79 -0.33 10.94
C GLY A 302 26.99 -0.52 9.66
N GLU A 303 27.40 0.14 8.57
CA GLU A 303 26.72 0.04 7.28
C GLU A 303 26.79 -1.38 6.70
N SER A 304 27.95 -2.05 6.79
CA SER A 304 28.09 -3.44 6.35
C SER A 304 27.27 -4.39 7.21
N LEU A 305 27.22 -4.16 8.53
CA LEU A 305 26.40 -4.95 9.45
C LEU A 305 24.91 -4.77 9.15
N GLU A 306 24.43 -3.54 8.99
CA GLU A 306 23.03 -3.25 8.66
C GLU A 306 22.63 -3.88 7.32
N TRP A 307 23.46 -3.72 6.30
CA TRP A 307 23.22 -4.31 4.97
C TRP A 307 23.18 -5.83 5.03
N LEU A 308 24.19 -6.48 5.61
CA LEU A 308 24.25 -7.94 5.64
C LEU A 308 23.19 -8.52 6.57
N ALA A 309 22.94 -7.90 7.70
CA ALA A 309 21.88 -8.35 8.60
C ALA A 309 20.52 -8.23 7.95
N GLY A 310 20.23 -7.14 7.22
CA GLY A 310 19.00 -7.00 6.44
C GLY A 310 18.87 -8.06 5.36
N LEU A 311 19.98 -8.46 4.74
CA LEU A 311 20.01 -9.56 3.76
C LEU A 311 19.75 -10.94 4.42
N LEU A 312 20.34 -11.20 5.59
CA LEU A 312 20.22 -12.49 6.30
C LEU A 312 18.92 -12.64 7.10
N HIS A 313 18.30 -11.52 7.47
CA HIS A 313 17.13 -11.42 8.34
C HIS A 313 16.13 -10.36 7.82
N PRO A 314 15.61 -10.49 6.58
CA PRO A 314 14.74 -9.49 5.97
C PRO A 314 13.41 -9.28 6.71
N ASP A 315 12.95 -10.29 7.46
CA ASP A 315 11.64 -10.31 8.12
C ASP A 315 11.71 -9.95 9.62
N VAL A 316 12.83 -9.37 10.10
CA VAL A 316 13.04 -9.04 11.52
C VAL A 316 13.20 -7.54 11.70
N ASP A 317 12.45 -6.94 12.64
CA ASP A 317 12.46 -5.49 12.92
C ASP A 317 13.86 -4.94 13.27
N HIS A 318 14.69 -5.77 13.90
CA HIS A 318 16.03 -5.43 14.35
C HIS A 318 17.05 -6.45 13.83
N PRO A 319 17.36 -6.44 12.53
CA PRO A 319 18.14 -7.51 11.89
C PRO A 319 19.55 -7.61 12.48
N VAL A 320 20.19 -6.47 12.78
CA VAL A 320 21.55 -6.44 13.39
C VAL A 320 21.57 -7.09 14.78
N LEU A 321 20.53 -6.88 15.60
CA LEU A 321 20.44 -7.52 16.92
C LEU A 321 20.29 -9.04 16.78
N HIS A 322 19.48 -9.49 15.81
CA HIS A 322 19.30 -10.92 15.53
C HIS A 322 20.60 -11.56 15.01
N LEU A 323 21.29 -10.91 14.07
CA LEU A 323 22.60 -11.37 13.57
C LEU A 323 23.59 -11.53 14.73
N MET A 324 23.66 -10.56 15.64
CA MET A 324 24.55 -10.62 16.80
C MET A 324 24.17 -11.73 17.78
N ALA A 325 22.88 -12.00 17.99
CA ALA A 325 22.42 -13.11 18.81
C ALA A 325 22.81 -14.47 18.21
N GLU A 326 22.69 -14.63 16.88
CA GLU A 326 23.16 -15.83 16.18
C GLU A 326 24.67 -15.98 16.24
N ALA A 327 25.41 -14.90 16.00
CA ALA A 327 26.86 -14.88 16.19
C ALA A 327 27.22 -15.32 17.61
N TRP A 328 26.53 -14.83 18.64
CA TRP A 328 26.77 -15.25 20.02
C TRP A 328 26.53 -16.75 20.26
N ALA A 329 25.48 -17.32 19.64
CA ALA A 329 25.14 -18.74 19.76
C ALA A 329 26.08 -19.68 18.98
N ALA A 330 26.87 -19.17 18.04
CA ALA A 330 27.85 -19.96 17.31
C ALA A 330 29.13 -20.20 18.15
N PRO A 331 29.84 -21.32 17.96
CA PRO A 331 31.17 -21.51 18.55
C PRO A 331 32.19 -20.52 17.95
N ALA A 332 33.22 -20.17 18.74
CA ALA A 332 34.34 -19.37 18.25
C ALA A 332 35.03 -20.08 17.07
N GLY A 333 35.40 -19.31 16.05
CA GLY A 333 35.99 -19.80 14.81
C GLY A 333 34.97 -20.27 13.76
N SER A 334 33.68 -20.03 14.00
CA SER A 334 32.64 -20.05 12.95
C SER A 334 32.58 -21.34 12.12
N ALA A 335 32.87 -22.49 12.73
CA ALA A 335 32.98 -23.77 12.04
C ALA A 335 33.91 -23.74 10.81
N GLY A 336 34.95 -22.91 10.82
CA GLY A 336 35.91 -22.74 9.73
C GLY A 336 35.46 -21.79 8.61
N LEU A 337 34.37 -21.05 8.79
CA LEU A 337 34.00 -19.94 7.90
C LEU A 337 34.87 -18.72 8.19
N VAL A 338 35.22 -17.99 7.14
CA VAL A 338 36.10 -16.83 7.24
C VAL A 338 35.49 -15.66 6.48
N SER A 339 35.48 -14.47 7.08
CA SER A 339 34.96 -13.25 6.46
C SER A 339 36.02 -12.15 6.43
N THR A 340 36.15 -11.49 5.28
CA THR A 340 36.77 -10.16 5.14
C THR A 340 35.72 -9.10 4.77
N PHE A 341 34.43 -9.45 4.82
CA PHE A 341 33.33 -8.54 4.55
C PHE A 341 33.22 -7.46 5.63
N GLY A 342 33.24 -6.19 5.21
CA GLY A 342 33.25 -5.03 6.12
C GLY A 342 34.49 -4.93 7.01
N ALA A 343 35.54 -5.71 6.73
CA ALA A 343 36.72 -5.86 7.56
C ALA A 343 37.95 -5.27 6.86
N ASP A 344 38.12 -3.96 6.98
CA ASP A 344 39.18 -3.23 6.28
C ASP A 344 40.43 -3.02 7.14
N LEU A 345 41.57 -2.82 6.49
CA LEU A 345 42.77 -2.26 7.13
C LEU A 345 43.14 -1.03 6.33
N MET A 346 43.05 0.12 6.99
CA MET A 346 43.31 1.40 6.38
C MET A 346 44.70 1.46 5.72
N ASP A 347 44.70 1.89 4.46
CA ASP A 347 45.86 2.42 3.74
C ASP A 347 45.39 3.67 3.00
N ALA A 348 45.62 4.84 3.60
CA ALA A 348 45.18 6.13 3.08
C ALA A 348 45.68 6.46 1.66
N ARG A 349 46.74 5.78 1.19
CA ARG A 349 47.28 5.96 -0.15
C ARG A 349 46.42 5.33 -1.23
N GLN A 350 45.63 4.33 -0.84
CA GLN A 350 44.81 3.55 -1.75
C GLN A 350 43.38 4.08 -1.74
N MET A 351 43.01 4.81 -2.78
CA MET A 351 41.63 5.21 -3.01
C MET A 351 40.90 4.12 -3.79
N VAL A 352 40.56 3.01 -3.11
CA VAL A 352 39.88 1.86 -3.71
C VAL A 352 38.45 1.75 -3.18
N LEU A 353 37.53 1.30 -4.04
CA LEU A 353 36.20 0.89 -3.60
C LEU A 353 36.33 -0.33 -2.68
N PRO A 354 35.72 -0.32 -1.48
CA PRO A 354 35.77 -1.44 -0.56
C PRO A 354 35.22 -2.72 -1.20
N VAL A 355 35.98 -3.81 -1.11
CA VAL A 355 35.55 -5.15 -1.53
C VAL A 355 35.90 -6.12 -0.40
N GLY A 356 34.91 -6.89 0.04
CA GLY A 356 35.08 -7.91 1.07
C GLY A 356 34.53 -9.27 0.62
N ASN A 357 35.04 -10.34 1.22
CA ASN A 357 34.72 -11.70 0.83
C ASN A 357 34.10 -12.50 1.99
N LEU A 358 33.24 -13.45 1.64
CA LEU A 358 32.75 -14.50 2.54
C LEU A 358 33.25 -15.85 2.03
N THR A 359 34.14 -16.48 2.78
CA THR A 359 34.70 -17.80 2.45
C THR A 359 33.94 -18.88 3.20
N LEU A 360 33.18 -19.68 2.46
CA LEU A 360 32.31 -20.73 3.01
C LEU A 360 32.96 -22.10 2.85
N ASN A 361 32.91 -22.92 3.91
CA ASN A 361 33.31 -24.33 3.87
C ASN A 361 32.08 -25.22 4.00
N GLN A 362 31.62 -25.75 2.87
CA GLN A 362 30.48 -26.66 2.80
C GLN A 362 30.71 -27.96 3.58
N THR A 363 31.96 -28.40 3.76
CA THR A 363 32.27 -29.66 4.44
C THR A 363 31.94 -29.58 5.94
N THR A 364 32.19 -28.43 6.56
CA THR A 364 31.95 -28.22 8.00
C THR A 364 30.55 -27.72 8.32
N THR A 365 29.82 -27.19 7.33
CA THR A 365 28.51 -26.54 7.55
C THR A 365 27.32 -27.26 6.94
N ALA A 366 27.49 -28.12 5.94
CA ALA A 366 26.36 -28.74 5.23
C ALA A 366 25.42 -29.59 6.11
N GLY A 367 25.91 -30.14 7.23
CA GLY A 367 25.11 -30.94 8.16
C GLY A 367 24.41 -30.14 9.26
N ASP A 368 24.72 -28.85 9.41
CA ASP A 368 24.22 -28.01 10.50
C ASP A 368 22.99 -27.20 10.05
N ARG A 369 21.81 -27.57 10.55
CA ARG A 369 20.54 -26.87 10.23
C ARG A 369 20.51 -25.40 10.66
N GLY A 370 21.42 -24.97 11.52
CA GLY A 370 21.58 -23.57 11.90
C GLY A 370 22.86 -22.95 11.35
N ALA A 371 23.41 -23.43 10.23
CA ALA A 371 24.68 -22.96 9.66
C ALA A 371 24.76 -21.44 9.46
N ARG A 372 23.63 -20.75 9.31
CA ARG A 372 23.55 -19.28 9.26
C ARG A 372 24.26 -18.61 10.45
N ARG A 373 24.17 -19.20 11.65
CA ARG A 373 24.82 -18.64 12.84
C ARG A 373 26.35 -18.58 12.72
N HIS A 374 26.94 -19.53 12.00
CA HIS A 374 28.38 -19.55 11.73
C HIS A 374 28.76 -18.45 10.73
N LEU A 375 27.89 -18.14 9.77
CA LEU A 375 28.10 -16.99 8.87
C LEU A 375 28.04 -15.67 9.62
N SER A 376 27.02 -15.49 10.47
CA SER A 376 26.87 -14.32 11.35
C SER A 376 28.11 -14.16 12.24
N ARG A 377 28.58 -15.26 12.83
CA ARG A 377 29.82 -15.28 13.62
C ARG A 377 31.05 -14.89 12.81
N ALA A 378 31.22 -15.45 11.62
CA ALA A 378 32.42 -15.23 10.80
C ALA A 378 32.58 -13.75 10.43
N VAL A 379 31.47 -13.06 10.15
CA VAL A 379 31.46 -11.62 9.83
C VAL A 379 31.91 -10.80 11.04
N VAL A 380 31.31 -11.07 12.20
CA VAL A 380 31.63 -10.34 13.43
C VAL A 380 33.07 -10.61 13.90
N GLU A 381 33.53 -11.86 13.80
CA GLU A 381 34.93 -12.24 14.03
C GLU A 381 35.86 -11.52 13.04
N GLY A 382 35.54 -11.51 11.75
CA GLY A 382 36.29 -10.80 10.71
C GLY A 382 36.43 -9.30 10.99
N MET A 383 35.33 -8.64 11.36
CA MET A 383 35.34 -7.22 11.74
C MET A 383 36.18 -6.97 13.01
N ALA A 384 36.08 -7.85 14.01
CA ALA A 384 36.91 -7.77 15.21
C ALA A 384 38.40 -8.00 14.90
N PHE A 385 38.72 -8.92 13.99
CA PHE A 385 40.09 -9.13 13.50
C PHE A 385 40.62 -7.92 12.73
N ALA A 386 39.79 -7.26 11.91
CA ALA A 386 40.17 -5.99 11.29
C ALA A 386 40.45 -4.90 12.33
N ILE A 387 39.62 -4.75 13.36
CA ILE A 387 39.88 -3.80 14.44
C ILE A 387 41.19 -4.12 15.16
N ARG A 388 41.45 -5.39 15.46
CA ARG A 388 42.75 -5.83 16.01
C ARG A 388 43.91 -5.47 15.08
N ALA A 389 43.77 -5.73 13.78
CA ALA A 389 44.83 -5.44 12.81
C ALA A 389 45.12 -3.93 12.67
N ASN A 390 44.08 -3.10 12.77
CA ASN A 390 44.22 -1.64 12.80
C ASN A 390 44.88 -1.18 14.12
N ALA A 391 44.55 -1.79 15.26
CA ALA A 391 45.22 -1.51 16.54
C ALA A 391 46.72 -1.88 16.46
N GLU A 392 47.04 -3.06 15.93
CA GLU A 392 48.43 -3.50 15.70
C GLU A 392 49.15 -2.61 14.68
N GLN A 393 48.45 -2.05 13.70
CA GLN A 393 49.01 -1.06 12.77
C GLN A 393 49.38 0.24 13.46
N ILE A 394 48.51 0.76 14.33
CA ILE A 394 48.80 1.95 15.15
C ILE A 394 50.00 1.67 16.07
N THR A 395 49.99 0.56 16.81
CA THR A 395 51.10 0.20 17.71
C THR A 395 52.43 0.01 16.97
N ARG A 396 52.43 -0.48 15.73
CA ARG A 396 53.65 -0.58 14.91
C ARG A 396 54.26 0.80 14.59
N VAL A 397 53.41 1.82 14.42
CA VAL A 397 53.87 3.19 14.14
C VAL A 397 54.26 3.92 15.43
N THR A 398 53.46 3.80 16.48
CA THR A 398 53.65 4.58 17.72
C THR A 398 54.64 3.92 18.69
N GLY A 399 54.83 2.60 18.60
CA GLY A 399 55.55 1.82 19.60
C GLY A 399 54.83 1.70 20.94
N ILE A 400 53.57 2.17 21.03
CA ILE A 400 52.78 2.22 22.26
C ILE A 400 51.65 1.19 22.16
N GLU A 401 51.66 0.24 23.08
CA GLU A 401 50.56 -0.71 23.25
C GLU A 401 49.57 -0.20 24.30
N SER A 402 48.31 -0.07 23.92
CA SER A 402 47.24 0.37 24.82
C SER A 402 46.72 -0.79 25.68
N GLU A 403 46.67 -0.58 27.00
CA GLU A 403 46.21 -1.59 27.96
C GLU A 403 44.72 -1.94 27.79
N THR A 404 43.90 -0.94 27.48
CA THR A 404 42.45 -1.07 27.30
C THR A 404 42.00 -0.41 26.01
N LEU A 405 40.88 -0.89 25.47
CA LEU A 405 40.18 -0.24 24.37
C LEU A 405 38.89 0.40 24.91
N ARG A 406 38.74 1.71 24.76
CA ARG A 406 37.45 2.37 25.02
C ARG A 406 36.63 2.45 23.75
N VAL A 407 35.34 2.12 23.84
CA VAL A 407 34.46 2.00 22.68
C VAL A 407 33.20 2.84 22.88
N SER A 408 32.78 3.53 21.82
CA SER A 408 31.44 4.14 21.71
C SER A 408 30.82 3.90 20.34
N GLY A 409 29.68 4.53 20.06
CA GLY A 409 28.97 4.40 18.80
C GLY A 409 27.80 3.42 18.85
N GLY A 410 26.97 3.44 17.80
CA GLY A 410 25.72 2.68 17.75
C GLY A 410 25.89 1.17 17.89
N VAL A 411 26.97 0.61 17.33
CA VAL A 411 27.26 -0.84 17.35
C VAL A 411 27.76 -1.27 18.73
N ALA A 412 28.47 -0.41 19.46
CA ALA A 412 28.99 -0.67 20.80
C ALA A 412 27.91 -0.93 21.86
N ARG A 413 26.65 -0.59 21.56
CA ARG A 413 25.49 -0.95 22.40
C ARG A 413 25.34 -2.48 22.53
N ASN A 414 25.79 -3.24 21.53
CA ASN A 414 25.70 -4.68 21.55
C ASN A 414 26.80 -5.31 22.44
N ALA A 415 26.38 -5.92 23.56
CA ALA A 415 27.30 -6.54 24.51
C ALA A 415 28.08 -7.72 23.92
N ALA A 416 27.49 -8.47 22.98
CA ALA A 416 28.16 -9.57 22.32
C ALA A 416 29.31 -9.05 21.45
N PHE A 417 29.07 -7.98 20.68
CA PHE A 417 30.11 -7.34 19.88
C PHE A 417 31.30 -6.86 20.72
N THR A 418 31.03 -6.12 21.81
CA THR A 418 32.10 -5.60 22.68
C THR A 418 32.84 -6.71 23.44
N GLN A 419 32.16 -7.82 23.76
CA GLN A 419 32.83 -9.00 24.29
C GLN A 419 33.69 -9.71 23.22
N PHE A 420 33.23 -9.82 21.97
CA PHE A 420 34.04 -10.38 20.89
C PHE A 420 35.30 -9.55 20.64
N LEU A 421 35.20 -8.22 20.71
CA LEU A 421 36.38 -7.36 20.66
C LEU A 421 37.36 -7.67 21.78
N ALA A 422 36.89 -7.79 23.03
CA ALA A 422 37.78 -8.14 24.15
C ALA A 422 38.47 -9.48 23.92
N ASP A 423 37.71 -10.49 23.49
CA ASP A 423 38.22 -11.84 23.24
C ASP A 423 39.25 -11.86 22.09
N VAL A 424 38.99 -11.15 20.98
CA VAL A 424 39.86 -11.11 19.79
C VAL A 424 41.12 -10.27 20.00
N LEU A 425 40.98 -9.09 20.60
CA LEU A 425 42.10 -8.19 20.89
C LEU A 425 42.94 -8.65 22.10
N ALA A 426 42.44 -9.63 22.85
CA ALA A 426 43.05 -10.15 24.07
C ALA A 426 43.33 -9.08 25.13
N ARG A 427 42.50 -8.04 25.20
CA ARG A 427 42.60 -6.93 26.18
C ARG A 427 41.22 -6.45 26.65
N PRO A 428 41.09 -5.81 27.82
CA PRO A 428 39.82 -5.29 28.29
C PRO A 428 39.21 -4.25 27.33
N VAL A 429 37.88 -4.31 27.19
CA VAL A 429 37.09 -3.36 26.42
C VAL A 429 36.12 -2.63 27.35
N GLU A 430 36.22 -1.31 27.41
CA GLU A 430 35.34 -0.44 28.21
C GLU A 430 34.34 0.27 27.29
N VAL A 431 33.06 0.20 27.61
CA VAL A 431 31.99 0.81 26.82
C VAL A 431 31.50 2.07 27.50
N ALA A 432 31.61 3.21 26.81
CA ALA A 432 31.07 4.47 27.30
C ALA A 432 29.53 4.43 27.36
N GLY A 433 28.96 5.13 28.34
CA GLY A 433 27.56 4.99 28.74
C GLY A 433 26.52 5.72 27.91
N ASP A 434 26.92 6.73 27.13
CA ASP A 434 25.99 7.54 26.35
C ASP A 434 25.97 7.13 24.87
N ILE A 435 24.76 7.05 24.31
CA ILE A 435 24.47 6.80 22.89
C ILE A 435 24.99 7.97 22.01
N GLY A 436 25.26 9.14 22.59
CA GLY A 436 25.84 10.32 21.96
C GLY A 436 27.16 10.78 22.54
N SER A 437 28.17 9.90 22.61
CA SER A 437 29.54 10.27 22.99
C SER A 437 30.07 11.50 22.23
N THR A 438 29.78 11.63 20.94
CA THR A 438 30.12 12.83 20.15
C THR A 438 29.45 14.09 20.70
N ALA A 439 28.13 14.08 20.86
CA ALA A 439 27.38 15.20 21.42
C ALA A 439 27.78 15.50 22.89
N LEU A 440 28.13 14.47 23.68
CA LEU A 440 28.66 14.65 25.03
C LEU A 440 30.03 15.34 25.00
N GLY A 441 30.91 14.97 24.05
CA GLY A 441 32.17 15.68 23.81
C GLY A 441 31.95 17.16 23.50
N ALA A 442 30.98 17.48 22.63
CA ALA A 442 30.59 18.87 22.37
C ALA A 442 30.05 19.56 23.63
N ALA A 443 29.20 18.89 24.43
CA ALA A 443 28.69 19.44 25.68
C ALA A 443 29.82 19.71 26.71
N ILE A 444 30.86 18.87 26.75
CA ILE A 444 32.07 19.12 27.57
C ILE A 444 32.79 20.37 27.10
N CYS A 445 32.96 20.57 25.78
CA CYS A 445 33.50 21.82 25.22
C CYS A 445 32.66 23.03 25.64
N ALA A 446 31.34 22.91 25.56
CA ALA A 446 30.41 23.94 26.01
C ALA A 446 30.61 24.31 27.49
N GLY A 447 30.79 23.32 28.36
CA GLY A 447 31.02 23.51 29.80
C GLY A 447 32.33 24.22 30.12
N VAL A 448 33.41 23.93 29.40
CA VAL A 448 34.68 24.65 29.56
C VAL A 448 34.54 26.11 29.14
N GLY A 449 33.96 26.38 27.98
CA GLY A 449 33.80 27.76 27.50
C GLY A 449 32.80 28.59 28.30
N ALA A 450 31.82 27.94 28.93
CA ALA A 450 30.91 28.57 29.89
C ALA A 450 31.54 28.79 31.28
N GLY A 451 32.76 28.29 31.53
CA GLY A 451 33.41 28.33 32.85
C GLY A 451 32.79 27.39 33.89
N ALA A 452 31.97 26.43 33.46
CA ALA A 452 31.35 25.43 34.32
C ALA A 452 32.26 24.22 34.57
N LEU A 453 33.23 23.97 33.69
CA LEU A 453 34.26 22.94 33.79
C LEU A 453 35.65 23.59 33.67
N GLU A 454 36.63 23.06 34.39
CA GLU A 454 37.99 23.63 34.45
C GLU A 454 38.81 23.39 33.18
N SER A 455 38.73 22.19 32.62
CA SER A 455 39.42 21.78 31.39
C SER A 455 38.63 20.66 30.69
N LEU A 456 38.97 20.37 29.43
CA LEU A 456 38.31 19.29 28.69
C LEU A 456 38.60 17.92 29.33
N GLU A 457 39.83 17.70 29.82
CA GLU A 457 40.20 16.46 30.51
C GLU A 457 39.50 16.34 31.88
N HIS A 458 39.32 17.46 32.60
CA HIS A 458 38.48 17.47 33.80
C HIS A 458 37.06 17.06 33.43
N GLY A 459 36.46 17.74 32.44
CA GLY A 459 35.09 17.47 31.98
C GLY A 459 34.87 16.01 31.57
N ALA A 460 35.81 15.44 30.83
CA ALA A 460 35.78 14.04 30.43
C ALA A 460 35.79 13.11 31.66
N ARG A 461 36.68 13.33 32.63
CA ARG A 461 36.71 12.52 33.87
C ARG A 461 35.46 12.69 34.73
N ALA A 462 34.86 13.87 34.73
CA ALA A 462 33.69 14.17 35.57
C ALA A 462 32.37 13.67 34.99
N LEU A 463 32.21 13.72 33.67
CA LEU A 463 30.92 13.46 33.01
C LEU A 463 30.86 12.12 32.27
N VAL A 464 31.99 11.56 31.83
CA VAL A 464 31.99 10.29 31.12
C VAL A 464 31.84 9.14 32.11
N LYS A 465 30.87 8.26 31.84
CA LYS A 465 30.62 7.04 32.62
C LYS A 465 30.91 5.81 31.76
N VAL A 466 31.70 4.88 32.29
CA VAL A 466 31.82 3.53 31.73
C VAL A 466 30.63 2.72 32.22
N THR A 467 29.81 2.19 31.29
CA THR A 467 28.62 1.40 31.67
C THR A 467 28.88 -0.09 31.70
N ARG A 468 29.83 -0.57 30.90
CA ARG A 468 30.18 -1.98 30.79
C ARG A 468 31.67 -2.13 30.57
N THR A 469 32.26 -3.14 31.21
CA THR A 469 33.64 -3.55 30.97
C THR A 469 33.64 -5.04 30.64
N HIS A 470 34.24 -5.40 29.52
CA HIS A 470 34.41 -6.77 29.08
C HIS A 470 35.88 -7.16 29.22
N THR A 471 36.14 -8.25 29.95
CA THR A 471 37.45 -8.88 30.00
C THR A 471 37.50 -10.05 29.02
N PRO A 472 38.65 -10.33 28.39
CA PRO A 472 38.77 -11.45 27.46
C PRO A 472 38.46 -12.79 28.13
N ASP A 473 37.61 -13.59 27.50
CA ASP A 473 37.36 -14.98 27.88
C ASP A 473 38.54 -15.85 27.44
N ALA A 474 39.16 -16.56 28.39
CA ALA A 474 40.38 -17.31 28.14
C ALA A 474 40.22 -18.36 27.02
N THR A 475 39.09 -19.07 26.98
CA THR A 475 38.86 -20.13 25.98
C THR A 475 38.69 -19.54 24.58
N ARG A 476 37.89 -18.48 24.42
CA ARG A 476 37.70 -17.85 23.10
C ARG A 476 38.94 -17.08 22.64
N ARG A 477 39.63 -16.41 23.56
CA ARG A 477 40.91 -15.74 23.30
C ARG A 477 41.93 -16.70 22.68
N ASP A 478 42.09 -17.88 23.25
CA ASP A 478 43.07 -18.86 22.76
C ASP A 478 42.70 -19.35 21.34
N VAL A 479 41.41 -19.61 21.08
CA VAL A 479 40.93 -19.95 19.73
C VAL A 479 41.21 -18.83 18.72
N TYR A 480 40.97 -17.57 19.08
CA TYR A 480 41.23 -16.43 18.20
C TYR A 480 42.71 -16.15 18.00
N ALA A 481 43.56 -16.43 19.00
CA ALA A 481 45.00 -16.34 18.87
C ALA A 481 45.53 -17.30 17.79
N ASP A 482 44.96 -18.48 17.68
CA ASP A 482 45.31 -19.47 16.64
C ASP A 482 44.78 -19.08 15.25
N LEU A 483 43.56 -18.51 15.18
CA LEU A 483 42.89 -18.20 13.90
C LEU A 483 43.36 -16.89 13.25
N TYR A 484 43.68 -15.88 14.06
CA TYR A 484 43.99 -14.53 13.58
C TYR A 484 45.14 -14.47 12.54
N PRO A 485 46.29 -15.17 12.73
CA PRO A 485 47.37 -15.15 11.74
C PRO A 485 46.93 -15.69 10.37
N GLY A 486 46.12 -16.74 10.35
CA GLY A 486 45.56 -17.32 9.12
C GLY A 486 44.59 -16.36 8.43
N TRP A 487 43.68 -15.74 9.19
CA TRP A 487 42.80 -14.70 8.68
C TRP A 487 43.58 -13.53 8.07
N ARG A 488 44.65 -13.10 8.73
CA ARG A 488 45.50 -11.99 8.30
C ARG A 488 46.21 -12.31 6.97
N SER A 489 46.80 -13.50 6.84
CA SER A 489 47.43 -13.95 5.58
C SER A 489 46.42 -13.98 4.44
N LEU A 490 45.23 -14.56 4.67
CA LEU A 490 44.18 -14.67 3.66
C LEU A 490 43.75 -13.28 3.15
N ARG A 491 43.52 -12.32 4.06
CA ARG A 491 43.15 -10.95 3.70
C ARG A 491 44.22 -10.31 2.80
N ASP A 492 45.48 -10.41 3.21
CA ASP A 492 46.59 -9.76 2.51
C ASP A 492 46.79 -10.39 1.11
N GLU A 493 46.61 -11.70 0.97
CA GLU A 493 46.63 -12.39 -0.34
C GLU A 493 45.45 -12.03 -1.25
N GLN A 494 44.26 -11.74 -0.68
CA GLN A 494 43.06 -11.35 -1.43
C GLN A 494 43.13 -9.94 -2.03
N ALA A 495 44.05 -9.07 -1.57
CA ALA A 495 44.13 -7.67 -2.00
C ALA A 495 44.20 -7.49 -3.53
N THR A 496 44.92 -8.38 -4.23
CA THR A 496 45.02 -8.34 -5.71
C THR A 496 43.70 -8.70 -6.38
N ALA A 497 42.99 -9.69 -5.86
CA ALA A 497 41.68 -10.10 -6.38
C ALA A 497 40.63 -9.00 -6.14
N ASN A 498 40.62 -8.43 -4.93
CA ASN A 498 39.74 -7.32 -4.56
C ASN A 498 39.95 -6.11 -5.47
N SER A 499 41.20 -5.73 -5.76
CA SER A 499 41.52 -4.62 -6.67
C SER A 499 40.93 -4.83 -8.08
N ARG A 500 40.95 -6.07 -8.59
CA ARG A 500 40.34 -6.41 -9.88
C ARG A 500 38.81 -6.32 -9.80
N ALA A 501 38.21 -6.79 -8.70
CA ALA A 501 36.77 -6.70 -8.46
C ALA A 501 36.29 -5.23 -8.43
N SER A 502 37.01 -4.34 -7.73
CA SER A 502 36.74 -2.90 -7.70
C SER A 502 36.73 -2.30 -9.11
N GLY A 503 37.63 -2.76 -10.00
CA GLY A 503 37.68 -2.31 -11.39
C GLY A 503 36.45 -2.67 -12.25
N PHE A 504 35.65 -3.67 -11.87
CA PHE A 504 34.35 -3.93 -12.49
C PHE A 504 33.29 -2.97 -11.97
N ALA A 505 33.25 -2.74 -10.65
CA ALA A 505 32.31 -1.83 -10.01
C ALA A 505 32.43 -0.39 -10.52
N ILE A 506 33.66 0.13 -10.66
CA ILE A 506 33.91 1.48 -11.19
C ILE A 506 33.33 1.66 -12.60
N ARG A 507 33.49 0.67 -13.49
CA ARG A 507 32.96 0.76 -14.86
C ARG A 507 31.44 0.87 -14.88
N THR A 508 30.76 0.14 -14.01
CA THR A 508 29.30 0.20 -13.88
C THR A 508 28.84 1.54 -13.32
N LEU A 509 29.54 2.07 -12.30
CA LEU A 509 29.24 3.40 -11.73
C LEU A 509 29.39 4.52 -12.77
N VAL A 510 30.42 4.44 -13.62
CA VAL A 510 30.66 5.39 -14.71
C VAL A 510 29.65 5.24 -15.86
N ALA A 511 29.10 4.05 -16.09
CA ALA A 511 28.07 3.82 -17.12
C ALA A 511 26.66 4.23 -16.66
N GLY A 512 26.35 4.06 -15.38
CA GLY A 512 25.04 4.39 -14.79
C GLY A 512 24.82 5.88 -14.54
N SER A 513 25.87 6.71 -14.49
CA SER A 513 25.77 8.16 -14.33
C SER A 513 25.25 8.88 -15.58
N ALA A 514 25.27 8.24 -16.75
CA ALA A 514 24.81 8.84 -18.01
C ALA A 514 23.27 8.81 -18.17
N THR A 515 22.52 8.17 -17.27
CA THR A 515 21.07 7.92 -17.44
C THR A 515 20.15 8.67 -16.47
N ASN A 516 20.67 9.43 -15.49
CA ASN A 516 19.86 10.19 -14.53
C ASN A 516 20.26 11.67 -14.54
N ALA A 517 19.69 12.44 -15.47
CA ALA A 517 20.07 13.84 -15.73
C ALA A 517 19.01 14.88 -15.35
N ASP A 518 17.98 14.52 -14.57
CA ASP A 518 16.97 15.48 -14.09
C ASP A 518 17.00 15.54 -12.56
N GLY A 519 17.15 16.76 -12.02
CA GLY A 519 17.27 17.04 -10.59
C GLY A 519 15.96 17.28 -9.85
N PRO A 520 15.96 17.34 -8.50
CA PRO A 520 14.81 17.81 -7.76
C PRO A 520 14.59 19.30 -8.08
N SER A 521 13.35 19.64 -8.42
CA SER A 521 12.93 21.00 -8.75
C SER A 521 12.60 21.82 -7.49
N ASP A 522 12.77 23.15 -7.52
CA ASP A 522 12.30 24.11 -6.50
C ASP A 522 10.75 24.18 -6.34
N PHE A 523 10.01 23.31 -7.02
CA PHE A 523 8.56 23.29 -7.01
C PHE A 523 8.01 22.73 -5.69
N ARG A 524 7.27 23.56 -4.95
CA ARG A 524 6.46 23.13 -3.80
C ARG A 524 5.00 22.97 -4.23
N PRO A 525 4.48 21.74 -4.38
CA PRO A 525 3.09 21.51 -4.76
C PRO A 525 2.12 21.94 -3.66
N ARG A 526 0.95 22.41 -4.07
CA ARG A 526 -0.24 22.45 -3.20
C ARG A 526 -0.91 21.08 -3.21
N ILE A 527 -1.03 20.46 -2.04
CA ILE A 527 -1.52 19.10 -1.85
C ILE A 527 -2.85 19.17 -1.10
N LEU A 528 -3.94 18.73 -1.74
CA LEU A 528 -5.22 18.56 -1.08
C LEU A 528 -5.37 17.11 -0.64
N VAL A 529 -5.60 16.89 0.65
CA VAL A 529 -5.82 15.56 1.24
C VAL A 529 -7.22 15.52 1.81
N THR A 530 -8.08 14.69 1.23
CA THR A 530 -9.41 14.36 1.78
C THR A 530 -9.44 12.98 2.39
N ALA A 531 -8.46 12.12 2.07
CA ALA A 531 -8.27 10.83 2.69
C ALA A 531 -7.97 10.94 4.20
N ASP A 532 -8.28 9.88 4.95
CA ASP A 532 -7.96 9.83 6.37
C ASP A 532 -6.49 9.44 6.57
N LEU A 533 -5.64 10.40 6.93
CA LEU A 533 -4.21 10.21 7.17
C LEU A 533 -3.86 10.66 8.60
N ASP A 534 -2.85 10.04 9.19
CA ASP A 534 -2.33 10.43 10.50
C ASP A 534 -1.46 11.71 10.42
N GLU A 535 -1.26 12.36 11.57
CA GLU A 535 -0.55 13.64 11.61
C GLU A 535 0.93 13.49 11.21
N ALA A 536 1.56 12.36 11.53
CA ALA A 536 2.95 12.08 11.15
C ALA A 536 3.13 12.01 9.62
N THR A 537 2.17 11.41 8.91
CA THR A 537 2.14 11.43 7.45
C THR A 537 1.93 12.84 6.92
N LEU A 538 0.97 13.58 7.47
CA LEU A 538 0.70 14.97 7.04
C LEU A 538 1.94 15.85 7.22
N GLU A 539 2.65 15.72 8.34
CA GLU A 539 3.95 16.37 8.60
C GLU A 539 4.99 16.01 7.52
N THR A 540 5.03 14.74 7.11
CA THR A 540 5.93 14.27 6.06
C THR A 540 5.56 14.88 4.71
N LEU A 541 4.27 14.90 4.35
CA LEU A 541 3.78 15.54 3.12
C LEU A 541 4.04 17.06 3.11
N ARG A 542 3.97 17.72 4.27
CA ARG A 542 4.29 19.15 4.43
C ARG A 542 5.76 19.48 4.14
N ARG A 543 6.65 18.49 4.19
CA ARG A 543 8.05 18.66 3.75
C ARG A 543 8.14 18.85 2.24
N PHE A 544 7.28 18.16 1.49
CA PHE A 544 7.25 18.22 0.03
C PHE A 544 6.44 19.42 -0.49
N GLY A 545 5.31 19.77 0.13
CA GLY A 545 4.43 20.83 -0.36
C GLY A 545 3.49 21.43 0.69
N ASP A 546 2.64 22.35 0.27
CA ASP A 546 1.63 22.98 1.13
C ASP A 546 0.40 22.05 1.24
N VAL A 547 0.19 21.47 2.41
CA VAL A 547 -0.86 20.46 2.63
C VAL A 547 -2.12 21.08 3.24
N GLU A 548 -3.24 20.93 2.54
CA GLU A 548 -4.60 21.18 3.05
C GLU A 548 -5.27 19.84 3.38
N HIS A 549 -5.59 19.60 4.66
CA HIS A 549 -6.27 18.38 5.10
C HIS A 549 -7.73 18.64 5.43
N ALA A 550 -8.63 18.00 4.68
CA ALA A 550 -10.08 18.06 4.84
C ALA A 550 -10.66 16.64 4.85
N SER A 551 -10.33 15.86 5.89
CA SER A 551 -10.75 14.45 6.02
C SER A 551 -12.27 14.30 5.86
N TYR A 552 -12.69 13.43 4.94
CA TYR A 552 -14.11 13.12 4.73
C TYR A 552 -14.78 12.57 5.99
N ARG A 553 -14.04 11.86 6.87
CA ARG A 553 -14.56 11.31 8.13
C ARG A 553 -14.89 12.40 9.15
N LYS A 554 -14.09 13.48 9.18
CA LYS A 554 -14.33 14.63 10.08
C LYS A 554 -15.37 15.58 9.50
N ALA A 555 -15.36 15.77 8.18
CA ALA A 555 -16.28 16.67 7.48
C ALA A 555 -17.65 16.05 7.19
N MET A 556 -17.79 14.72 7.29
CA MET A 556 -18.98 13.94 6.90
C MET A 556 -19.50 14.33 5.50
N ARG A 557 -18.58 14.59 4.57
CA ARG A 557 -18.86 15.16 3.26
C ARG A 557 -17.99 14.52 2.19
N LEU A 558 -18.62 14.19 1.07
CA LEU A 558 -18.00 13.63 -0.14
C LEU A 558 -18.01 14.69 -1.25
N LEU A 559 -16.88 14.89 -1.94
CA LEU A 559 -16.76 15.86 -3.03
C LEU A 559 -17.08 15.22 -4.39
N THR A 560 -17.94 15.87 -5.17
CA THR A 560 -18.34 15.44 -6.53
C THR A 560 -18.57 16.64 -7.45
N GLY A 561 -18.43 16.42 -8.76
CA GLY A 561 -18.82 17.37 -9.80
C GLY A 561 -18.31 18.81 -9.57
N PRO A 562 -19.17 19.85 -9.60
CA PRO A 562 -18.76 21.24 -9.41
C PRO A 562 -18.09 21.53 -8.06
N SER A 563 -18.46 20.81 -7.00
CA SER A 563 -17.87 20.99 -5.66
C SER A 563 -16.42 20.48 -5.60
N LEU A 564 -16.14 19.35 -6.26
CA LEU A 564 -14.78 18.84 -6.43
C LEU A 564 -13.96 19.76 -7.34
N ALA A 565 -14.54 20.20 -8.45
CA ALA A 565 -13.88 21.13 -9.38
C ALA A 565 -13.46 22.43 -8.69
N LYS A 566 -14.31 22.97 -7.79
CA LYS A 566 -13.98 24.13 -6.96
C LYS A 566 -12.84 23.85 -5.98
N ALA A 567 -12.84 22.69 -5.33
CA ALA A 567 -11.81 22.29 -4.37
C ALA A 567 -10.44 22.06 -5.04
N LEU A 568 -10.41 21.56 -6.27
CA LEU A 568 -9.17 21.27 -7.01
C LEU A 568 -8.52 22.51 -7.66
N ARG A 569 -9.08 23.71 -7.51
CA ARG A 569 -8.52 24.93 -8.13
C ARG A 569 -7.16 25.29 -7.50
N GLY A 570 -6.12 25.32 -8.34
CA GLY A 570 -4.75 25.58 -7.90
C GLY A 570 -4.13 24.46 -7.05
N VAL A 571 -4.73 23.27 -7.05
CA VAL A 571 -4.20 22.06 -6.41
C VAL A 571 -3.33 21.31 -7.42
N HIS A 572 -2.16 20.85 -6.98
CA HIS A 572 -1.20 20.13 -7.81
C HIS A 572 -1.23 18.63 -7.55
N VAL A 573 -1.44 18.23 -6.30
CA VAL A 573 -1.56 16.83 -5.88
C VAL A 573 -2.87 16.67 -5.14
N PHE A 574 -3.67 15.68 -5.52
CA PHE A 574 -4.90 15.33 -4.82
C PHE A 574 -4.82 13.92 -4.25
N VAL A 575 -4.99 13.79 -2.94
CA VAL A 575 -4.99 12.50 -2.23
C VAL A 575 -6.40 12.23 -1.71
N SER A 576 -7.06 11.23 -2.27
CA SER A 576 -8.45 10.88 -1.94
C SER A 576 -8.59 9.40 -1.57
N GLU A 577 -9.60 9.11 -0.74
CA GLU A 577 -10.03 7.75 -0.42
C GLU A 577 -11.40 7.41 -1.03
N VAL A 578 -12.32 8.39 -1.11
CA VAL A 578 -13.73 8.14 -1.46
C VAL A 578 -14.34 9.12 -2.48
N ASP A 579 -13.69 10.24 -2.80
CA ASP A 579 -14.28 11.28 -3.66
C ASP A 579 -14.41 10.80 -5.11
N VAL A 580 -15.44 11.29 -5.82
CA VAL A 580 -15.74 10.88 -7.21
C VAL A 580 -15.02 11.80 -8.18
N ILE A 581 -13.93 11.31 -8.75
CA ILE A 581 -13.05 12.08 -9.62
C ILE A 581 -13.45 11.87 -11.08
N ASP A 582 -14.45 12.63 -11.53
CA ASP A 582 -14.99 12.56 -12.88
C ASP A 582 -14.24 13.43 -13.90
N ALA A 583 -14.47 13.15 -15.19
CA ALA A 583 -13.84 13.90 -16.29
C ALA A 583 -14.13 15.42 -16.24
N ARG A 584 -15.29 15.84 -15.72
CA ARG A 584 -15.66 17.26 -15.63
C ARG A 584 -14.79 18.00 -14.61
N ALA A 585 -14.61 17.43 -13.43
CA ALA A 585 -13.72 17.99 -12.41
C ALA A 585 -12.26 18.01 -12.87
N LEU A 586 -11.79 16.96 -13.55
CA LEU A 586 -10.42 16.87 -14.07
C LEU A 586 -10.12 17.92 -15.17
N VAL A 587 -11.11 18.22 -16.01
CA VAL A 587 -10.99 19.27 -17.05
C VAL A 587 -10.87 20.67 -16.44
N GLU A 588 -11.58 20.94 -15.34
CA GLU A 588 -11.50 22.22 -14.63
C GLU A 588 -10.23 22.36 -13.77
N ALA A 589 -9.68 21.24 -13.30
CA ALA A 589 -8.46 21.18 -12.50
C ALA A 589 -7.18 21.33 -13.37
N LYS A 590 -6.98 22.53 -13.92
CA LYS A 590 -5.83 22.83 -14.82
C LYS A 590 -4.45 22.61 -14.14
N ASP A 591 -4.37 22.85 -12.84
CA ASP A 591 -3.13 22.77 -12.07
C ASP A 591 -2.82 21.38 -11.51
N LEU A 592 -3.76 20.44 -11.63
CA LEU A 592 -3.58 19.08 -11.12
C LEU A 592 -2.50 18.35 -11.93
N ARG A 593 -1.58 17.70 -11.22
CA ARG A 593 -0.43 16.96 -11.76
C ARG A 593 -0.50 15.48 -11.41
N VAL A 594 -0.92 15.13 -10.20
CA VAL A 594 -0.89 13.75 -9.69
C VAL A 594 -2.10 13.48 -8.80
N ILE A 595 -2.62 12.25 -8.87
CA ILE A 595 -3.67 11.76 -7.98
C ILE A 595 -3.17 10.53 -7.21
N GLY A 596 -3.26 10.57 -5.87
CA GLY A 596 -3.03 9.43 -5.00
C GLY A 596 -4.35 8.89 -4.45
N VAL A 597 -4.59 7.59 -4.60
CA VAL A 597 -5.82 6.95 -4.12
C VAL A 597 -5.51 6.01 -2.96
N CYS A 598 -6.07 6.28 -1.77
CA CYS A 598 -5.89 5.47 -0.57
C CYS A 598 -6.75 4.19 -0.58
N ARG A 599 -6.74 3.45 -1.69
CA ARG A 599 -7.47 2.21 -1.90
C ARG A 599 -6.57 1.16 -2.56
N GLY A 600 -7.01 -0.10 -2.53
CA GLY A 600 -6.39 -1.17 -3.31
C GLY A 600 -6.65 -1.02 -4.82
N ASP A 601 -7.83 -0.54 -5.20
CA ASP A 601 -8.22 -0.22 -6.58
C ASP A 601 -8.80 1.20 -6.67
N ALA A 602 -8.54 1.91 -7.78
CA ALA A 602 -8.97 3.29 -7.99
C ALA A 602 -10.34 3.41 -8.69
N VAL A 603 -11.38 2.72 -8.18
CA VAL A 603 -12.71 2.69 -8.80
C VAL A 603 -13.43 4.04 -8.84
N ASN A 604 -13.07 4.94 -7.91
CA ASN A 604 -13.63 6.28 -7.77
C ASN A 604 -13.00 7.32 -8.73
N VAL A 605 -12.10 6.89 -9.62
CA VAL A 605 -11.35 7.76 -10.52
C VAL A 605 -11.61 7.37 -11.98
N ASP A 606 -11.91 8.35 -12.82
CA ASP A 606 -11.95 8.17 -14.27
C ASP A 606 -10.51 8.07 -14.83
N LEU A 607 -9.98 6.84 -14.85
CA LEU A 607 -8.61 6.55 -15.29
C LEU A 607 -8.38 6.89 -16.78
N GLU A 608 -9.42 6.79 -17.62
CA GLU A 608 -9.32 7.15 -19.04
C GLU A 608 -9.17 8.67 -19.19
N ALA A 609 -9.94 9.45 -18.44
CA ALA A 609 -9.82 10.91 -18.42
C ALA A 609 -8.45 11.34 -17.87
N CYS A 610 -7.97 10.72 -16.78
CA CYS A 610 -6.64 10.98 -16.23
C CYS A 610 -5.53 10.69 -17.25
N ALA A 611 -5.59 9.55 -17.93
CA ALA A 611 -4.63 9.16 -18.97
C ALA A 611 -4.65 10.16 -20.14
N ALA A 612 -5.83 10.53 -20.63
CA ALA A 612 -5.97 11.47 -21.72
C ALA A 612 -5.46 12.89 -21.38
N LEU A 613 -5.57 13.27 -20.10
CA LEU A 613 -5.09 14.55 -19.59
C LEU A 613 -3.62 14.54 -19.18
N GLY A 614 -2.96 13.37 -19.15
CA GLY A 614 -1.56 13.22 -18.72
C GLY A 614 -1.37 13.32 -17.20
N ILE A 615 -2.38 12.94 -16.42
CA ILE A 615 -2.36 12.96 -14.95
C ILE A 615 -2.09 11.54 -14.45
N PRO A 616 -0.89 11.21 -13.96
CA PRO A 616 -0.62 9.93 -13.34
C PRO A 616 -1.46 9.71 -12.07
N VAL A 617 -1.93 8.47 -11.90
CA VAL A 617 -2.68 8.01 -10.75
C VAL A 617 -1.91 6.87 -10.08
N PHE A 618 -1.73 6.94 -8.77
CA PHE A 618 -1.16 5.85 -7.98
C PHE A 618 -2.10 5.43 -6.83
N HIS A 619 -1.89 4.24 -6.29
CA HIS A 619 -2.72 3.67 -5.23
C HIS A 619 -1.89 3.13 -4.06
N THR A 620 -2.57 2.65 -3.00
CA THR A 620 -1.92 2.13 -1.78
C THR A 620 -2.20 0.62 -1.61
N PRO A 621 -1.53 -0.26 -2.37
CA PRO A 621 -1.76 -1.70 -2.30
C PRO A 621 -1.33 -2.28 -0.95
N GLY A 622 -2.10 -3.23 -0.41
CA GLY A 622 -1.74 -3.94 0.82
C GLY A 622 -1.80 -3.10 2.11
N ARG A 623 -2.32 -1.87 2.08
CA ARG A 623 -2.40 -0.96 3.25
C ARG A 623 -3.04 -1.57 4.51
N ASN A 624 -3.93 -2.53 4.33
CA ASN A 624 -4.65 -3.23 5.40
C ASN A 624 -4.23 -4.70 5.58
N ALA A 625 -3.14 -5.14 4.94
CA ALA A 625 -2.76 -6.55 4.92
C ALA A 625 -2.48 -7.12 6.32
N ASP A 626 -1.78 -6.35 7.18
CA ASP A 626 -1.50 -6.76 8.55
C ASP A 626 -2.77 -6.82 9.41
N ALA A 627 -3.65 -5.83 9.30
CA ALA A 627 -4.92 -5.79 10.02
C ALA A 627 -5.81 -7.01 9.70
N VAL A 628 -5.95 -7.34 8.41
CA VAL A 628 -6.74 -8.49 7.97
C VAL A 628 -6.08 -9.81 8.40
N ALA A 629 -4.75 -9.90 8.34
CA ALA A 629 -4.02 -11.10 8.75
C ALA A 629 -4.13 -11.36 10.27
N ASP A 630 -4.09 -10.31 11.10
CA ASP A 630 -4.29 -10.41 12.55
C ASP A 630 -5.70 -10.91 12.87
N LEU A 631 -6.72 -10.38 12.20
CA LEU A 631 -8.10 -10.84 12.35
C LEU A 631 -8.25 -12.31 11.92
N THR A 632 -7.63 -12.72 10.82
CA THR A 632 -7.61 -14.13 10.37
C THR A 632 -7.00 -15.05 11.44
N LEU A 633 -5.90 -14.66 12.09
CA LEU A 633 -5.30 -15.45 13.17
C LEU A 633 -6.18 -15.47 14.42
N ALA A 634 -6.81 -14.34 14.78
CA ALA A 634 -7.77 -14.28 15.88
C ALA A 634 -8.93 -15.25 15.66
N PHE A 635 -9.47 -15.30 14.44
CA PHE A 635 -10.49 -16.25 14.03
C PHE A 635 -10.02 -17.71 14.07
N LEU A 636 -8.84 -18.01 13.55
CA LEU A 636 -8.24 -19.35 13.65
C LEU A 636 -8.16 -19.83 15.10
N LEU A 637 -7.64 -18.99 16.01
CA LEU A 637 -7.51 -19.32 17.43
C LEU A 637 -8.87 -19.42 18.14
N ALA A 638 -9.81 -18.52 17.82
CA ALA A 638 -11.14 -18.52 18.42
C ALA A 638 -11.95 -19.77 18.04
N LEU A 639 -11.85 -20.21 16.79
CA LEU A 639 -12.44 -21.46 16.32
C LEU A 639 -11.73 -22.67 16.93
N ALA A 640 -10.39 -22.74 16.86
CA ALA A 640 -9.61 -23.84 17.40
C ALA A 640 -9.88 -24.08 18.89
N ARG A 641 -10.06 -22.99 19.67
CA ARG A 641 -10.28 -23.04 21.12
C ARG A 641 -11.75 -22.92 21.55
N ARG A 642 -12.67 -22.81 20.60
CA ARG A 642 -14.11 -22.65 20.81
C ARG A 642 -14.45 -21.51 21.79
N LEU A 643 -13.76 -20.39 21.65
CA LEU A 643 -13.86 -19.26 22.59
C LEU A 643 -15.29 -18.70 22.75
N PRO A 644 -16.08 -18.50 21.67
CA PRO A 644 -17.45 -18.00 21.82
C PRO A 644 -18.33 -18.94 22.65
N ALA A 645 -18.31 -20.25 22.35
CA ALA A 645 -19.07 -21.26 23.08
C ALA A 645 -18.61 -21.38 24.55
N ALA A 646 -17.30 -21.30 24.81
CA ALA A 646 -16.77 -21.33 26.17
C ALA A 646 -17.23 -20.11 26.99
N ASN A 647 -17.27 -18.92 26.37
CA ASN A 647 -17.79 -17.72 27.00
C ASN A 647 -19.32 -17.78 27.22
N ALA A 648 -20.07 -18.31 26.25
CA ALA A 648 -21.51 -18.52 26.37
C ALA A 648 -21.86 -19.50 27.50
N PHE A 649 -21.15 -20.64 27.59
CA PHE A 649 -21.33 -21.65 28.62
C PHE A 649 -21.22 -21.09 30.05
N LEU A 650 -20.30 -20.14 30.28
CA LEU A 650 -20.15 -19.49 31.58
C LEU A 650 -21.26 -18.48 31.89
N ARG A 651 -21.92 -17.94 30.87
CA ARG A 651 -23.04 -17.00 30.98
C ARG A 651 -24.40 -17.70 31.09
N GLU A 652 -24.47 -19.00 30.82
CA GLU A 652 -25.71 -19.78 30.97
C GLU A 652 -26.28 -19.70 32.40
N PRO A 653 -27.57 -19.37 32.57
CA PRO A 653 -28.24 -19.39 33.87
C PRO A 653 -28.31 -20.81 34.46
N GLY A 654 -28.24 -20.94 35.79
CA GLY A 654 -28.60 -22.20 36.49
C GLY A 654 -27.45 -23.09 36.99
N GLY A 655 -26.36 -22.53 37.51
CA GLY A 655 -25.36 -23.29 38.28
C GLY A 655 -24.98 -22.59 39.58
N THR A 656 -24.51 -23.35 40.56
CA THR A 656 -23.97 -22.82 41.81
C THR A 656 -22.46 -22.70 41.75
N ALA A 657 -21.88 -21.70 42.44
CA ALA A 657 -20.44 -21.60 42.57
C ALA A 657 -19.87 -22.92 43.14
N GLY A 658 -18.81 -23.44 42.51
CA GLY A 658 -18.19 -24.73 42.90
C GLY A 658 -18.89 -25.97 42.33
N ASP A 659 -19.83 -25.83 41.39
CA ASP A 659 -20.40 -26.97 40.67
C ASP A 659 -19.36 -27.62 39.73
N MET A 660 -18.62 -28.57 40.30
CA MET A 660 -17.60 -29.36 39.59
C MET A 660 -18.21 -30.31 38.54
N GLY A 661 -19.51 -30.62 38.64
CA GLY A 661 -20.23 -31.38 37.62
C GLY A 661 -20.41 -30.57 36.34
N ARG A 662 -20.79 -29.29 36.48
CA ARG A 662 -20.84 -28.33 35.37
C ARG A 662 -19.46 -28.09 34.76
N MET A 663 -18.42 -27.95 35.58
CA MET A 663 -17.04 -27.86 35.06
C MET A 663 -16.60 -29.15 34.35
N GLY A 664 -16.92 -30.32 34.87
CA GLY A 664 -16.64 -31.61 34.22
C GLY A 664 -17.31 -31.74 32.85
N ARG A 665 -18.55 -31.24 32.71
CA ARG A 665 -19.24 -31.12 31.42
C ARG A 665 -18.49 -30.19 30.46
N ALA A 666 -18.02 -29.04 30.92
CA ALA A 666 -17.21 -28.11 30.10
C ALA A 666 -15.92 -28.77 29.58
N PHE A 667 -15.18 -29.50 30.44
CA PHE A 667 -13.96 -30.20 30.04
C PHE A 667 -14.19 -31.24 28.93
N GLY A 668 -15.36 -31.90 28.92
CA GLY A 668 -15.74 -32.83 27.87
C GLY A 668 -16.26 -32.15 26.60
N THR A 669 -17.17 -31.19 26.75
CA THR A 669 -17.95 -30.61 25.64
C THR A 669 -17.29 -29.43 24.94
N LEU A 670 -16.29 -28.78 25.55
CA LEU A 670 -15.61 -27.59 25.01
C LEU A 670 -14.12 -27.84 24.70
N ARG A 671 -13.71 -29.10 24.59
CA ARG A 671 -12.33 -29.45 24.24
C ARG A 671 -11.99 -28.93 22.83
N GLY A 672 -10.97 -28.07 22.75
CA GLY A 672 -10.46 -27.51 21.51
C GLY A 672 -9.15 -28.13 21.02
N HIS A 673 -8.61 -27.56 19.96
CA HIS A 673 -7.34 -27.93 19.33
C HIS A 673 -6.28 -26.83 19.47
N GLU A 674 -5.01 -27.21 19.43
CA GLU A 674 -3.88 -26.30 19.23
C GLU A 674 -3.52 -26.21 17.75
N LEU A 675 -2.81 -25.14 17.34
CA LEU A 675 -2.33 -24.96 15.96
C LEU A 675 -1.02 -25.73 15.67
N TRP A 676 -0.34 -26.25 16.70
CA TRP A 676 0.93 -26.95 16.53
C TRP A 676 0.77 -28.19 15.65
N ARG A 677 1.56 -28.26 14.57
CA ARG A 677 1.54 -29.32 13.55
C ARG A 677 0.21 -29.51 12.82
N LYS A 678 -0.72 -28.55 12.94
CA LYS A 678 -1.95 -28.52 12.14
C LYS A 678 -1.65 -28.05 10.73
N ASN A 679 -2.38 -28.59 9.76
CA ASN A 679 -2.30 -28.15 8.38
C ASN A 679 -3.25 -26.97 8.20
N VAL A 680 -2.72 -25.82 7.78
CA VAL A 680 -3.50 -24.62 7.45
C VAL A 680 -3.39 -24.37 5.95
N GLY A 681 -4.49 -24.56 5.25
CA GLY A 681 -4.64 -24.30 3.83
C GLY A 681 -4.94 -22.83 3.58
N LEU A 682 -4.17 -22.18 2.73
CA LEU A 682 -4.39 -20.80 2.30
C LEU A 682 -4.66 -20.76 0.80
N ILE A 683 -5.73 -20.07 0.43
CA ILE A 683 -6.10 -19.92 -0.98
C ILE A 683 -5.92 -18.47 -1.38
N GLY A 684 -4.94 -18.24 -2.25
CA GLY A 684 -4.36 -16.92 -2.54
C GLY A 684 -3.17 -16.60 -1.63
N LEU A 685 -2.05 -16.21 -2.24
CA LEU A 685 -0.82 -15.77 -1.59
C LEU A 685 -0.45 -14.34 -2.02
N GLY A 686 -1.47 -13.49 -2.08
CA GLY A 686 -1.34 -12.03 -2.19
C GLY A 686 -0.84 -11.39 -0.89
N ALA A 687 -0.97 -10.07 -0.77
CA ALA A 687 -0.43 -9.32 0.38
C ALA A 687 -0.90 -9.87 1.75
N VAL A 688 -2.20 -10.15 1.90
CA VAL A 688 -2.78 -10.71 3.14
C VAL A 688 -2.30 -12.15 3.37
N GLY A 689 -2.37 -13.02 2.36
CA GLY A 689 -2.01 -14.43 2.47
C GLY A 689 -0.56 -14.64 2.92
N ARG A 690 0.38 -13.82 2.44
CA ARG A 690 1.79 -13.84 2.88
C ARG A 690 1.92 -13.49 4.36
N LYS A 691 1.23 -12.44 4.82
CA LYS A 691 1.21 -12.05 6.24
C LYS A 691 0.61 -13.11 7.15
N VAL A 692 -0.36 -13.89 6.67
CA VAL A 692 -0.93 -15.03 7.40
C VAL A 692 0.08 -16.19 7.50
N VAL A 693 0.80 -16.53 6.43
CA VAL A 693 1.89 -17.55 6.49
C VAL A 693 2.97 -17.15 7.50
N GLU A 694 3.45 -15.91 7.43
CA GLU A 694 4.48 -15.37 8.32
C GLU A 694 4.11 -15.57 9.80
N ARG A 695 2.86 -15.28 10.15
CA ARG A 695 2.37 -15.37 11.54
C ARG A 695 2.05 -16.80 11.99
N LEU A 696 1.70 -17.72 11.08
CA LEU A 696 1.40 -19.12 11.42
C LEU A 696 2.65 -19.97 11.66
N ARG A 697 3.79 -19.61 11.05
CA ARG A 697 5.04 -20.39 11.18
C ARG A 697 5.53 -20.54 12.63
N PRO A 698 5.57 -19.49 13.48
CA PRO A 698 5.98 -19.62 14.88
C PRO A 698 5.08 -20.53 15.74
N PHE A 699 3.80 -20.72 15.36
CA PHE A 699 2.91 -21.69 16.02
C PHE A 699 3.26 -23.15 15.68
N GLY A 700 4.19 -23.39 14.75
CA GLY A 700 4.56 -24.71 14.26
C GLY A 700 3.47 -25.36 13.39
N ALA A 701 2.55 -24.56 12.85
CA ALA A 701 1.56 -25.00 11.85
C ALA A 701 2.23 -25.22 10.49
N ARG A 702 1.67 -26.11 9.68
CA ARG A 702 2.12 -26.37 8.30
C ARG A 702 1.21 -25.60 7.35
N CYS A 703 1.75 -24.60 6.66
CA CYS A 703 0.98 -23.81 5.71
C CYS A 703 1.06 -24.45 4.32
N ARG A 704 -0.10 -24.78 3.74
CA ARG A 704 -0.21 -25.25 2.36
C ARG A 704 -0.94 -24.18 1.56
N VAL A 705 -0.49 -23.90 0.34
CA VAL A 705 -1.00 -22.77 -0.45
C VAL A 705 -1.42 -23.22 -1.83
N HIS A 706 -2.57 -22.74 -2.27
CA HIS A 706 -3.01 -22.78 -3.66
C HIS A 706 -3.16 -21.35 -4.19
N ASP A 707 -2.34 -20.98 -5.18
CA ASP A 707 -2.43 -19.72 -5.91
C ASP A 707 -2.08 -19.97 -7.40
N PRO A 708 -3.04 -19.84 -8.33
CA PRO A 708 -2.82 -20.18 -9.74
C PRO A 708 -1.91 -19.18 -10.48
N PHE A 709 -1.60 -18.03 -9.89
CA PHE A 709 -0.74 -17.01 -10.49
C PHE A 709 0.72 -17.09 -10.04
N LEU A 710 1.02 -17.98 -9.09
CA LEU A 710 2.36 -18.19 -8.57
C LEU A 710 2.84 -19.60 -8.91
N ASP A 711 4.09 -19.71 -9.34
CA ASP A 711 4.73 -21.01 -9.47
C ASP A 711 5.06 -21.62 -8.09
N ALA A 712 5.39 -22.92 -8.11
CA ALA A 712 5.70 -23.67 -6.89
C ALA A 712 6.90 -23.11 -6.12
N ASP A 713 7.85 -22.43 -6.77
CA ASP A 713 9.03 -21.88 -6.11
C ASP A 713 8.71 -20.56 -5.40
N ALA A 714 7.86 -19.72 -5.99
CA ALA A 714 7.34 -18.51 -5.35
C ALA A 714 6.56 -18.82 -4.05
N VAL A 715 5.76 -19.90 -4.04
CA VAL A 715 5.04 -20.36 -2.84
C VAL A 715 6.01 -20.84 -1.76
N ARG A 716 7.04 -21.62 -2.12
CA ARG A 716 8.07 -22.10 -1.17
C ARG A 716 8.88 -20.96 -0.57
N LEU A 717 9.20 -19.94 -1.37
CA LEU A 717 9.96 -18.78 -0.91
C LEU A 717 9.19 -17.99 0.18
N ALA A 718 7.85 -18.01 0.13
CA ALA A 718 7.00 -17.44 1.18
C ALA A 718 6.90 -18.31 2.45
N GLY A 719 7.56 -19.47 2.51
CA GLY A 719 7.56 -20.35 3.67
C GLY A 719 6.34 -21.28 3.78
N ALA A 720 5.64 -21.54 2.66
CA ALA A 720 4.51 -22.47 2.57
C ALA A 720 4.78 -23.60 1.56
N GLU A 721 3.99 -24.66 1.62
CA GLU A 721 4.05 -25.79 0.69
C GLU A 721 3.04 -25.59 -0.46
N PRO A 722 3.46 -25.58 -1.73
CA PRO A 722 2.52 -25.50 -2.84
C PRO A 722 1.67 -26.76 -2.89
N ALA A 723 0.37 -26.57 -3.10
CA ALA A 723 -0.59 -27.64 -3.22
C ALA A 723 -1.64 -27.30 -4.28
N GLU A 724 -2.07 -28.33 -5.01
CA GLU A 724 -3.31 -28.25 -5.78
C GLU A 724 -4.49 -28.07 -4.82
N LEU A 725 -5.51 -27.33 -5.24
CA LEU A 725 -6.65 -26.93 -4.40
C LEU A 725 -7.27 -28.12 -3.65
N ASP A 726 -7.57 -29.21 -4.35
CA ASP A 726 -8.19 -30.40 -3.76
C ASP A 726 -7.30 -31.07 -2.71
N ALA A 727 -5.99 -31.16 -2.97
CA ALA A 727 -5.05 -31.73 -2.00
C ALA A 727 -4.94 -30.83 -0.76
N LEU A 728 -4.91 -29.51 -0.96
CA LEU A 728 -4.90 -28.52 0.13
C LEU A 728 -6.11 -28.70 1.03
N LEU A 729 -7.30 -28.80 0.47
CA LEU A 729 -8.55 -28.96 1.23
C LEU A 729 -8.60 -30.28 1.99
N ALA A 730 -8.25 -31.38 1.31
CA ALA A 730 -8.27 -32.73 1.87
C ALA A 730 -7.35 -32.94 3.08
N GLU A 731 -6.26 -32.19 3.16
CA GLU A 731 -5.26 -32.38 4.22
C GLU A 731 -5.33 -31.29 5.30
N SER A 732 -6.04 -30.19 5.07
CA SER A 732 -6.07 -29.03 5.98
C SER A 732 -7.05 -29.20 7.15
N ASP A 733 -6.59 -28.87 8.36
CA ASP A 733 -7.44 -28.72 9.54
C ASP A 733 -8.14 -27.35 9.55
N PHE A 734 -7.53 -26.33 8.94
CA PHE A 734 -8.09 -24.99 8.77
C PHE A 734 -7.88 -24.51 7.34
N VAL A 735 -8.86 -23.84 6.75
CA VAL A 735 -8.74 -23.22 5.42
C VAL A 735 -9.05 -21.73 5.54
N SER A 736 -8.19 -20.86 5.02
CA SER A 736 -8.37 -19.41 5.01
C SER A 736 -8.25 -18.82 3.61
N LEU A 737 -9.12 -17.86 3.29
CA LEU A 737 -9.24 -17.28 1.96
C LEU A 737 -8.65 -15.87 1.88
N HIS A 738 -7.77 -15.70 0.89
CA HIS A 738 -7.03 -14.46 0.63
C HIS A 738 -6.95 -14.12 -0.87
N ALA A 739 -7.72 -14.81 -1.72
CA ALA A 739 -7.73 -14.60 -3.17
C ALA A 739 -8.54 -13.36 -3.57
N ALA A 740 -8.14 -12.69 -4.66
CA ALA A 740 -8.99 -11.70 -5.33
C ALA A 740 -10.19 -12.40 -6.00
N VAL A 741 -11.30 -11.69 -6.16
CA VAL A 741 -12.46 -12.20 -6.90
C VAL A 741 -12.25 -11.93 -8.39
N THR A 742 -12.03 -13.00 -9.13
CA THR A 742 -11.98 -13.06 -10.59
C THR A 742 -13.11 -13.98 -11.04
N ASP A 743 -13.42 -14.03 -12.33
CA ASP A 743 -14.41 -14.97 -12.83
C ASP A 743 -14.07 -16.43 -12.51
N ALA A 744 -12.77 -16.75 -12.36
CA ALA A 744 -12.28 -18.08 -11.98
C ALA A 744 -12.29 -18.36 -10.46
N SER A 745 -12.32 -17.33 -9.61
CA SER A 745 -12.29 -17.47 -8.14
C SER A 745 -13.59 -17.07 -7.47
N ARG A 746 -14.59 -16.58 -8.22
CA ARG A 746 -15.93 -16.32 -7.67
C ARG A 746 -16.57 -17.63 -7.26
N GLY A 747 -16.82 -17.72 -5.97
CA GLY A 747 -17.34 -18.85 -5.24
C GLY A 747 -16.25 -19.75 -4.67
N LEU A 748 -14.92 -19.48 -4.86
CA LEU A 748 -13.76 -20.42 -4.74
C LEU A 748 -13.86 -21.65 -3.81
N ILE A 749 -14.45 -21.50 -2.64
CA ILE A 749 -14.75 -22.60 -1.74
C ILE A 749 -16.21 -22.81 -1.74
N GLY A 750 -16.64 -24.08 -1.81
CA GLY A 750 -18.01 -24.56 -1.76
C GLY A 750 -18.49 -25.93 -1.32
N THR A 751 -19.74 -26.35 -1.50
CA THR A 751 -20.17 -27.72 -1.14
C THR A 751 -19.16 -28.85 -1.48
N ARG A 752 -18.59 -28.90 -2.70
CA ARG A 752 -17.54 -29.86 -3.06
C ARG A 752 -16.26 -29.62 -2.26
N GLU A 753 -15.71 -28.42 -2.23
CA GLU A 753 -14.43 -28.13 -1.55
C GLU A 753 -14.57 -28.23 -0.03
N LEU A 754 -15.67 -27.72 0.54
CA LEU A 754 -16.07 -27.89 1.93
C LEU A 754 -16.28 -29.36 2.28
N GLY A 755 -16.77 -30.17 1.34
CA GLY A 755 -16.86 -31.63 1.51
C GLY A 755 -15.53 -32.36 1.32
N LEU A 756 -14.59 -31.77 0.57
CA LEU A 756 -13.20 -32.21 0.50
C LEU A 756 -12.42 -31.80 1.76
N MET A 757 -12.83 -30.73 2.45
CA MET A 757 -12.26 -30.40 3.75
C MET A 757 -12.47 -31.53 4.74
N ARG A 758 -11.53 -31.65 5.68
CA ARG A 758 -11.59 -32.72 6.68
C ARG A 758 -12.80 -32.53 7.58
N GLU A 759 -13.40 -33.63 8.01
CA GLU A 759 -14.43 -33.57 9.06
C GLU A 759 -13.85 -32.92 10.32
N GLY A 760 -14.56 -31.92 10.86
CA GLY A 760 -14.11 -31.08 11.95
C GLY A 760 -13.15 -29.95 11.56
N ALA A 761 -12.91 -29.72 10.26
CA ALA A 761 -12.13 -28.57 9.80
C ALA A 761 -12.89 -27.25 10.00
N CYS A 762 -12.16 -26.13 9.93
CA CYS A 762 -12.72 -24.79 10.07
C CYS A 762 -12.41 -23.91 8.84
N LEU A 763 -13.34 -23.04 8.46
CA LEU A 763 -13.19 -22.10 7.34
C LEU A 763 -13.10 -20.64 7.83
N ILE A 764 -12.18 -19.86 7.27
CA ILE A 764 -12.02 -18.44 7.56
C ILE A 764 -12.11 -17.65 6.25
N ASN A 765 -12.99 -16.64 6.18
CA ASN A 765 -13.07 -15.72 5.05
C ASN A 765 -13.01 -14.27 5.51
N THR A 766 -11.87 -13.63 5.22
CA THR A 766 -11.63 -12.20 5.43
C THR A 766 -11.32 -11.48 4.11
N ALA A 767 -11.51 -12.14 2.97
CA ALA A 767 -11.17 -11.60 1.66
C ALA A 767 -12.39 -10.96 0.98
N ARG A 768 -13.31 -11.77 0.46
CA ARG A 768 -14.56 -11.30 -0.18
C ARG A 768 -15.64 -12.37 -0.02
N ALA A 769 -16.87 -11.94 0.24
CA ALA A 769 -18.01 -12.85 0.38
C ALA A 769 -18.22 -13.68 -0.89
N ALA A 770 -17.99 -13.07 -2.05
CA ALA A 770 -18.10 -13.73 -3.34
C ALA A 770 -17.08 -14.88 -3.58
N LEU A 771 -16.18 -15.23 -2.65
CA LEU A 771 -15.33 -16.44 -2.70
C LEU A 771 -15.97 -17.67 -2.04
N VAL A 772 -17.11 -17.50 -1.37
CA VAL A 772 -17.78 -18.56 -0.61
C VAL A 772 -19.28 -18.39 -0.82
N ASP A 773 -19.96 -19.34 -1.43
CA ASP A 773 -21.44 -19.35 -1.38
C ASP A 773 -21.90 -19.64 0.05
N GLU A 774 -22.69 -18.72 0.55
CA GLU A 774 -23.10 -18.69 1.95
C GLU A 774 -23.96 -19.90 2.34
N ALA A 775 -24.81 -20.37 1.44
CA ALA A 775 -25.74 -21.46 1.69
C ALA A 775 -25.02 -22.78 1.93
N ALA A 776 -24.05 -23.11 1.08
CA ALA A 776 -23.22 -24.30 1.28
C ALA A 776 -22.37 -24.25 2.54
N LEU A 777 -21.96 -23.04 2.98
CA LEU A 777 -21.22 -22.88 4.24
C LEU A 777 -22.14 -23.14 5.44
N ILE A 778 -23.33 -22.54 5.43
CA ILE A 778 -24.37 -22.74 6.46
C ILE A 778 -24.67 -24.23 6.63
N GLU A 779 -24.81 -24.97 5.53
CA GLU A 779 -25.13 -26.40 5.59
C GLU A 779 -23.97 -27.24 6.14
N ALA A 780 -22.73 -26.96 5.71
CA ALA A 780 -21.55 -27.65 6.24
C ALA A 780 -21.35 -27.39 7.76
N LEU A 781 -21.77 -26.22 8.25
CA LEU A 781 -21.72 -25.86 9.67
C LEU A 781 -22.86 -26.46 10.47
N ARG A 782 -24.09 -26.48 9.93
CA ARG A 782 -25.27 -27.08 10.56
C ARG A 782 -25.15 -28.59 10.69
N SER A 783 -24.62 -29.24 9.66
CA SER A 783 -24.37 -30.68 9.66
C SER A 783 -23.24 -31.10 10.61
N GLY A 784 -22.44 -30.14 11.09
CA GLY A 784 -21.27 -30.39 11.93
C GLY A 784 -20.06 -30.94 11.17
N HIS A 785 -20.14 -31.03 9.84
CA HIS A 785 -19.01 -31.42 9.00
C HIS A 785 -17.84 -30.45 9.17
N LEU A 786 -18.13 -29.15 9.20
CA LEU A 786 -17.19 -28.14 9.68
C LEU A 786 -17.43 -27.88 11.17
N ALA A 787 -16.34 -27.84 11.93
CA ALA A 787 -16.41 -27.51 13.36
C ALA A 787 -16.76 -26.04 13.60
N GLY A 788 -16.52 -25.15 12.63
CA GLY A 788 -16.92 -23.76 12.68
C GLY A 788 -16.41 -22.91 11.51
N ALA A 789 -16.92 -21.69 11.41
CA ALA A 789 -16.46 -20.71 10.43
C ALA A 789 -16.33 -19.30 11.03
N ALA A 790 -15.47 -18.49 10.44
CA ALA A 790 -15.34 -17.09 10.80
C ALA A 790 -15.35 -16.18 9.57
N LEU A 791 -16.21 -15.17 9.60
CA LEU A 791 -16.56 -14.32 8.45
C LEU A 791 -16.48 -12.84 8.81
N ASP A 792 -15.75 -12.08 8.01
CA ASP A 792 -15.72 -10.62 8.10
C ASP A 792 -16.48 -9.94 6.96
N VAL A 793 -16.87 -10.69 5.92
CA VAL A 793 -17.43 -10.16 4.67
C VAL A 793 -18.75 -10.86 4.35
N PHE A 794 -19.73 -10.13 3.82
CA PHE A 794 -21.08 -10.64 3.50
C PHE A 794 -21.53 -10.26 2.09
N SER A 795 -22.49 -11.02 1.55
CA SER A 795 -23.03 -10.77 0.21
C SER A 795 -23.85 -9.48 0.15
N VAL A 796 -24.51 -9.12 1.26
CA VAL A 796 -25.18 -7.85 1.52
C VAL A 796 -24.59 -7.26 2.80
N GLU A 797 -24.06 -6.04 2.74
CA GLU A 797 -23.37 -5.41 3.87
C GLU A 797 -24.06 -4.11 4.33
N PRO A 798 -24.44 -4.01 5.62
CA PRO A 798 -24.40 -5.06 6.66
C PRO A 798 -25.48 -6.15 6.48
N PRO A 799 -25.24 -7.40 6.93
CA PRO A 799 -26.27 -8.44 6.94
C PRO A 799 -27.39 -8.12 7.94
N ALA A 800 -28.58 -8.66 7.71
CA ALA A 800 -29.72 -8.49 8.63
C ALA A 800 -29.48 -9.28 9.94
N TRP A 801 -30.08 -8.85 11.04
CA TRP A 801 -29.88 -9.50 12.35
C TRP A 801 -30.36 -10.96 12.38
N ASP A 802 -31.35 -11.30 11.55
CA ASP A 802 -31.99 -12.61 11.39
C ASP A 802 -31.35 -13.43 10.27
N ASP A 803 -30.22 -12.98 9.73
CA ASP A 803 -29.47 -13.72 8.73
C ASP A 803 -29.12 -15.13 9.26
N PRO A 804 -29.47 -16.21 8.52
CA PRO A 804 -29.30 -17.58 8.99
C PRO A 804 -27.88 -17.96 9.39
N ILE A 805 -26.85 -17.32 8.83
CA ILE A 805 -25.46 -17.62 9.18
C ILE A 805 -25.07 -17.04 10.55
N LEU A 806 -25.68 -15.91 10.94
CA LEU A 806 -25.45 -15.26 12.24
C LEU A 806 -26.14 -15.99 13.40
N GLN A 807 -27.12 -16.85 13.09
CA GLN A 807 -27.84 -17.65 14.09
C GLN A 807 -27.10 -18.93 14.50
N LEU A 808 -25.96 -19.26 13.87
CA LEU A 808 -25.22 -20.49 14.13
C LEU A 808 -24.20 -20.31 15.27
N GLU A 809 -24.27 -21.17 16.29
CA GLU A 809 -23.38 -21.10 17.47
C GLU A 809 -21.90 -21.39 17.15
N ASN A 810 -21.61 -22.02 16.01
CA ASN A 810 -20.28 -22.30 15.51
C ASN A 810 -19.78 -21.30 14.44
N VAL A 811 -20.45 -20.14 14.32
CA VAL A 811 -20.02 -19.02 13.47
C VAL A 811 -19.51 -17.85 14.31
N ILE A 812 -18.41 -17.25 13.85
CA ILE A 812 -17.92 -15.95 14.33
C ILE A 812 -18.12 -14.95 13.18
N ALA A 813 -18.79 -13.84 13.43
CA ALA A 813 -19.10 -12.83 12.43
C ALA A 813 -18.69 -11.43 12.90
N THR A 814 -18.14 -10.63 11.99
CA THR A 814 -17.79 -9.22 12.23
C THR A 814 -18.23 -8.35 11.05
N PRO A 815 -18.65 -7.09 11.28
CA PRO A 815 -19.24 -6.24 10.23
C PRO A 815 -18.17 -5.58 9.34
N HIS A 816 -17.39 -6.38 8.60
CA HIS A 816 -16.33 -5.91 7.68
C HIS A 816 -15.32 -4.98 8.33
N VAL A 817 -14.77 -5.42 9.46
CA VAL A 817 -13.82 -4.66 10.28
C VAL A 817 -12.37 -5.06 10.02
N GLY A 818 -12.09 -6.02 9.14
CA GLY A 818 -10.75 -6.54 8.88
C GLY A 818 -9.74 -5.48 8.43
N GLY A 819 -10.20 -4.43 7.75
CA GLY A 819 -9.37 -3.27 7.39
C GLY A 819 -9.50 -2.07 8.33
N ASN A 820 -10.30 -2.14 9.38
CA ASN A 820 -10.66 -0.99 10.23
C ASN A 820 -9.84 -0.96 11.52
N THR A 821 -8.55 -0.64 11.40
CA THR A 821 -7.66 -0.37 12.55
C THR A 821 -7.06 1.03 12.47
N ALA A 822 -6.52 1.53 13.59
CA ALA A 822 -5.92 2.85 13.63
C ALA A 822 -4.70 2.95 12.68
N GLU A 823 -3.94 1.86 12.57
CA GLU A 823 -2.69 1.75 11.83
C GLU A 823 -2.86 1.77 10.31
N VAL A 824 -4.04 1.40 9.77
CA VAL A 824 -4.27 1.43 8.31
C VAL A 824 -4.14 2.84 7.73
N SER A 825 -4.55 3.86 8.50
CA SER A 825 -4.35 5.27 8.13
C SER A 825 -2.86 5.64 8.03
N THR A 826 -2.03 5.10 8.93
CA THR A 826 -0.57 5.24 8.91
C THR A 826 0.05 4.51 7.73
N HIS A 827 -0.35 3.26 7.46
CA HIS A 827 0.22 2.47 6.36
C HIS A 827 -0.07 3.09 4.99
N GLN A 828 -1.31 3.52 4.73
CA GLN A 828 -1.64 4.19 3.47
C GLN A 828 -0.92 5.55 3.37
N GLY A 829 -0.79 6.25 4.50
CA GLY A 829 -0.07 7.50 4.58
C GLY A 829 1.42 7.36 4.24
N GLN A 830 2.08 6.33 4.76
CA GLN A 830 3.46 6.00 4.43
C GLN A 830 3.63 5.73 2.93
N ILE A 831 2.76 4.91 2.32
CA ILE A 831 2.82 4.64 0.87
C ILE A 831 2.64 5.93 0.07
N VAL A 832 1.68 6.79 0.44
CA VAL A 832 1.48 8.09 -0.22
C VAL A 832 2.72 8.98 -0.06
N ALA A 833 3.28 9.08 1.14
CA ALA A 833 4.46 9.89 1.41
C ALA A 833 5.69 9.40 0.61
N ASP A 834 5.88 8.09 0.51
CA ASP A 834 6.94 7.48 -0.28
C ASP A 834 6.78 7.79 -1.77
N GLU A 835 5.57 7.67 -2.33
CA GLU A 835 5.32 7.97 -3.74
C GLU A 835 5.54 9.45 -4.08
N ILE A 836 5.10 10.35 -3.21
CA ILE A 836 5.36 11.79 -3.36
C ILE A 836 6.86 12.08 -3.18
N GLY A 837 7.54 11.43 -2.25
CA GLY A 837 8.99 11.55 -2.06
C GLY A 837 9.78 11.10 -3.28
N ARG A 838 9.36 10.01 -3.94
CA ARG A 838 9.95 9.52 -5.19
C ARG A 838 9.76 10.53 -6.33
N LEU A 839 8.56 11.09 -6.48
CA LEU A 839 8.32 12.17 -7.45
C LEU A 839 9.20 13.39 -7.17
N ALA A 840 9.40 13.75 -5.90
CA ALA A 840 10.28 14.85 -5.51
C ALA A 840 11.75 14.60 -5.89
N GLN A 841 12.16 13.33 -5.96
CA GLN A 841 13.49 12.92 -6.41
C GLN A 841 13.61 12.75 -7.94
N GLY A 842 12.56 13.10 -8.70
CA GLY A 842 12.52 12.91 -10.15
C GLY A 842 12.26 11.45 -10.58
N GLU A 843 11.92 10.57 -9.63
CA GLU A 843 11.57 9.19 -9.92
C GLU A 843 10.10 9.03 -10.34
N ARG A 844 9.79 7.93 -11.03
CA ARG A 844 8.41 7.57 -11.39
C ARG A 844 7.73 6.87 -10.21
N VAL A 845 6.44 7.15 -9.98
CA VAL A 845 5.64 6.42 -8.98
C VAL A 845 5.67 4.89 -9.18
N ARG A 846 5.71 4.13 -8.08
CA ARG A 846 5.85 2.66 -8.05
C ARG A 846 4.51 1.97 -8.27
N HIS A 847 3.49 2.49 -7.61
CA HIS A 847 2.15 1.93 -7.50
C HIS A 847 1.19 2.61 -8.50
N ALA A 848 1.66 2.90 -9.70
CA ALA A 848 0.86 3.53 -10.75
C ALA A 848 -0.28 2.61 -11.25
N ILE A 849 -1.44 3.18 -11.58
CA ILE A 849 -2.58 2.49 -12.22
C ILE A 849 -2.87 3.14 -13.58
N GLY A 850 -3.34 2.34 -14.55
CA GLY A 850 -3.72 2.80 -15.89
C GLY A 850 -2.51 2.87 -16.82
N THR A 851 -2.33 3.99 -17.53
CA THR A 851 -1.19 4.17 -18.47
C THR A 851 0.16 4.37 -17.76
N GLY A 852 0.18 4.42 -16.42
CA GLY A 852 1.38 4.67 -15.64
C GLY A 852 1.88 6.12 -15.73
N THR A 853 3.11 6.36 -15.25
CA THR A 853 3.78 7.67 -15.35
C THR A 853 4.26 7.90 -16.79
N PRO A 854 3.81 8.97 -17.48
CA PRO A 854 4.25 9.25 -18.85
C PRO A 854 5.78 9.38 -18.97
N PRO A 855 6.40 8.96 -20.10
CA PRO A 855 7.83 9.19 -20.34
C PRO A 855 8.15 10.70 -20.30
N GLY A 856 9.17 11.09 -19.53
CA GLY A 856 9.54 12.50 -19.36
C GLY A 856 8.55 13.32 -18.51
N PHE A 857 7.65 12.66 -17.76
CA PHE A 857 6.79 13.32 -16.78
C PHE A 857 7.62 14.02 -15.70
N ASP A 858 7.41 15.31 -15.57
CA ASP A 858 8.00 16.17 -14.56
C ASP A 858 6.86 16.90 -13.86
N TRP A 859 6.59 16.49 -12.62
CA TRP A 859 5.52 17.05 -11.81
C TRP A 859 5.69 18.53 -11.47
N SER A 860 6.92 19.07 -11.63
CA SER A 860 7.25 20.47 -11.41
C SER A 860 6.82 21.38 -12.55
N ARG A 861 6.59 20.81 -13.73
CA ARG A 861 6.20 21.56 -14.91
C ARG A 861 4.68 21.69 -15.01
N PRO A 862 4.19 22.81 -15.57
CA PRO A 862 2.80 22.90 -15.94
C PRO A 862 2.42 21.79 -16.91
N ARG A 863 1.25 21.19 -16.67
CA ARG A 863 0.65 20.22 -17.59
C ARG A 863 0.38 20.91 -18.94
N PRO A 864 0.71 20.28 -20.09
CA PRO A 864 0.37 20.84 -21.40
C PRO A 864 -1.14 21.11 -21.50
N GLU A 865 -1.54 22.23 -22.13
CA GLU A 865 -2.97 22.46 -22.36
C GLU A 865 -3.52 21.39 -23.32
N PRO A 866 -4.61 20.68 -22.94
CA PRO A 866 -5.23 19.68 -23.80
C PRO A 866 -5.87 20.36 -25.03
N ALA A 867 -5.85 19.67 -26.17
CA ALA A 867 -6.51 20.16 -27.38
C ALA A 867 -8.01 20.46 -27.12
N PRO A 868 -8.58 21.55 -27.66
CA PRO A 868 -9.99 21.89 -27.44
C PRO A 868 -10.97 20.75 -27.73
N GLU A 869 -10.69 19.96 -28.76
CA GLU A 869 -11.46 18.78 -29.17
C GLU A 869 -11.46 17.67 -28.10
N LEU A 870 -10.33 17.48 -27.41
CA LEU A 870 -10.21 16.53 -26.30
C LEU A 870 -11.02 17.00 -25.09
N VAL A 871 -10.98 18.30 -24.79
CA VAL A 871 -11.75 18.91 -23.70
C VAL A 871 -13.25 18.74 -23.94
N GLU A 872 -13.72 18.98 -25.16
CA GLU A 872 -15.13 18.81 -25.54
C GLU A 872 -15.57 17.35 -25.41
N ARG A 873 -14.75 16.39 -25.87
CA ARG A 873 -15.01 14.96 -25.72
C ARG A 873 -15.12 14.52 -24.26
N LEU A 874 -14.18 14.95 -23.41
CA LEU A 874 -14.17 14.59 -21.98
C LEU A 874 -15.35 15.19 -21.19
N ARG A 875 -15.83 16.39 -21.57
CA ARG A 875 -17.03 16.98 -20.95
C ARG A 875 -18.31 16.17 -21.21
N GLY A 876 -18.32 15.36 -22.27
CA GLY A 876 -19.40 14.44 -22.62
C GLY A 876 -19.32 13.06 -21.96
N SER A 877 -18.24 12.72 -21.24
CA SER A 877 -18.07 11.43 -20.57
C SER A 877 -18.94 11.30 -19.31
N GLY A 878 -19.44 10.09 -19.03
CA GLY A 878 -20.22 9.80 -17.82
C GLY A 878 -19.34 9.69 -16.58
N ALA A 879 -19.89 10.02 -15.40
CA ALA A 879 -19.14 9.94 -14.13
C ALA A 879 -18.70 8.51 -13.79
N PRO A 880 -17.51 8.31 -13.17
CA PRO A 880 -17.03 7.01 -12.71
C PRO A 880 -17.91 6.48 -11.55
N ALA A 881 -17.71 5.22 -11.19
CA ALA A 881 -18.43 4.59 -10.09
C ALA A 881 -17.98 5.16 -8.73
N VAL A 882 -18.89 5.29 -7.75
CA VAL A 882 -18.55 5.81 -6.41
C VAL A 882 -18.05 4.68 -5.49
N THR A 883 -18.46 3.44 -5.76
CA THR A 883 -18.07 2.24 -5.03
C THR A 883 -17.74 1.10 -5.99
N ASP A 884 -17.01 0.09 -5.50
CA ASP A 884 -16.71 -1.14 -6.25
C ASP A 884 -17.99 -1.83 -6.76
N LEU A 885 -19.13 -1.63 -6.06
CA LEU A 885 -20.47 -2.15 -6.37
C LEU A 885 -21.20 -1.38 -7.50
N GLN A 886 -20.89 -0.10 -7.73
CA GLN A 886 -21.58 0.71 -8.75
C GLN A 886 -20.96 0.59 -10.15
N ARG A 887 -19.70 0.16 -10.26
CA ARG A 887 -19.00 -0.05 -11.54
C ARG A 887 -19.72 -1.05 -12.45
N ASP A 888 -20.50 -1.94 -11.85
CA ASP A 888 -21.26 -2.97 -12.53
C ASP A 888 -22.62 -2.48 -13.13
N THR A 889 -22.96 -1.18 -13.08
CA THR A 889 -24.34 -0.68 -13.35
C THR A 889 -24.60 0.41 -14.44
N LYS A 890 -23.67 0.88 -15.29
CA LYS A 890 -23.91 2.03 -16.25
C LYS A 890 -23.77 1.75 -17.78
N LYS A 891 -24.86 1.89 -18.58
CA LYS A 891 -24.98 2.52 -19.96
C LYS A 891 -26.47 2.62 -20.47
N PRO A 892 -26.85 3.40 -21.54
CA PRO A 892 -27.86 4.49 -21.48
C PRO A 892 -29.21 4.28 -22.21
N ALA A 893 -30.23 5.06 -21.84
CA ALA A 893 -31.61 5.07 -22.38
C ALA A 893 -31.81 6.03 -23.58
N ALA A 894 -32.75 5.71 -24.49
CA ALA A 894 -33.13 6.54 -25.63
C ALA A 894 -34.65 6.72 -25.79
N GLY A 895 -35.09 7.99 -25.94
CA GLY A 895 -36.16 8.43 -26.86
C GLY A 895 -37.62 8.42 -26.39
N PRO A 896 -38.43 9.47 -26.70
CA PRO A 896 -39.67 9.79 -25.98
C PRO A 896 -40.91 9.07 -26.52
N ALA A 897 -41.79 8.62 -25.63
CA ALA A 897 -43.09 8.04 -26.00
C ALA A 897 -44.25 9.04 -25.78
N ILE A 898 -45.04 9.20 -26.84
CA ILE A 898 -46.26 9.99 -26.96
C ILE A 898 -47.35 9.42 -26.03
N ARG A 899 -48.01 10.28 -25.24
CA ARG A 899 -49.17 9.92 -24.42
C ARG A 899 -50.47 10.03 -25.24
N PRO A 900 -51.35 9.02 -25.26
CA PRO A 900 -52.75 9.22 -25.61
C PRO A 900 -53.58 9.53 -24.36
N GLU A 901 -54.41 10.56 -24.48
CA GLU A 901 -55.46 10.95 -23.54
C GLU A 901 -56.42 9.77 -23.27
N ARG A 902 -56.76 9.53 -22.00
CA ARG A 902 -57.85 8.62 -21.62
C ARG A 902 -59.09 9.44 -21.27
N GLU A 903 -60.14 9.24 -22.06
CA GLU A 903 -61.49 9.69 -21.78
C GLU A 903 -62.06 9.04 -20.51
N ASN A 904 -62.76 9.87 -19.74
CA ASN A 904 -63.55 9.52 -18.57
C ASN A 904 -64.58 8.43 -18.86
N ARG A 905 -64.62 7.40 -18.01
CA ARG A 905 -65.83 6.63 -17.73
C ARG A 905 -66.20 6.73 -16.26
N ALA A 906 -67.23 7.54 -16.02
CA ALA A 906 -67.97 7.58 -14.77
C ALA A 906 -68.68 6.23 -14.53
N GLY A 907 -68.62 5.75 -13.28
CA GLY A 907 -69.35 4.57 -12.85
C GLY A 907 -69.20 4.28 -11.36
N GLN A 908 -70.13 4.84 -10.57
CA GLN A 908 -70.55 4.41 -9.22
C GLN A 908 -69.44 4.16 -8.16
N GLU A 909 -69.11 5.19 -7.40
CA GLU A 909 -68.34 5.08 -6.15
C GLU A 909 -69.28 4.69 -4.97
N ASP A 910 -68.84 3.73 -4.16
CA ASP A 910 -69.46 3.31 -2.89
C ASP A 910 -69.46 4.47 -1.89
N GLY A 911 -70.54 4.61 -1.09
CA GLY A 911 -70.72 5.70 -0.14
C GLY A 911 -69.59 5.84 0.91
N ASP A 912 -68.93 4.74 1.27
CA ASP A 912 -67.82 4.73 2.24
C ASP A 912 -66.50 5.31 1.66
N VAL A 913 -66.28 5.23 0.34
CA VAL A 913 -65.07 5.74 -0.31
C VAL A 913 -65.11 7.26 -0.42
N GLN A 914 -66.30 7.84 -0.64
CA GLN A 914 -66.49 9.28 -0.73
C GLN A 914 -66.24 10.00 0.61
N GLU A 915 -66.65 9.41 1.74
CA GLU A 915 -66.38 9.96 3.07
C GLU A 915 -64.87 9.96 3.41
N ILE A 916 -64.15 8.89 3.05
CA ILE A 916 -62.69 8.78 3.24
C ILE A 916 -61.95 9.80 2.36
N ARG A 917 -62.38 9.97 1.11
CA ARG A 917 -61.84 10.96 0.18
C ARG A 917 -61.98 12.38 0.73
N GLU A 918 -63.19 12.77 1.16
CA GLU A 918 -63.45 14.09 1.72
C GLU A 918 -62.64 14.36 2.99
N ALA A 919 -62.47 13.36 3.86
CA ALA A 919 -61.66 13.49 5.08
C ALA A 919 -60.16 13.68 4.75
N MET A 920 -59.63 12.91 3.78
CA MET A 920 -58.24 13.03 3.35
C MET A 920 -57.96 14.36 2.63
N GLU A 921 -58.89 14.87 1.82
CA GLU A 921 -58.76 16.19 1.19
C GLU A 921 -58.65 17.32 2.23
N HIS A 922 -59.43 17.26 3.32
CA HIS A 922 -59.31 18.24 4.41
C HIS A 922 -57.96 18.18 5.13
N VAL A 923 -57.43 16.97 5.39
CA VAL A 923 -56.10 16.78 6.01
C VAL A 923 -55.01 17.33 5.10
N LEU A 924 -55.07 17.05 3.79
CA LEU A 924 -54.07 17.51 2.83
C LEU A 924 -54.16 19.01 2.59
N ALA A 925 -55.35 19.61 2.61
CA ALA A 925 -55.51 21.07 2.51
C ALA A 925 -54.86 21.78 3.71
N ALA A 926 -55.08 21.27 4.92
CA ALA A 926 -54.45 21.78 6.14
C ALA A 926 -52.92 21.59 6.14
N PHE A 927 -52.43 20.47 5.59
CA PHE A 927 -50.99 20.22 5.43
C PHE A 927 -50.34 21.21 4.46
N VAL A 928 -50.98 21.45 3.32
CA VAL A 928 -50.52 22.38 2.29
C VAL A 928 -50.45 23.83 2.80
N GLU A 929 -51.50 24.30 3.48
CA GLU A 929 -51.53 25.65 4.08
C GLU A 929 -50.37 25.83 5.08
N ARG A 930 -50.14 24.85 5.94
CA ARG A 930 -49.04 24.87 6.92
C ARG A 930 -47.66 24.81 6.28
N ALA A 931 -47.50 24.06 5.19
CA ALA A 931 -46.23 23.97 4.48
C ALA A 931 -45.84 25.29 3.80
N GLY A 932 -46.81 26.06 3.31
CA GLY A 932 -46.56 27.38 2.73
C GLY A 932 -46.06 28.42 3.74
N ASP A 933 -46.47 28.31 5.00
CA ASP A 933 -46.14 29.27 6.07
C ASP A 933 -45.02 28.79 7.02
N ASP A 934 -44.39 27.63 6.76
CA ASP A 934 -43.37 27.06 7.66
C ASP A 934 -41.99 27.75 7.51
N THR A 935 -41.53 28.35 8.61
CA THR A 935 -40.26 29.08 8.65
C THR A 935 -39.01 28.23 8.44
N GLN A 936 -39.04 26.92 8.73
CA GLN A 936 -37.89 26.03 8.56
C GLN A 936 -37.77 25.55 7.12
N LEU A 937 -38.89 25.21 6.47
CA LEU A 937 -38.93 24.98 5.02
C LEU A 937 -38.54 26.24 4.25
N GLY A 938 -38.93 27.42 4.73
CA GLY A 938 -38.50 28.71 4.16
C GLY A 938 -36.99 28.93 4.21
N ALA A 939 -36.33 28.57 5.32
CA ALA A 939 -34.87 28.64 5.42
C ALA A 939 -34.17 27.63 4.51
N PHE A 940 -34.70 26.40 4.44
CA PHE A 940 -34.20 25.36 3.54
C PHE A 940 -34.28 25.79 2.06
N ALA A 941 -35.38 26.43 1.65
CA ALA A 941 -35.60 26.93 0.30
C ALA A 941 -34.60 28.01 -0.13
N ALA A 942 -34.00 28.75 0.81
CA ALA A 942 -33.01 29.79 0.51
C ALA A 942 -31.64 29.24 0.09
N ASP A 943 -31.28 28.04 0.55
CA ASP A 943 -29.96 27.42 0.38
C ASP A 943 -29.96 26.21 -0.59
N SER A 944 -31.11 25.90 -1.22
CA SER A 944 -31.32 24.70 -2.03
C SER A 944 -31.61 25.01 -3.50
N ASP A 945 -31.20 24.11 -4.40
CA ASP A 945 -31.49 24.22 -5.84
C ASP A 945 -33.00 24.15 -6.10
N PRO A 946 -33.57 24.83 -7.11
CA PRO A 946 -35.00 24.75 -7.40
C PRO A 946 -35.49 23.33 -7.68
N VAL A 947 -36.54 22.90 -6.98
CA VAL A 947 -37.27 21.66 -7.25
C VAL A 947 -38.77 21.83 -6.98
N THR A 948 -39.57 20.99 -7.62
CA THR A 948 -40.97 20.78 -7.27
C THR A 948 -41.23 19.30 -7.08
N LEU A 949 -41.70 18.90 -5.90
CA LEU A 949 -42.16 17.56 -5.61
C LEU A 949 -43.66 17.48 -5.92
N HIS A 950 -44.04 16.57 -6.81
CA HIS A 950 -45.44 16.30 -7.15
C HIS A 950 -45.82 14.91 -6.65
N PHE A 951 -46.76 14.85 -5.72
CA PHE A 951 -47.31 13.62 -5.20
C PHE A 951 -48.70 13.37 -5.83
N SER A 952 -48.88 12.17 -6.38
CA SER A 952 -50.13 11.72 -6.98
C SER A 952 -50.67 10.52 -6.20
N LEU A 953 -51.80 10.69 -5.51
CA LEU A 953 -52.46 9.66 -4.73
C LEU A 953 -53.43 8.89 -5.63
N THR A 954 -52.98 7.76 -6.17
CA THR A 954 -53.61 7.12 -7.34
C THR A 954 -54.97 6.49 -7.07
N ASP A 955 -55.21 6.02 -5.84
CA ASP A 955 -56.45 5.39 -5.37
C ASP A 955 -57.54 6.41 -5.01
N LEU A 956 -57.14 7.61 -4.59
CA LEU A 956 -58.05 8.73 -4.36
C LEU A 956 -58.11 9.72 -5.53
N GLY A 957 -57.23 9.66 -6.52
CA GLY A 957 -57.17 10.65 -7.60
C GLY A 957 -56.90 12.08 -7.12
N ILE A 958 -56.20 12.24 -6.00
CA ILE A 958 -55.82 13.53 -5.42
C ILE A 958 -54.35 13.78 -5.74
N ASP A 959 -54.04 14.92 -6.35
CA ASP A 959 -52.67 15.39 -6.53
C ASP A 959 -52.35 16.49 -5.53
N LEU A 960 -51.10 16.57 -5.09
CA LEU A 960 -50.57 17.74 -4.38
C LEU A 960 -49.12 17.96 -4.76
N HIS A 961 -48.67 19.20 -4.65
CA HIS A 961 -47.27 19.52 -4.89
C HIS A 961 -46.71 20.44 -3.82
N LEU A 962 -45.41 20.28 -3.58
CA LEU A 962 -44.60 21.11 -2.71
C LEU A 962 -43.32 21.44 -3.46
N GLY A 963 -43.00 22.71 -3.62
CA GLY A 963 -41.76 23.11 -4.25
C GLY A 963 -41.19 24.37 -3.65
N TRP A 964 -39.96 24.65 -4.05
CA TRP A 964 -39.25 25.83 -3.60
C TRP A 964 -38.42 26.39 -4.75
N ARG A 965 -38.61 27.69 -4.99
CA ARG A 965 -38.04 28.43 -6.11
C ARG A 965 -37.82 29.85 -5.65
N ASP A 966 -36.64 30.38 -5.95
CA ASP A 966 -36.24 31.75 -5.61
C ASP A 966 -36.37 32.06 -4.10
N GLY A 967 -36.11 31.07 -3.23
CA GLY A 967 -36.17 31.23 -1.77
C GLY A 967 -37.57 31.22 -1.16
N ALA A 968 -38.62 30.93 -1.93
CA ALA A 968 -39.99 30.80 -1.45
C ALA A 968 -40.50 29.35 -1.53
N VAL A 969 -41.30 28.93 -0.55
CA VAL A 969 -41.99 27.64 -0.53
C VAL A 969 -43.39 27.81 -1.11
N PHE A 970 -43.77 26.94 -2.03
CA PHE A 970 -45.13 26.87 -2.58
C PHE A 970 -45.69 25.47 -2.40
N ALA A 971 -46.93 25.40 -1.94
CA ALA A 971 -47.67 24.15 -1.79
C ALA A 971 -49.11 24.37 -2.26
N ALA A 972 -49.67 23.41 -2.99
CA ALA A 972 -51.08 23.42 -3.38
C ALA A 972 -51.61 22.00 -3.66
N LEU A 973 -52.93 21.83 -3.53
CA LEU A 973 -53.65 20.66 -4.05
C LEU A 973 -53.89 20.83 -5.55
N GLY A 974 -53.74 19.74 -6.30
CA GLY A 974 -53.81 19.68 -7.75
C GLY A 974 -52.43 19.58 -8.43
N ALA A 975 -52.45 19.59 -9.76
CA ALA A 975 -51.26 19.45 -10.58
C ALA A 975 -50.26 20.62 -10.34
N PRO A 976 -48.94 20.35 -10.39
CA PRO A 976 -47.93 21.39 -10.28
C PRO A 976 -47.99 22.36 -11.49
N PRO A 977 -47.56 23.62 -11.34
CA PRO A 977 -47.36 24.51 -12.48
C PRO A 977 -46.33 23.93 -13.46
N ASP A 978 -46.50 24.16 -14.77
CA ASP A 978 -45.59 23.66 -15.82
C ASP A 978 -44.13 24.06 -15.54
N SER A 979 -43.27 23.06 -15.29
CA SER A 979 -41.87 23.22 -14.88
C SER A 979 -41.05 21.97 -15.21
N ASP A 980 -39.78 22.14 -15.59
CA ASP A 980 -38.86 21.04 -15.92
C ASP A 980 -38.19 20.40 -14.68
N ASP A 981 -38.29 21.03 -13.51
CA ASP A 981 -37.67 20.58 -12.24
C ASP A 981 -38.64 19.75 -11.36
N VAL A 982 -39.57 19.04 -11.99
CA VAL A 982 -40.61 18.30 -11.26
C VAL A 982 -40.17 16.86 -11.01
N VAL A 983 -40.11 16.52 -9.73
CA VAL A 983 -39.94 15.16 -9.24
C VAL A 983 -41.33 14.58 -8.97
N LYS A 984 -41.73 13.56 -9.71
CA LYS A 984 -43.07 12.96 -9.64
C LYS A 984 -43.03 11.68 -8.83
N LEU A 985 -43.88 11.60 -7.82
CA LEU A 985 -44.09 10.45 -6.96
C LEU A 985 -45.56 10.03 -7.05
N ALA A 986 -45.83 8.87 -7.63
CA ALA A 986 -47.19 8.31 -7.64
C ALA A 986 -47.27 7.12 -6.69
N MET A 987 -48.24 7.15 -5.78
CA MET A 987 -48.43 6.16 -4.72
C MET A 987 -49.89 6.10 -4.25
N ARG A 988 -50.23 5.13 -3.41
CA ARG A 988 -51.54 5.07 -2.74
C ARG A 988 -51.64 6.00 -1.52
N ALA A 989 -52.86 6.36 -1.13
CA ALA A 989 -53.13 7.26 -0.01
C ALA A 989 -52.71 6.68 1.35
N ASP A 990 -52.92 5.37 1.58
CA ASP A 990 -52.49 4.65 2.78
C ASP A 990 -50.97 4.63 2.93
N LEU A 991 -50.27 4.47 1.79
CA LEU A 991 -48.81 4.51 1.74
C LEU A 991 -48.27 5.92 1.97
N PHE A 992 -48.86 6.95 1.36
CA PHE A 992 -48.48 8.35 1.59
C PHE A 992 -48.66 8.74 3.07
N ASP A 993 -49.81 8.42 3.63
CA ASP A 993 -50.14 8.66 5.03
C ASP A 993 -49.22 7.89 5.97
N GLY A 994 -48.96 6.62 5.67
CA GLY A 994 -48.03 5.77 6.43
C GLY A 994 -46.59 6.29 6.38
N MET A 995 -46.15 6.81 5.22
CA MET A 995 -44.80 7.35 5.04
C MET A 995 -44.58 8.61 5.88
N LEU A 996 -45.54 9.54 5.88
CA LEU A 996 -45.41 10.80 6.62
C LEU A 996 -45.71 10.67 8.12
N THR A 997 -46.46 9.64 8.53
CA THR A 997 -46.66 9.30 9.95
C THR A 997 -45.62 8.34 10.53
N GLY A 998 -44.70 7.82 9.70
CA GLY A 998 -43.64 6.89 10.11
C GLY A 998 -44.10 5.43 10.28
N ARG A 999 -45.29 5.08 9.80
CA ARG A 999 -45.87 3.72 9.82
C ARG A 999 -45.44 2.86 8.64
N SER A 1000 -45.01 3.48 7.53
CA SER A 1000 -44.60 2.80 6.29
C SER A 1000 -43.21 3.24 5.83
N ASN A 1001 -42.41 2.29 5.33
CA ASN A 1001 -41.05 2.56 4.84
C ASN A 1001 -41.07 2.81 3.33
N ALA A 1002 -40.74 4.04 2.92
CA ALA A 1002 -40.72 4.50 1.53
C ALA A 1002 -39.88 3.61 0.59
N MET A 1003 -38.74 3.11 1.07
CA MET A 1003 -37.80 2.33 0.26
C MET A 1003 -38.35 0.94 -0.03
N ARG A 1004 -39.04 0.34 0.95
CA ARG A 1004 -39.72 -0.95 0.79
C ARG A 1004 -40.89 -0.85 -0.18
N ALA A 1005 -41.64 0.25 -0.15
CA ALA A 1005 -42.73 0.50 -1.09
C ALA A 1005 -42.25 0.77 -2.53
N ALA A 1006 -41.10 1.44 -2.71
CA ALA A 1006 -40.50 1.62 -4.03
C ALA A 1006 -40.03 0.29 -4.65
N MET A 1007 -39.50 -0.63 -3.84
CA MET A 1007 -39.06 -1.95 -4.30
C MET A 1007 -40.21 -2.88 -4.69
N ASN A 1008 -41.38 -2.71 -4.06
CA ASN A 1008 -42.57 -3.51 -4.35
C ASN A 1008 -43.41 -2.96 -5.53
N GLY A 1009 -43.06 -1.79 -6.06
CA GLY A 1009 -43.82 -1.12 -7.12
C GLY A 1009 -45.01 -0.31 -6.64
N ASP A 1010 -45.24 -0.23 -5.31
CA ASP A 1010 -46.33 0.52 -4.68
C ASP A 1010 -46.07 2.05 -4.66
N LEU A 1011 -44.80 2.44 -4.85
CA LEU A 1011 -44.34 3.82 -5.03
C LEU A 1011 -43.53 3.90 -6.34
N SER A 1012 -44.02 4.68 -7.31
CA SER A 1012 -43.28 4.96 -8.54
C SER A 1012 -42.70 6.36 -8.53
N PHE A 1013 -41.46 6.48 -9.02
CA PHE A 1013 -40.67 7.72 -9.01
C PHE A 1013 -40.17 8.05 -10.42
N SER A 1014 -40.29 9.30 -10.85
CA SER A 1014 -39.65 9.81 -12.07
C SER A 1014 -39.18 11.26 -11.91
N GLY A 1015 -37.99 11.57 -12.43
CA GLY A 1015 -37.34 12.89 -12.31
C GLY A 1015 -35.82 12.79 -12.10
N ASP A 1016 -35.16 13.91 -11.87
CA ASP A 1016 -33.72 13.96 -11.58
C ASP A 1016 -33.40 13.27 -10.22
N THR A 1017 -32.61 12.20 -10.26
CA THR A 1017 -32.26 11.39 -9.09
C THR A 1017 -31.38 12.12 -8.08
N ALA A 1018 -30.61 13.14 -8.49
CA ALA A 1018 -29.86 13.99 -7.57
C ALA A 1018 -30.80 14.91 -6.76
N LYS A 1019 -31.85 15.43 -7.42
CA LYS A 1019 -32.88 16.25 -6.76
C LYS A 1019 -33.86 15.43 -5.91
N ALA A 1020 -34.02 14.14 -6.23
CA ALA A 1020 -34.77 13.18 -5.41
C ALA A 1020 -34.25 13.08 -3.96
N MET A 1021 -32.94 13.25 -3.77
CA MET A 1021 -32.30 13.18 -2.45
C MET A 1021 -32.75 14.32 -1.53
N THR A 1022 -33.29 15.41 -2.07
CA THR A 1022 -33.83 16.46 -1.23
C THR A 1022 -35.05 16.02 -0.43
N LEU A 1023 -35.82 15.04 -0.93
CA LEU A 1023 -36.90 14.41 -0.19
C LEU A 1023 -36.41 13.86 1.15
N GLN A 1024 -35.21 13.26 1.19
CA GLN A 1024 -34.62 12.74 2.44
C GLN A 1024 -34.18 13.85 3.40
N GLN A 1025 -33.73 14.99 2.86
CA GLN A 1025 -33.27 16.13 3.66
C GLN A 1025 -34.42 16.85 4.37
N ILE A 1026 -35.60 16.94 3.72
CA ILE A 1026 -36.78 17.63 4.27
C ILE A 1026 -37.83 16.66 4.86
N ASN A 1027 -37.58 15.35 4.85
CA ASN A 1027 -38.55 14.34 5.28
C ASN A 1027 -39.02 14.56 6.73
N ALA A 1028 -38.11 14.94 7.63
CA ALA A 1028 -38.42 15.20 9.03
C ALA A 1028 -39.41 16.38 9.20
N ASP A 1029 -39.27 17.43 8.39
CA ASP A 1029 -40.13 18.61 8.42
C ASP A 1029 -41.50 18.33 7.79
N MET A 1030 -41.54 17.61 6.66
CA MET A 1030 -42.80 17.17 6.06
C MET A 1030 -43.60 16.24 7.00
N SER A 1031 -42.93 15.28 7.64
CA SER A 1031 -43.56 14.38 8.62
C SER A 1031 -44.05 15.12 9.87
N ARG A 1032 -43.41 16.21 10.28
CA ARG A 1032 -43.92 17.07 11.36
C ARG A 1032 -45.21 17.76 10.92
N LEU A 1033 -45.15 18.52 9.82
CA LEU A 1033 -46.27 19.34 9.33
C LEU A 1033 -47.51 18.51 9.01
N TYR A 1034 -47.32 17.33 8.42
CA TYR A 1034 -48.42 16.42 8.08
C TYR A 1034 -49.10 15.84 9.33
N ARG A 1035 -48.32 15.48 10.37
CA ARG A 1035 -48.89 15.00 11.65
C ARG A 1035 -49.69 16.10 12.36
N ASP A 1036 -49.17 17.33 12.39
CA ASP A 1036 -49.88 18.45 13.01
C ASP A 1036 -51.19 18.80 12.26
N ALA A 1037 -51.19 18.67 10.93
CA ALA A 1037 -52.40 18.83 10.11
C ALA A 1037 -53.44 17.75 10.43
N ARG A 1038 -53.00 16.49 10.54
CA ARG A 1038 -53.86 15.35 10.87
C ARG A 1038 -54.43 15.43 12.29
N GLU A 1039 -53.64 15.89 13.27
CA GLU A 1039 -54.13 16.10 14.64
C GLU A 1039 -55.21 17.20 14.72
N ALA A 1040 -55.10 18.25 13.90
CA ALA A 1040 -56.04 19.36 13.89
C ALA A 1040 -57.36 19.05 13.17
N VAL A 1041 -57.33 18.24 12.11
CA VAL A 1041 -58.50 17.92 11.27
C VAL A 1041 -59.21 16.64 11.73
N GLY A 1042 -58.47 15.64 12.23
CA GLY A 1042 -58.98 14.33 12.60
C GLY A 1042 -58.47 13.20 11.70
N ASP A 1043 -58.65 11.94 12.14
CA ASP A 1043 -58.19 10.74 11.42
C ASP A 1043 -59.04 10.49 10.16
N PRO A 1044 -58.46 10.36 8.95
CA PRO A 1044 -59.22 10.16 7.70
C PRO A 1044 -59.86 8.78 7.54
N GLY A 1045 -59.73 7.87 8.52
CA GLY A 1045 -60.32 6.52 8.47
C GLY A 1045 -59.34 5.44 7.96
N ASP A 1046 -59.87 4.25 7.66
CA ASP A 1046 -59.05 3.11 7.18
C ASP A 1046 -58.75 3.22 5.68
N LEU A 1047 -57.66 3.91 5.35
CA LEU A 1047 -57.18 4.10 3.98
C LEU A 1047 -56.80 2.79 3.26
N SER A 1048 -56.54 1.70 4.01
CA SER A 1048 -56.17 0.40 3.40
C SER A 1048 -57.36 -0.31 2.76
N ALA A 1049 -58.58 0.10 3.09
CA ALA A 1049 -59.82 -0.43 2.52
C ALA A 1049 -60.18 0.16 1.15
N LEU A 1050 -59.39 1.10 0.61
CA LEU A 1050 -59.64 1.74 -0.69
C LEU A 1050 -59.42 0.76 -1.88
N PRO A 1051 -60.28 0.79 -2.93
CA PRO A 1051 -60.19 -0.12 -4.08
C PRO A 1051 -58.90 0.08 -4.89
N ASP A 1052 -58.29 -1.01 -5.36
CA ASP A 1052 -57.09 -0.97 -6.22
C ASP A 1052 -57.45 -0.73 -7.70
N PRO A 1053 -57.07 0.43 -8.30
CA PRO A 1053 -57.41 0.75 -9.68
C PRO A 1053 -56.65 -0.08 -10.74
N ASN A 1054 -55.62 -0.85 -10.39
CA ASN A 1054 -54.76 -1.59 -11.34
C ASN A 1054 -55.05 -3.10 -11.47
N ALA A 1055 -56.08 -3.62 -10.78
CA ALA A 1055 -56.39 -5.05 -10.78
C ALA A 1055 -56.72 -5.68 -12.17
N ALA A 1056 -56.92 -4.88 -13.22
CA ALA A 1056 -57.33 -5.34 -14.56
C ALA A 1056 -56.19 -5.42 -15.62
N ALA A 1057 -54.97 -4.94 -15.36
CA ALA A 1057 -53.93 -4.78 -16.39
C ALA A 1057 -52.92 -5.95 -16.52
N HIS A 1058 -52.98 -6.97 -15.65
CA HIS A 1058 -52.01 -8.07 -15.63
C HIS A 1058 -52.43 -9.33 -16.42
N ALA A 1059 -53.45 -9.22 -17.27
CA ALA A 1059 -53.86 -10.32 -18.16
C ALA A 1059 -53.60 -9.94 -19.64
N ALA A 1060 -52.71 -10.72 -20.27
CA ALA A 1060 -52.38 -10.77 -21.71
C ALA A 1060 -51.21 -9.89 -22.20
N THR A 1061 -50.09 -10.53 -22.55
CA THR A 1061 -49.42 -10.44 -23.87
C THR A 1061 -48.16 -11.32 -23.91
N GLY A 1062 -48.12 -12.28 -24.85
CA GLY A 1062 -46.89 -12.89 -25.38
C GLY A 1062 -46.58 -12.40 -26.80
N PRO A 1063 -45.38 -12.66 -27.37
CA PRO A 1063 -44.92 -12.03 -28.61
C PRO A 1063 -45.07 -12.90 -29.88
N SER A 1064 -45.07 -12.25 -31.05
CA SER A 1064 -44.82 -12.85 -32.39
C SER A 1064 -44.11 -11.86 -33.35
N PRO A 1065 -43.44 -12.34 -34.44
CA PRO A 1065 -42.28 -11.69 -35.09
C PRO A 1065 -42.46 -11.27 -36.59
N GLY A 1066 -41.51 -10.51 -37.19
CA GLY A 1066 -41.25 -10.56 -38.66
C GLY A 1066 -40.68 -9.32 -39.41
N GLY A 1067 -39.58 -9.55 -40.18
CA GLY A 1067 -39.09 -8.80 -41.36
C GLY A 1067 -37.63 -8.27 -41.23
N GLY A 1068 -36.61 -8.62 -42.03
CA GLY A 1068 -36.42 -9.52 -43.18
C GLY A 1068 -34.99 -9.29 -43.74
N ASP A 1069 -34.03 -10.13 -43.31
CA ASP A 1069 -32.61 -10.16 -43.73
C ASP A 1069 -32.28 -11.56 -44.29
N ASP A 1070 -31.39 -11.68 -45.30
CA ASP A 1070 -30.93 -12.99 -45.80
C ASP A 1070 -30.32 -13.78 -44.65
N VAL A 1071 -31.04 -14.81 -44.21
CA VAL A 1071 -30.72 -15.60 -43.02
C VAL A 1071 -29.32 -16.22 -43.09
N ARG A 1072 -28.76 -16.42 -44.30
CA ARG A 1072 -27.38 -16.91 -44.49
C ARG A 1072 -26.33 -15.92 -44.02
N THR A 1073 -26.55 -14.63 -44.22
CA THR A 1073 -25.65 -13.57 -43.75
C THR A 1073 -25.74 -13.44 -42.23
N GLU A 1074 -26.93 -13.58 -41.68
CA GLU A 1074 -27.14 -13.61 -40.23
C GLU A 1074 -26.44 -14.82 -39.58
N ILE A 1075 -26.50 -16.00 -40.23
CA ILE A 1075 -25.75 -17.20 -39.81
C ILE A 1075 -24.25 -16.92 -39.73
N CYS A 1076 -23.65 -16.25 -40.73
CA CYS A 1076 -22.23 -15.91 -40.70
C CYS A 1076 -21.89 -14.95 -39.53
N ARG A 1077 -22.70 -13.91 -39.31
CA ARG A 1077 -22.45 -12.96 -38.21
C ARG A 1077 -22.54 -13.61 -36.83
N VAL A 1078 -23.58 -14.42 -36.60
CA VAL A 1078 -23.73 -15.14 -35.33
C VAL A 1078 -22.60 -16.14 -35.11
N ILE A 1079 -22.09 -16.77 -36.17
CA ILE A 1079 -20.91 -17.64 -36.05
C ILE A 1079 -19.67 -16.87 -35.58
N ASP A 1080 -19.46 -15.65 -36.07
CA ASP A 1080 -18.35 -14.80 -35.60
C ASP A 1080 -18.54 -14.37 -34.13
N ASP A 1081 -19.77 -14.02 -33.72
CA ASP A 1081 -20.09 -13.70 -32.33
C ASP A 1081 -19.84 -14.91 -31.41
N LEU A 1082 -20.34 -16.09 -31.79
CA LEU A 1082 -20.14 -17.34 -31.05
C LEU A 1082 -18.67 -17.77 -31.01
N TYR A 1083 -17.90 -17.52 -32.08
CA TYR A 1083 -16.46 -17.81 -32.10
C TYR A 1083 -15.68 -16.84 -31.20
N THR A 1084 -16.05 -15.56 -31.21
CA THR A 1084 -15.44 -14.54 -30.34
C THR A 1084 -15.74 -14.79 -28.87
N ALA A 1085 -16.96 -15.23 -28.56
CA ALA A 1085 -17.37 -15.72 -27.24
C ALA A 1085 -16.83 -17.13 -26.92
N GLN A 1086 -16.03 -17.72 -27.81
CA GLN A 1086 -15.38 -19.03 -27.67
C GLN A 1086 -16.35 -20.22 -27.47
N LEU A 1087 -17.59 -20.09 -27.96
CA LEU A 1087 -18.64 -21.12 -27.87
C LEU A 1087 -18.53 -22.17 -28.99
N ILE A 1088 -17.93 -21.79 -30.11
CA ILE A 1088 -17.62 -22.70 -31.22
C ILE A 1088 -16.12 -22.66 -31.49
N THR A 1089 -15.58 -23.72 -32.10
CA THR A 1089 -14.16 -23.82 -32.40
C THR A 1089 -13.88 -23.54 -33.87
N ALA A 1090 -12.59 -23.49 -34.23
CA ALA A 1090 -12.15 -23.20 -35.59
C ALA A 1090 -12.80 -24.09 -36.67
N THR A 1091 -13.18 -25.32 -36.33
CA THR A 1091 -13.82 -26.27 -37.27
C THR A 1091 -15.06 -26.97 -36.68
N GLY A 1092 -15.34 -26.81 -35.39
CA GLY A 1092 -16.44 -27.44 -34.66
C GLY A 1092 -17.51 -26.45 -34.22
N GLY A 1093 -18.74 -26.94 -34.02
CA GLY A 1093 -19.94 -26.12 -33.84
C GLY A 1093 -20.63 -25.80 -35.17
N ASN A 1094 -21.96 -25.80 -35.18
CA ASN A 1094 -22.77 -25.78 -36.38
C ASN A 1094 -24.03 -24.95 -36.16
N VAL A 1095 -24.38 -24.13 -37.14
CA VAL A 1095 -25.57 -23.29 -37.08
C VAL A 1095 -26.43 -23.59 -38.29
N SER A 1096 -27.74 -23.69 -38.07
CA SER A 1096 -28.73 -23.80 -39.14
C SER A 1096 -29.93 -22.89 -38.90
N ALA A 1097 -30.51 -22.41 -39.99
CA ALA A 1097 -31.78 -21.70 -39.95
C ALA A 1097 -32.70 -22.18 -41.06
N ARG A 1098 -34.01 -22.18 -40.81
CA ARG A 1098 -35.00 -22.56 -41.81
C ARG A 1098 -34.94 -21.61 -42.99
N VAL A 1099 -35.20 -22.15 -44.17
CA VAL A 1099 -35.39 -21.31 -45.36
C VAL A 1099 -36.77 -20.66 -45.24
N PRO A 1100 -36.87 -19.32 -45.29
CA PRO A 1100 -38.16 -18.65 -45.29
C PRO A 1100 -39.06 -19.21 -46.40
N ASP A 1101 -40.32 -19.47 -46.08
CA ASP A 1101 -41.34 -20.02 -46.99
C ASP A 1101 -41.10 -21.47 -47.49
N ALA A 1102 -40.06 -22.16 -47.02
CA ALA A 1102 -39.81 -23.58 -47.29
C ALA A 1102 -39.52 -24.33 -45.97
N PRO A 1103 -40.57 -24.68 -45.19
CA PRO A 1103 -40.42 -25.21 -43.84
C PRO A 1103 -39.79 -26.61 -43.78
N ASP A 1104 -39.63 -27.29 -44.91
CA ASP A 1104 -38.96 -28.59 -44.97
C ASP A 1104 -37.48 -28.47 -45.39
N GLU A 1105 -36.97 -27.24 -45.53
CA GLU A 1105 -35.59 -26.93 -45.91
C GLU A 1105 -34.89 -26.04 -44.87
N ALA A 1106 -33.57 -26.24 -44.70
CA ALA A 1106 -32.75 -25.37 -43.87
C ALA A 1106 -31.37 -25.09 -44.51
N TRP A 1107 -30.81 -23.93 -44.21
CA TRP A 1107 -29.41 -23.62 -44.47
C TRP A 1107 -28.56 -24.09 -43.29
N ILE A 1108 -27.47 -24.81 -43.54
CA ILE A 1108 -26.53 -25.26 -42.49
C ILE A 1108 -25.07 -25.03 -42.88
N THR A 1109 -24.21 -24.86 -41.86
CA THR A 1109 -22.76 -24.83 -42.05
C THR A 1109 -22.20 -26.13 -42.67
N PRO A 1110 -21.22 -26.06 -43.59
CA PRO A 1110 -20.57 -27.23 -44.19
C PRO A 1110 -19.60 -27.93 -43.21
N SER A 1111 -19.34 -29.22 -43.45
CA SER A 1111 -18.37 -30.00 -42.67
C SER A 1111 -16.91 -29.71 -43.04
N GLN A 1112 -15.98 -29.93 -42.09
CA GLN A 1112 -14.52 -29.80 -42.24
C GLN A 1112 -14.02 -28.45 -42.79
N LEU A 1113 -14.78 -27.38 -42.59
CA LEU A 1113 -14.39 -26.03 -42.98
C LEU A 1113 -13.91 -25.23 -41.76
N PHE A 1114 -12.80 -24.51 -41.94
CA PHE A 1114 -12.38 -23.48 -40.98
C PHE A 1114 -13.42 -22.34 -40.96
N LYS A 1115 -13.99 -22.05 -39.79
CA LYS A 1115 -15.14 -21.12 -39.65
C LYS A 1115 -14.83 -19.69 -40.06
N GLY A 1116 -13.58 -19.23 -39.94
CA GLY A 1116 -13.16 -17.91 -40.44
C GLY A 1116 -13.10 -17.78 -41.97
N ALA A 1117 -13.34 -18.86 -42.72
CA ALA A 1117 -13.50 -18.84 -44.18
C ALA A 1117 -14.97 -18.98 -44.62
N LEU A 1118 -15.92 -18.94 -43.68
CA LEU A 1118 -17.35 -19.10 -43.93
C LEU A 1118 -17.93 -17.83 -44.58
N ASN A 1119 -18.71 -18.02 -45.64
CA ASN A 1119 -19.49 -16.94 -46.26
C ASN A 1119 -20.85 -17.49 -46.71
N PRO A 1120 -21.84 -16.62 -46.98
CA PRO A 1120 -23.21 -17.05 -47.28
C PRO A 1120 -23.33 -18.03 -48.46
N GLU A 1121 -22.45 -17.95 -49.47
CA GLU A 1121 -22.53 -18.79 -50.67
C GLU A 1121 -22.08 -20.23 -50.47
N ILE A 1122 -21.29 -20.50 -49.42
CA ILE A 1122 -20.78 -21.86 -49.13
C ILE A 1122 -21.55 -22.58 -48.03
N LEU A 1123 -22.62 -21.98 -47.52
CA LEU A 1123 -23.62 -22.66 -46.70
C LEU A 1123 -24.39 -23.68 -47.56
N VAL A 1124 -24.77 -24.79 -46.94
CA VAL A 1124 -25.36 -25.93 -47.64
C VAL A 1124 -26.85 -25.97 -47.36
N ARG A 1125 -27.67 -26.00 -48.40
CA ARG A 1125 -29.11 -26.20 -48.26
C ARG A 1125 -29.41 -27.67 -48.13
N ILE A 1126 -30.11 -28.03 -47.06
CA ILE A 1126 -30.46 -29.41 -46.73
C ILE A 1126 -31.98 -29.59 -46.68
N GLY A 1127 -32.43 -30.78 -47.08
CA GLY A 1127 -33.82 -31.21 -46.93
C GLY A 1127 -34.04 -31.98 -45.62
N THR A 1128 -35.27 -32.43 -45.40
CA THR A 1128 -35.65 -33.20 -44.19
C THR A 1128 -34.84 -34.48 -43.96
N ASP A 1129 -34.30 -35.08 -45.02
CA ASP A 1129 -33.40 -36.24 -44.91
C ASP A 1129 -31.93 -35.87 -44.57
N GLY A 1130 -31.66 -34.59 -44.30
CA GLY A 1130 -30.35 -34.05 -43.91
C GLY A 1130 -29.33 -34.00 -45.06
N LYS A 1131 -29.71 -34.36 -46.28
CA LYS A 1131 -28.81 -34.33 -47.44
C LYS A 1131 -28.88 -32.99 -48.16
N ALA A 1132 -27.77 -32.63 -48.80
CA ALA A 1132 -27.69 -31.45 -49.65
C ALA A 1132 -28.66 -31.58 -50.83
N LEU A 1133 -29.52 -30.59 -51.01
CA LEU A 1133 -30.49 -30.53 -52.11
C LEU A 1133 -29.86 -29.97 -53.40
N ASP A 1134 -28.81 -29.17 -53.26
CA ASP A 1134 -28.15 -28.50 -54.37
C ASP A 1134 -26.99 -29.34 -54.93
N ALA A 1135 -27.05 -29.66 -56.23
CA ALA A 1135 -26.05 -30.49 -56.89
C ALA A 1135 -24.66 -29.82 -56.92
N GLY A 1136 -23.65 -30.52 -56.41
CA GLY A 1136 -22.28 -29.99 -56.31
C GLY A 1136 -22.03 -29.12 -55.07
N ALA A 1137 -23.02 -28.95 -54.20
CA ALA A 1137 -22.81 -28.32 -52.90
C ALA A 1137 -21.78 -29.09 -52.06
N ARG A 1138 -21.11 -28.37 -51.16
CA ARG A 1138 -20.19 -28.99 -50.19
C ARG A 1138 -20.95 -29.98 -49.31
N SER A 1139 -20.21 -30.93 -48.74
CA SER A 1139 -20.80 -31.86 -47.77
C SER A 1139 -21.39 -31.06 -46.60
N PRO A 1140 -22.69 -31.24 -46.30
CA PRO A 1140 -23.33 -30.58 -45.16
C PRO A 1140 -22.66 -31.04 -43.85
N SER A 1141 -22.92 -30.33 -42.75
CA SER A 1141 -22.47 -30.78 -41.43
C SER A 1141 -22.79 -32.25 -41.22
N SER A 1142 -21.87 -32.98 -40.59
CA SER A 1142 -22.12 -34.36 -40.16
C SER A 1142 -23.36 -34.47 -39.27
N GLU A 1143 -23.83 -33.37 -38.69
CA GLU A 1143 -24.97 -33.33 -37.78
C GLU A 1143 -26.23 -32.71 -38.38
N ALA A 1144 -26.27 -32.53 -39.70
CA ALA A 1144 -27.44 -32.01 -40.41
C ALA A 1144 -28.75 -32.76 -40.07
N LEU A 1145 -28.67 -34.08 -39.89
CA LEU A 1145 -29.79 -34.92 -39.47
C LEU A 1145 -30.35 -34.54 -38.09
N MET A 1146 -29.49 -34.16 -37.14
CA MET A 1146 -29.90 -33.74 -35.80
C MET A 1146 -30.63 -32.40 -35.84
N HIS A 1147 -30.12 -31.44 -36.62
CA HIS A 1147 -30.76 -30.12 -36.77
C HIS A 1147 -32.16 -30.24 -37.42
N MET A 1148 -32.30 -31.03 -38.48
CA MET A 1148 -33.61 -31.22 -39.14
C MET A 1148 -34.61 -31.96 -38.26
N ALA A 1149 -34.16 -32.91 -37.43
CA ALA A 1149 -35.02 -33.59 -36.47
C ALA A 1149 -35.59 -32.64 -35.40
N VAL A 1150 -34.77 -31.70 -34.91
CA VAL A 1150 -35.24 -30.67 -33.96
C VAL A 1150 -36.25 -29.74 -34.61
N PHE A 1151 -36.01 -29.34 -35.86
CA PHE A 1151 -36.97 -28.55 -36.63
C PHE A 1151 -38.31 -29.28 -36.84
N GLU A 1152 -38.28 -30.55 -37.24
CA GLU A 1152 -39.51 -31.34 -37.42
C GLU A 1152 -40.31 -31.49 -36.12
N ALA A 1153 -39.62 -31.74 -35.00
CA ALA A 1153 -40.25 -31.89 -33.70
C ALA A 1153 -40.75 -30.57 -33.10
N LYS A 1154 -40.12 -29.45 -33.46
CA LYS A 1154 -40.45 -28.11 -32.95
C LYS A 1154 -40.69 -27.15 -34.13
N PRO A 1155 -41.88 -27.20 -34.77
CA PRO A 1155 -42.19 -26.44 -35.99
C PRO A 1155 -42.00 -24.92 -35.84
N GLU A 1156 -42.18 -24.39 -34.64
CA GLU A 1156 -41.99 -22.98 -34.30
C GLU A 1156 -40.52 -22.53 -34.27
N ALA A 1157 -39.55 -23.45 -34.15
CA ALA A 1157 -38.13 -23.11 -34.18
C ALA A 1157 -37.71 -22.67 -35.59
N GLN A 1158 -37.07 -21.49 -35.69
CA GLN A 1158 -36.54 -20.96 -36.96
C GLN A 1158 -35.01 -21.09 -37.05
N ALA A 1159 -34.33 -21.33 -35.93
CA ALA A 1159 -32.90 -21.52 -35.84
C ALA A 1159 -32.52 -22.64 -34.88
N VAL A 1160 -31.43 -23.34 -35.18
CA VAL A 1160 -30.79 -24.32 -34.29
C VAL A 1160 -29.28 -24.11 -34.32
N ILE A 1161 -28.69 -24.01 -33.13
CA ILE A 1161 -27.25 -23.83 -32.93
C ILE A 1161 -26.74 -24.99 -32.09
N HIS A 1162 -25.77 -25.70 -32.62
CA HIS A 1162 -24.94 -26.61 -31.86
C HIS A 1162 -23.58 -25.95 -31.63
N CYS A 1163 -23.21 -25.79 -30.37
CA CYS A 1163 -21.95 -25.20 -29.97
C CYS A 1163 -21.20 -26.12 -29.00
N HIS A 1164 -19.87 -26.05 -29.04
CA HIS A 1164 -18.99 -26.73 -28.08
C HIS A 1164 -18.70 -25.80 -26.90
N ALA A 1165 -19.77 -25.21 -26.36
CA ALA A 1165 -19.73 -24.24 -25.29
C ALA A 1165 -19.04 -24.90 -24.08
N PRO A 1166 -17.82 -24.49 -23.73
CA PRO A 1166 -16.92 -25.29 -22.93
C PRO A 1166 -17.47 -25.55 -21.53
N ASN A 1167 -18.08 -24.55 -20.91
CA ASN A 1167 -18.65 -24.66 -19.58
C ASN A 1167 -19.99 -25.42 -19.61
N ALA A 1168 -20.87 -25.22 -20.57
CA ALA A 1168 -22.09 -26.03 -20.72
C ALA A 1168 -21.76 -27.51 -20.95
N THR A 1169 -20.72 -27.79 -21.74
CA THR A 1169 -20.23 -29.16 -22.00
C THR A 1169 -19.64 -29.80 -20.74
N VAL A 1170 -18.81 -29.04 -20.00
CA VAL A 1170 -18.23 -29.51 -18.73
C VAL A 1170 -19.33 -29.69 -17.68
N LEU A 1171 -20.39 -28.88 -17.71
CA LEU A 1171 -21.53 -28.99 -16.80
C LEU A 1171 -22.26 -30.30 -17.00
N VAL A 1172 -22.54 -30.63 -18.26
CA VAL A 1172 -23.23 -31.87 -18.57
C VAL A 1172 -22.36 -33.10 -18.30
N ASN A 1173 -21.06 -33.01 -18.58
CA ASN A 1173 -20.10 -34.06 -18.28
C ASN A 1173 -19.94 -34.35 -16.80
N SER A 1174 -20.10 -33.33 -15.96
CA SER A 1174 -20.00 -33.48 -14.52
C SER A 1174 -21.26 -34.05 -13.86
N ASP A 1175 -22.32 -34.38 -14.63
CA ASP A 1175 -23.65 -34.79 -14.13
C ASP A 1175 -24.35 -33.75 -13.24
N LEU A 1176 -23.84 -32.52 -13.18
CA LEU A 1176 -24.39 -31.43 -12.37
C LEU A 1176 -25.55 -30.74 -13.09
N PRO A 1177 -26.70 -30.52 -12.43
CA PRO A 1177 -27.90 -30.00 -13.07
C PRO A 1177 -27.71 -28.55 -13.55
N PHE A 1178 -28.44 -28.16 -14.59
CA PHE A 1178 -28.56 -26.74 -14.95
C PHE A 1178 -29.56 -26.08 -13.99
N LEU A 1179 -29.09 -25.06 -13.25
CA LEU A 1179 -29.77 -24.51 -12.09
C LEU A 1179 -30.14 -23.03 -12.29
N PRO A 1180 -31.31 -22.57 -11.80
CA PRO A 1180 -31.80 -21.20 -11.98
C PRO A 1180 -31.10 -20.20 -11.06
N VAL A 1181 -29.82 -19.99 -11.30
CA VAL A 1181 -28.97 -19.14 -10.45
C VAL A 1181 -29.11 -17.64 -10.72
N SER A 1182 -29.83 -17.31 -11.78
CA SER A 1182 -30.17 -15.95 -12.18
C SER A 1182 -31.58 -15.92 -12.77
N THR A 1183 -32.16 -14.73 -12.90
CA THR A 1183 -33.50 -14.56 -13.46
C THR A 1183 -33.57 -15.02 -14.91
N GLU A 1184 -32.47 -14.88 -15.67
CA GLU A 1184 -32.34 -15.39 -17.04
C GLU A 1184 -32.16 -16.91 -17.08
N ALA A 1185 -31.40 -17.49 -16.14
CA ALA A 1185 -31.25 -18.93 -16.01
C ALA A 1185 -32.57 -19.63 -15.63
N ALA A 1186 -33.45 -18.92 -14.91
CA ALA A 1186 -34.76 -19.42 -14.51
C ALA A 1186 -35.70 -19.73 -15.68
N PHE A 1187 -35.45 -19.16 -16.86
CA PHE A 1187 -36.18 -19.50 -18.08
C PHE A 1187 -35.84 -20.89 -18.64
N PHE A 1188 -34.72 -21.46 -18.22
CA PHE A 1188 -34.19 -22.73 -18.76
C PHE A 1188 -34.09 -23.83 -17.70
N VAL A 1189 -34.87 -23.77 -16.62
CA VAL A 1189 -34.86 -24.85 -15.61
C VAL A 1189 -35.35 -26.15 -16.21
N GLY A 1190 -34.59 -27.22 -16.00
CA GLY A 1190 -34.93 -28.55 -16.52
C GLY A 1190 -34.41 -28.85 -17.92
N ILE A 1191 -33.34 -28.17 -18.39
CA ILE A 1191 -32.69 -28.48 -19.68
C ILE A 1191 -32.44 -29.99 -19.81
N GLY A 1192 -32.89 -30.57 -20.92
CA GLY A 1192 -32.71 -31.98 -21.24
C GLY A 1192 -31.22 -32.36 -21.33
N ARG A 1193 -30.88 -33.56 -20.88
CA ARG A 1193 -29.48 -34.06 -20.84
C ARG A 1193 -29.40 -35.43 -21.46
N ILE A 1194 -28.43 -35.65 -22.35
CA ILE A 1194 -28.19 -36.96 -22.95
C ILE A 1194 -26.72 -37.40 -22.81
N PRO A 1195 -26.46 -38.71 -22.67
CA PRO A 1195 -25.10 -39.24 -22.68
C PRO A 1195 -24.45 -39.06 -24.05
N PHE A 1196 -23.15 -39.34 -24.15
CA PHE A 1196 -22.44 -39.25 -25.43
C PHE A 1196 -22.98 -40.29 -26.42
N VAL A 1197 -23.55 -39.82 -27.54
CA VAL A 1197 -23.96 -40.65 -28.68
C VAL A 1197 -23.17 -40.17 -29.90
N MET A 1198 -22.78 -41.12 -30.77
CA MET A 1198 -21.88 -40.82 -31.88
C MET A 1198 -22.44 -39.73 -32.81
N PRO A 1199 -21.67 -38.65 -33.09
CA PRO A 1199 -22.07 -37.57 -33.98
C PRO A 1199 -22.51 -38.06 -35.36
N GLY A 1200 -23.58 -37.45 -35.89
CA GLY A 1200 -24.08 -37.72 -37.25
C GLY A 1200 -24.84 -39.04 -37.44
N THR A 1201 -25.24 -39.70 -36.34
CA THR A 1201 -26.12 -40.86 -36.37
C THR A 1201 -27.58 -40.43 -36.19
N ARG A 1202 -28.52 -41.21 -36.76
CA ARG A 1202 -29.97 -41.01 -36.53
C ARG A 1202 -30.33 -41.21 -35.05
N GLU A 1203 -29.62 -42.11 -34.37
CA GLU A 1203 -29.75 -42.38 -32.94
C GLU A 1203 -29.50 -41.12 -32.09
N LEU A 1204 -28.46 -40.32 -32.42
CA LEU A 1204 -28.21 -39.05 -31.74
C LEU A 1204 -29.36 -38.06 -31.98
N ALA A 1205 -29.83 -37.93 -33.22
CA ALA A 1205 -30.93 -37.01 -33.57
C ALA A 1205 -32.21 -37.33 -32.78
N ASP A 1206 -32.58 -38.62 -32.68
CA ASP A 1206 -33.77 -39.06 -31.97
C ASP A 1206 -33.63 -38.86 -30.45
N ALA A 1207 -32.44 -39.11 -29.91
CA ALA A 1207 -32.15 -38.88 -28.49
C ALA A 1207 -32.23 -37.39 -28.10
N VAL A 1208 -31.71 -36.49 -28.95
CA VAL A 1208 -31.76 -35.04 -28.72
C VAL A 1208 -33.20 -34.54 -28.73
N VAL A 1209 -34.00 -34.92 -29.73
CA VAL A 1209 -35.42 -34.52 -29.80
C VAL A 1209 -36.20 -35.02 -28.59
N ALA A 1210 -36.02 -36.29 -28.21
CA ALA A 1210 -36.70 -36.87 -27.06
C ALA A 1210 -36.34 -36.15 -25.74
N ALA A 1211 -35.08 -35.75 -25.58
CA ALA A 1211 -34.63 -35.05 -24.37
C ALA A 1211 -35.02 -33.57 -24.35
N MET A 1212 -35.18 -32.93 -25.52
CA MET A 1212 -35.58 -31.54 -25.61
C MET A 1212 -37.01 -31.31 -25.12
N GLY A 1213 -37.92 -32.24 -25.41
CA GLY A 1213 -39.33 -32.16 -25.01
C GLY A 1213 -39.95 -30.82 -25.40
N ASP A 1214 -40.59 -30.16 -24.44
CA ASP A 1214 -41.19 -28.83 -24.63
C ASP A 1214 -40.18 -27.68 -24.44
N GLY A 1215 -38.93 -27.97 -24.03
CA GLY A 1215 -37.85 -27.02 -23.80
C GLY A 1215 -37.13 -26.58 -25.08
N TRP A 1216 -36.18 -25.65 -24.95
CA TRP A 1216 -35.48 -25.02 -26.09
C TRP A 1216 -33.98 -25.31 -26.15
N ALA A 1217 -33.46 -26.10 -25.21
CA ALA A 1217 -32.05 -26.43 -25.12
C ALA A 1217 -31.85 -27.88 -24.66
N VAL A 1218 -30.74 -28.48 -25.11
CA VAL A 1218 -30.29 -29.81 -24.69
C VAL A 1218 -28.77 -29.80 -24.48
N LEU A 1219 -28.36 -30.33 -23.34
CA LEU A 1219 -26.96 -30.53 -23.01
C LEU A 1219 -26.52 -31.96 -23.35
N MET A 1220 -25.38 -32.09 -24.04
CA MET A 1220 -24.88 -33.38 -24.54
C MET A 1220 -23.47 -33.67 -23.99
N ARG A 1221 -23.31 -34.78 -23.25
CA ARG A 1221 -22.01 -35.16 -22.65
C ARG A 1221 -20.93 -35.30 -23.72
N ASN A 1222 -19.77 -34.67 -23.49
CA ASN A 1222 -18.57 -34.62 -24.34
C ASN A 1222 -18.80 -34.04 -25.74
N HIS A 1223 -19.99 -33.55 -26.04
CA HIS A 1223 -20.35 -33.14 -27.39
C HIS A 1223 -20.76 -31.68 -27.48
N GLY A 1224 -21.43 -31.11 -26.47
CA GLY A 1224 -21.73 -29.69 -26.48
C GLY A 1224 -23.09 -29.33 -25.92
N LEU A 1225 -23.55 -28.16 -26.35
CA LEU A 1225 -24.87 -27.61 -26.10
C LEU A 1225 -25.57 -27.40 -27.43
N LEU A 1226 -26.81 -27.88 -27.55
CA LEU A 1226 -27.68 -27.59 -28.67
C LEU A 1226 -28.87 -26.75 -28.21
N VAL A 1227 -29.10 -25.63 -28.88
CA VAL A 1227 -30.20 -24.71 -28.60
C VAL A 1227 -31.02 -24.45 -29.87
N ALA A 1228 -32.33 -24.35 -29.70
CA ALA A 1228 -33.27 -23.96 -30.74
C ALA A 1228 -33.95 -22.66 -30.35
N GLY A 1229 -34.28 -21.80 -31.31
CA GLY A 1229 -34.95 -20.53 -31.04
C GLY A 1229 -35.84 -20.08 -32.19
N ARG A 1230 -36.76 -19.15 -31.90
CA ARG A 1230 -37.67 -18.58 -32.90
C ARG A 1230 -36.98 -17.55 -33.81
N THR A 1231 -35.79 -17.10 -33.43
CA THR A 1231 -34.88 -16.32 -34.26
C THR A 1231 -33.44 -16.77 -34.01
N LEU A 1232 -32.54 -16.48 -34.96
CA LEU A 1232 -31.13 -16.86 -34.86
C LEU A 1232 -30.42 -16.15 -33.69
N ARG A 1233 -30.68 -14.85 -33.51
CA ARG A 1233 -30.12 -14.07 -32.41
C ARG A 1233 -30.57 -14.57 -31.03
N ARG A 1234 -31.86 -14.89 -30.86
CA ARG A 1234 -32.36 -15.46 -29.59
C ARG A 1234 -31.72 -16.81 -29.29
N ALA A 1235 -31.56 -17.67 -30.29
CA ALA A 1235 -30.85 -18.94 -30.11
C ALA A 1235 -29.40 -18.71 -29.65
N ALA A 1236 -28.70 -17.72 -30.20
CA ALA A 1236 -27.33 -17.40 -29.81
C ALA A 1236 -27.25 -16.78 -28.40
N ASP A 1237 -28.17 -15.89 -28.05
CA ASP A 1237 -28.26 -15.31 -26.70
C ASP A 1237 -28.55 -16.41 -25.67
N MET A 1238 -29.40 -17.38 -26.00
CA MET A 1238 -29.64 -18.56 -25.15
C MET A 1238 -28.39 -19.41 -24.98
N ALA A 1239 -27.61 -19.63 -26.05
CA ALA A 1239 -26.34 -20.35 -25.94
C ALA A 1239 -25.36 -19.62 -25.01
N GLU A 1240 -25.28 -18.29 -25.10
CA GLU A 1240 -24.39 -17.49 -24.25
C GLU A 1240 -24.89 -17.41 -22.80
N ILE A 1241 -26.20 -17.24 -22.57
CA ILE A 1241 -26.80 -17.28 -21.24
C ILE A 1241 -26.58 -18.65 -20.62
N ILE A 1242 -26.82 -19.74 -21.35
CA ILE A 1242 -26.60 -21.10 -20.85
C ILE A 1242 -25.12 -21.35 -20.62
N GLU A 1243 -24.23 -20.90 -21.51
CA GLU A 1243 -22.78 -21.04 -21.28
C GLU A 1243 -22.35 -20.26 -20.04
N ARG A 1244 -22.71 -18.98 -19.94
CA ARG A 1244 -22.30 -18.12 -18.82
C ARG A 1244 -22.93 -18.58 -17.54
N THR A 1245 -24.17 -19.05 -17.58
CA THR A 1245 -24.84 -19.69 -16.45
C THR A 1245 -24.18 -21.01 -16.11
N ALA A 1246 -23.80 -21.83 -17.09
CA ALA A 1246 -23.05 -23.05 -16.86
C ALA A 1246 -21.66 -22.75 -16.33
N GLN A 1247 -21.03 -21.63 -16.70
CA GLN A 1247 -19.77 -21.15 -16.14
C GLN A 1247 -19.97 -20.62 -14.73
N ILE A 1248 -21.12 -20.04 -14.39
CA ILE A 1248 -21.44 -19.67 -13.02
C ILE A 1248 -21.77 -20.92 -12.21
N ILE A 1249 -22.54 -21.88 -12.73
CA ILE A 1249 -22.89 -23.15 -12.07
C ILE A 1249 -21.65 -24.00 -11.89
N LEU A 1250 -20.83 -24.17 -12.92
CA LEU A 1250 -19.54 -24.85 -12.83
C LEU A 1250 -18.52 -24.04 -12.09
N GLY A 1251 -18.54 -22.71 -12.20
CA GLY A 1251 -17.72 -21.79 -11.44
C GLY A 1251 -17.99 -22.10 -10.01
N CYS A 1252 -19.23 -21.87 -9.54
CA CYS A 1252 -19.84 -22.33 -8.30
C CYS A 1252 -19.52 -23.80 -7.98
N HIS A 1253 -19.49 -24.76 -8.90
CA HIS A 1253 -19.16 -26.16 -8.56
C HIS A 1253 -17.67 -26.54 -8.63
N ALA A 1254 -16.80 -25.75 -9.27
CA ALA A 1254 -15.34 -25.95 -9.37
C ALA A 1254 -14.63 -25.24 -8.23
N VAL A 1255 -15.26 -24.16 -7.84
CA VAL A 1255 -15.20 -23.57 -6.52
C VAL A 1255 -16.19 -24.21 -5.54
N GLY A 1256 -16.82 -25.32 -5.97
CA GLY A 1256 -17.70 -26.32 -5.33
C GLY A 1256 -18.89 -25.92 -4.53
N LYS A 1257 -19.16 -24.65 -4.35
CA LYS A 1257 -20.45 -24.12 -3.94
C LYS A 1257 -21.63 -24.71 -4.70
N GLN A 1258 -22.74 -24.89 -3.97
CA GLN A 1258 -24.01 -25.25 -4.59
C GLN A 1258 -24.55 -23.95 -5.17
N PRO A 1259 -24.70 -23.84 -6.50
CA PRO A 1259 -25.01 -22.58 -7.13
C PRO A 1259 -26.29 -22.01 -6.51
N PRO A 1260 -26.25 -20.80 -5.95
CA PRO A 1260 -27.40 -20.24 -5.25
C PRO A 1260 -28.52 -20.06 -6.26
N VAL A 1261 -29.58 -20.85 -6.11
CA VAL A 1261 -30.74 -20.80 -6.98
C VAL A 1261 -31.74 -19.77 -6.50
N LEU A 1262 -32.44 -19.15 -7.44
CA LEU A 1262 -33.58 -18.30 -7.12
C LEU A 1262 -34.63 -19.10 -6.33
N PRO A 1263 -35.42 -18.44 -5.45
CA PRO A 1263 -36.46 -19.12 -4.69
C PRO A 1263 -37.47 -19.85 -5.60
N ASP A 1264 -37.92 -21.05 -5.21
CA ASP A 1264 -38.77 -21.91 -6.05
C ASP A 1264 -40.05 -21.22 -6.56
N GLU A 1265 -40.62 -20.29 -5.81
CA GLU A 1265 -41.79 -19.50 -6.22
C GLU A 1265 -41.45 -18.49 -7.33
N VAL A 1266 -40.28 -17.86 -7.25
CA VAL A 1266 -39.74 -16.94 -8.27
C VAL A 1266 -39.32 -17.74 -9.50
N VAL A 1267 -38.69 -18.89 -9.32
CA VAL A 1267 -38.34 -19.82 -10.40
C VAL A 1267 -39.60 -20.33 -11.10
N GLY A 1268 -40.60 -20.79 -10.34
CA GLY A 1268 -41.87 -21.25 -10.89
C GLY A 1268 -42.68 -20.14 -11.59
N MET A 1269 -42.50 -18.88 -11.19
CA MET A 1269 -43.06 -17.72 -11.88
C MET A 1269 -42.30 -17.42 -13.18
N LEU A 1270 -40.97 -17.35 -13.14
CA LEU A 1270 -40.12 -16.99 -14.29
C LEU A 1270 -40.06 -18.11 -15.33
N ALA A 1271 -40.01 -19.39 -14.93
CA ALA A 1271 -40.01 -20.53 -15.83
C ALA A 1271 -41.26 -20.58 -16.73
N LYS A 1272 -42.42 -20.06 -16.27
CA LYS A 1272 -43.65 -19.93 -17.08
C LYS A 1272 -43.51 -18.92 -18.22
N TYR A 1273 -42.57 -17.99 -18.11
CA TYR A 1273 -42.23 -17.01 -19.15
C TYR A 1273 -41.01 -17.45 -19.99
N GLY A 1274 -40.46 -18.65 -19.77
CA GLY A 1274 -39.28 -19.14 -20.50
C GLY A 1274 -39.53 -19.36 -21.99
N ASP A 1275 -40.74 -19.76 -22.36
CA ASP A 1275 -41.14 -19.82 -23.77
C ASP A 1275 -41.17 -18.43 -24.42
N LEU A 1276 -41.25 -17.34 -23.65
CA LEU A 1276 -41.21 -15.97 -24.17
C LEU A 1276 -39.79 -15.49 -24.51
N MET A 1277 -38.77 -16.16 -23.93
CA MET A 1277 -37.35 -15.88 -24.12
C MET A 1277 -36.74 -16.54 -25.36
N ALA A 1278 -37.33 -17.66 -25.82
CA ALA A 1278 -36.92 -18.40 -27.02
C ALA A 1278 -37.57 -17.89 -28.30
#